data_AF-A0A9P0BFD4-F1
#
_entry.id   AF-A0A9P0BFD4-F1
#
_cell.length_a   1.000
_cell.length_b   1.000
_cell.length_c   1.000
_cell.angle_alpha   90.00
_cell.angle_beta   90.00
_cell.angle_gamma   90.00
#
_symmetry.space_group_name_H-M   'P 1'
#
loop_
_entity.id
_entity.type
_entity.pdbx_description
1 polymer ?
#
loop_
_entity_poly.entity_id
_entity_poly.type
_entity_poly.pdbx_seq_one_letter_code
_entity_poly.pdbx_strand_id
1 'polypeptide(L)'
;MDLVEHIHFYINDKKHTAPLDGLDINMSLNTYLRNNLNLTGTKKMCAEGGCGVCVVAVKKKNQHTGKLETVALNSCLVSIFSSFGWSIYTVEGIGDKNNPNAIQKALCKFNGTQCGFCTPGMVMNLFALNEKQDLTMKTVENSFGGNICRCTGYRPILSAFKSLCTDLTKDCLGTVSDIEDLTITKKGYNKNCDNSCHKNPLLFKLLYSSWIKVFNLSDLLKVIETLQSGEKKSSYMLIAGNTGQGVYKVHKKFDVYIDINNVKELHVSEIKNNELIIGGNISLTQAIDNFNDYAKNDKCFKYLEKVAEHIDLVANVAVRNGGTIAGNLMLKHQHKDFPSDIFLILETLGAQLTIVDPSNKEYYGSPEEFLSLDMTNKVIRCITLPGLSHNHEFASYKIMPRSQNAHALLNAGFLFKFDDQKKIESFRIVYGNISKSFIHAKKVEDYLVGNNIFNNDVLQRTFELLDEEIVPEFKEMGPSIEFRKKLSISLFYKFILSISETVRADMKSGAVKMERTVSKGTQDFQTNASLYPLSENISKLEAMIQSTGEAQYIADMPDQPNQLFACFVLAKAPANSIIKKINAEKVLKLNGVVAFYGKNDIPGKNTFTPKVFSELFIEMEEELFCSGVVQYYHQPIGVVVARTQELAEKAADLVDVQYGESKVKPLVSIRDVLKANRKEKIVQDRVVLPVFRGEEDKHIIKGMMDLKWQSHFHMENHCCNVYPNQDGGLDMYPASQWMDLSQNAAAAALNLPANKINVVVKRLGGGFGGKIIRNSQISTAAALCAFKLQKPVKMWLPLKTNFRIIGKRHPLSCDYEAAVDDDGIIQYINNLIYFDHGVGKNCKDVFLFLDSYLGCYNTTSWFTNTFLTHTDMHPSCYIRAPGSLEGITTVESIMEHIAINIGMDSLDFRLANLNPENTELLSYIVDFIDWADIASRKLEINRFNKVNKWRKKGLSVIPMVFPFEIFFSFNVIVSIHHLDGTVSIAHGGVEIGQGINTKAAQVCAYKLGIPVNKISVKPTNNLVSPNVSMTGASMTSEGVCYSVIKACSTLLKRMEPIKDKLDNPTWEEIVKQCYFDFIDLTAMGMYSKNDEELGGYNVYGVCAAEVELDVLTAQYTISRVDLLEDVGDSINPKIDIGQIEGAFVMGLGYFLTEDIKVSEQGEILSDRTWNYYPPGPKDIPIDFRVKFPKDNPNEVGVLKSKATGEPAICLAVAIPLAIRQAVAEVRGYFDPTSSKWFKFGNIRKKKCTYLFYTYIIFCRWADDSGTNFHELFARL
;
A
#
# COMPACT_ATOMS: atom_id res chain seq x y z
N MET A 1 -42.80 17.77 3.52
CA MET A 1 -41.80 16.68 3.51
C MET A 1 -42.50 15.44 4.03
N ASP A 2 -42.30 14.28 3.41
CA ASP A 2 -42.90 13.03 3.85
C ASP A 2 -42.00 12.42 4.94
N LEU A 3 -42.59 12.05 6.08
CA LEU A 3 -41.84 11.43 7.18
C LEU A 3 -41.49 9.99 6.82
N VAL A 4 -40.23 9.62 6.99
CA VAL A 4 -39.73 8.27 6.76
C VAL A 4 -39.32 7.66 8.09
N GLU A 5 -39.89 6.50 8.42
CA GLU A 5 -39.58 5.77 9.66
C GLU A 5 -38.50 4.69 9.47
N HIS A 6 -38.27 4.27 8.22
CA HIS A 6 -37.35 3.19 7.87
C HIS A 6 -36.58 3.46 6.58
N ILE A 7 -35.32 3.04 6.52
CA ILE A 7 -34.53 3.07 5.29
C ILE A 7 -34.77 1.77 4.53
N HIS A 8 -35.27 1.87 3.30
CA HIS A 8 -35.49 0.71 2.42
C HIS A 8 -34.41 0.65 1.33
N PHE A 9 -33.79 -0.51 1.16
CA PHE A 9 -32.82 -0.79 0.09
C PHE A 9 -32.75 -2.30 -0.16
N TYR A 10 -32.00 -2.72 -1.19
CA TYR A 10 -31.77 -4.14 -1.48
C TYR A 10 -30.32 -4.49 -1.22
N ILE A 11 -30.09 -5.66 -0.61
CA ILE A 11 -28.77 -6.27 -0.48
C ILE A 11 -28.86 -7.63 -1.14
N ASN A 12 -28.01 -7.87 -2.15
CA ASN A 12 -27.96 -9.15 -2.86
C ASN A 12 -29.36 -9.61 -3.33
N ASP A 13 -30.09 -8.68 -3.96
CA ASP A 13 -31.47 -8.83 -4.47
C ASP A 13 -32.57 -9.15 -3.43
N LYS A 14 -32.25 -9.06 -2.13
CA LYS A 14 -33.20 -9.17 -1.03
C LYS A 14 -33.55 -7.78 -0.49
N LYS A 15 -34.83 -7.51 -0.27
CA LYS A 15 -35.29 -6.25 0.32
C LYS A 15 -34.91 -6.21 1.80
N HIS A 16 -34.28 -5.13 2.22
CA HIS A 16 -33.92 -4.84 3.61
C HIS A 16 -34.60 -3.55 4.07
N THR A 17 -35.04 -3.57 5.32
CA THR A 17 -35.67 -2.44 6.00
C THR A 17 -34.89 -2.18 7.27
N ALA A 18 -34.18 -1.05 7.32
CA ALA A 18 -33.43 -0.64 8.50
C ALA A 18 -34.29 0.36 9.30
N PRO A 19 -34.65 0.07 10.57
CA PRO A 19 -35.33 1.04 11.42
C PRO A 19 -34.41 2.23 11.68
N LEU A 20 -34.97 3.43 11.79
CA LEU A 20 -34.20 4.62 12.17
C LEU A 20 -33.72 4.58 13.63
N ASP A 21 -34.47 3.88 14.48
CA ASP A 21 -34.07 3.68 15.87
C ASP A 21 -32.76 2.89 15.96
N GLY A 22 -31.83 3.39 16.77
CA GLY A 22 -30.48 2.82 16.93
C GLY A 22 -29.47 3.14 15.82
N LEU A 23 -29.82 3.90 14.77
CA LEU A 23 -28.86 4.33 13.75
C LEU A 23 -28.18 5.66 14.12
N ASP A 24 -26.84 5.69 14.07
CA ASP A 24 -26.06 6.94 14.15
C ASP A 24 -26.03 7.64 12.79
N ILE A 25 -26.14 8.97 12.78
CA ILE A 25 -26.10 9.80 11.56
C ILE A 25 -24.82 9.62 10.73
N ASN A 26 -23.72 9.18 11.36
CA ASN A 26 -22.43 8.92 10.71
C ASN A 26 -22.23 7.43 10.37
N MET A 27 -23.23 6.58 10.56
CA MET A 27 -23.12 5.15 10.26
C MET A 27 -22.86 4.94 8.77
N SER A 28 -21.71 4.35 8.47
CA SER A 28 -21.35 3.99 7.11
C SER A 28 -22.01 2.68 6.69
N LEU A 29 -22.24 2.52 5.39
CA LEU A 29 -22.73 1.28 4.80
C LEU A 29 -21.82 0.09 5.17
N ASN A 30 -20.50 0.28 5.22
CA ASN A 30 -19.57 -0.77 5.65
C ASN A 30 -19.84 -1.25 7.09
N THR A 31 -20.10 -0.31 8.00
CA THR A 31 -20.36 -0.62 9.42
C THR A 31 -21.69 -1.36 9.54
N TYR A 32 -22.73 -0.91 8.81
CA TYR A 32 -24.03 -1.57 8.80
C TYR A 32 -23.96 -3.00 8.23
N LEU A 33 -23.30 -3.19 7.08
CA LEU A 33 -23.12 -4.52 6.47
C LEU A 33 -22.48 -5.51 7.45
N ARG A 34 -21.42 -5.07 8.14
CA ARG A 34 -20.63 -5.94 9.01
C ARG A 34 -21.27 -6.17 10.37
N ASN A 35 -21.78 -5.12 11.01
CA ASN A 35 -22.20 -5.16 12.41
C ASN A 35 -23.70 -5.42 12.57
N ASN A 36 -24.53 -5.03 11.60
CA ASN A 36 -25.99 -5.22 11.66
C ASN A 36 -26.46 -6.41 10.80
N LEU A 37 -25.82 -6.66 9.65
CA LEU A 37 -26.18 -7.77 8.76
C LEU A 37 -25.24 -8.97 8.83
N ASN A 38 -24.11 -8.87 9.55
CA ASN A 38 -23.08 -9.91 9.62
C ASN A 38 -22.50 -10.33 8.25
N LEU A 39 -22.58 -9.45 7.24
CA LEU A 39 -21.96 -9.62 5.93
C LEU A 39 -20.52 -9.11 5.98
N THR A 40 -19.63 -9.96 6.48
CA THR A 40 -18.23 -9.62 6.81
C THR A 40 -17.25 -9.81 5.66
N GLY A 41 -17.69 -10.29 4.49
CA GLY A 41 -16.86 -10.40 3.28
C GLY A 41 -16.36 -9.04 2.81
N THR A 42 -17.17 -8.00 2.96
CA THR A 42 -16.72 -6.61 2.76
C THR A 42 -15.88 -6.17 3.97
N LYS A 43 -14.60 -5.87 3.76
CA LYS A 43 -13.63 -5.66 4.85
C LYS A 43 -13.56 -4.19 5.31
N LYS A 44 -13.00 -3.96 6.51
CA LYS A 44 -12.72 -2.64 7.10
C LYS A 44 -11.22 -2.51 7.37
N MET A 45 -10.61 -1.40 6.92
CA MET A 45 -9.18 -1.10 7.15
C MET A 45 -8.94 0.40 7.35
N CYS A 46 -8.96 1.20 6.28
CA CYS A 46 -8.56 2.63 6.34
C CYS A 46 -9.67 3.59 6.77
N ALA A 47 -10.94 3.30 6.42
CA ALA A 47 -12.07 4.24 6.56
C ALA A 47 -11.85 5.62 5.87
N GLU A 48 -11.10 5.61 4.77
CA GLU A 48 -10.66 6.80 4.02
C GLU A 48 -10.87 6.69 2.50
N GLY A 49 -11.30 5.53 1.99
CA GLY A 49 -11.43 5.28 0.54
C GLY A 49 -10.12 5.01 -0.21
N GLY A 50 -8.98 4.96 0.48
CA GLY A 50 -7.66 4.78 -0.16
C GLY A 50 -7.19 3.33 -0.36
N CYS A 51 -7.76 2.35 0.36
CA CYS A 51 -7.29 0.94 0.33
C CYS A 51 -8.14 -0.02 -0.53
N GLY A 52 -9.39 0.32 -0.83
CA GLY A 52 -10.28 -0.48 -1.68
C GLY A 52 -10.87 -1.77 -1.08
N VAL A 53 -10.50 -2.19 0.14
CA VAL A 53 -11.01 -3.47 0.71
C VAL A 53 -12.51 -3.46 1.06
N CYS A 54 -13.12 -2.26 1.10
CA CYS A 54 -14.53 -2.04 1.42
C CYS A 54 -15.40 -1.80 0.17
N VAL A 55 -14.89 -2.04 -1.03
CA VAL A 55 -15.65 -1.80 -2.26
C VAL A 55 -16.85 -2.73 -2.34
N VAL A 56 -18.01 -2.15 -2.67
CA VAL A 56 -19.25 -2.85 -3.01
C VAL A 56 -19.74 -2.34 -4.36
N ALA A 57 -20.56 -3.13 -5.06
CA ALA A 57 -21.22 -2.68 -6.28
C ALA A 57 -22.62 -2.17 -5.96
N VAL A 58 -23.01 -1.04 -6.54
CA VAL A 58 -24.31 -0.40 -6.30
C VAL A 58 -24.97 -0.11 -7.62
N LYS A 59 -26.16 -0.68 -7.82
CA LYS A 59 -27.04 -0.38 -8.93
C LYS A 59 -28.00 0.72 -8.53
N LYS A 60 -27.87 1.89 -9.16
CA LYS A 60 -28.67 3.09 -8.90
C LYS A 60 -28.99 3.85 -10.17
N LYS A 61 -29.99 4.73 -10.12
CA LYS A 61 -30.40 5.56 -11.25
C LYS A 61 -29.38 6.67 -11.49
N ASN A 62 -28.84 6.74 -12.70
CA ASN A 62 -28.11 7.90 -13.20
C ASN A 62 -29.11 9.03 -13.42
N GLN A 63 -28.94 10.15 -12.70
CA GLN A 63 -29.89 11.27 -12.75
C GLN A 63 -29.82 12.05 -14.06
N HIS A 64 -28.69 11.99 -14.78
CA HIS A 64 -28.51 12.63 -16.07
C HIS A 64 -29.20 11.84 -17.19
N THR A 65 -28.90 10.54 -17.31
CA THR A 65 -29.42 9.67 -18.39
C THR A 65 -30.77 9.04 -18.07
N GLY A 66 -31.17 9.02 -16.79
CA GLY A 66 -32.35 8.32 -16.30
C GLY A 66 -32.22 6.79 -16.24
N LYS A 67 -31.11 6.20 -16.71
CA LYS A 67 -30.89 4.75 -16.76
C LYS A 67 -30.38 4.21 -15.42
N LEU A 68 -30.59 2.91 -15.17
CA LEU A 68 -29.97 2.21 -14.04
C LEU A 68 -28.56 1.81 -14.43
N GLU A 69 -27.59 2.13 -13.58
CA GLU A 69 -26.17 1.82 -13.77
C GLU A 69 -25.59 1.18 -12.52
N THR A 70 -24.68 0.23 -12.72
CA THR A 70 -23.91 -0.41 -11.64
C THR A 70 -22.57 0.28 -11.49
N VAL A 71 -22.25 0.75 -10.28
CA VAL A 71 -20.99 1.44 -9.97
C VAL A 71 -20.32 0.86 -8.73
N ALA A 72 -18.99 0.82 -8.73
CA ALA A 72 -18.20 0.49 -7.54
C ALA A 72 -18.16 1.69 -6.58
N LEU A 73 -18.41 1.48 -5.28
CA LEU A 73 -18.33 2.51 -4.25
C LEU A 73 -17.58 2.01 -3.01
N ASN A 74 -16.82 2.88 -2.35
CA ASN A 74 -16.21 2.57 -1.05
C ASN A 74 -17.28 2.65 0.05
N SER A 75 -17.79 1.50 0.50
CA SER A 75 -18.85 1.44 1.51
C SER A 75 -18.49 2.13 2.84
N CYS A 76 -17.19 2.33 3.14
CA CYS A 76 -16.76 3.05 4.34
C CYS A 76 -16.98 4.58 4.28
N LEU A 77 -17.18 5.15 3.09
CA LEU A 77 -17.47 6.58 2.89
C LEU A 77 -18.96 6.83 2.59
N VAL A 78 -19.71 5.80 2.23
CA VAL A 78 -21.14 5.89 1.94
C VAL A 78 -21.93 5.89 3.24
N SER A 79 -22.79 6.89 3.43
CA SER A 79 -23.77 6.93 4.51
C SER A 79 -24.89 5.90 4.25
N ILE A 80 -25.34 5.19 5.28
CA ILE A 80 -26.49 4.28 5.14
C ILE A 80 -27.77 5.03 4.71
N PHE A 81 -27.92 6.30 5.09
CA PHE A 81 -29.09 7.11 4.71
C PHE A 81 -29.13 7.43 3.20
N SER A 82 -27.97 7.57 2.56
CA SER A 82 -27.89 7.76 1.11
C SER A 82 -28.35 6.53 0.34
N SER A 83 -28.34 5.35 0.96
CA SER A 83 -28.67 4.08 0.30
C SER A 83 -30.16 3.84 0.04
N PHE A 84 -31.04 4.77 0.48
CA PHE A 84 -32.48 4.65 0.26
C PHE A 84 -32.81 4.42 -1.21
N GLY A 85 -33.46 3.28 -1.50
CA GLY A 85 -33.85 2.84 -2.84
C GLY A 85 -32.73 2.21 -3.67
N TRP A 86 -31.52 1.98 -3.13
CA TRP A 86 -30.42 1.38 -3.89
C TRP A 86 -30.47 -0.14 -3.89
N SER A 87 -29.90 -0.75 -4.93
CA SER A 87 -29.56 -2.18 -4.94
C SER A 87 -28.07 -2.35 -4.74
N ILE A 88 -27.67 -2.92 -3.61
CA ILE A 88 -26.28 -3.10 -3.20
C ILE A 88 -25.92 -4.58 -3.34
N TYR A 89 -24.78 -4.86 -3.95
CA TYR A 89 -24.21 -6.19 -4.09
C TYR A 89 -22.89 -6.26 -3.31
N THR A 90 -22.77 -7.29 -2.47
CA THR A 90 -21.53 -7.63 -1.77
C THR A 90 -20.90 -8.87 -2.39
N VAL A 91 -19.69 -9.23 -1.95
CA VAL A 91 -18.96 -10.39 -2.47
C VAL A 91 -19.73 -11.70 -2.26
N GLU A 92 -20.47 -11.80 -1.16
CA GLU A 92 -21.32 -12.95 -0.83
C GLU A 92 -22.55 -13.03 -1.75
N GLY A 93 -22.94 -11.91 -2.36
CA GLY A 93 -24.13 -11.81 -3.21
C GLY A 93 -23.93 -12.34 -4.62
N ILE A 94 -22.69 -12.39 -5.10
CA ILE A 94 -22.39 -12.76 -6.49
C ILE A 94 -21.94 -14.22 -6.63
N GLY A 95 -21.64 -14.90 -5.53
CA GLY A 95 -21.27 -16.32 -5.48
C GLY A 95 -20.69 -16.74 -4.13
N ASP A 96 -20.71 -18.04 -3.87
CA ASP A 96 -20.19 -18.69 -2.65
C ASP A 96 -19.20 -19.81 -3.03
N LYS A 97 -18.57 -20.46 -2.04
CA LYS A 97 -17.56 -21.49 -2.29
C LYS A 97 -18.07 -22.70 -3.10
N ASN A 98 -19.37 -22.98 -3.06
CA ASN A 98 -20.00 -24.09 -3.77
C ASN A 98 -20.45 -23.64 -5.18
N ASN A 99 -20.86 -22.37 -5.31
CA ASN A 99 -21.34 -21.76 -6.55
C ASN A 99 -20.61 -20.45 -6.85
N PRO A 100 -19.28 -20.47 -7.04
CA PRO A 100 -18.52 -19.25 -7.26
C PRO A 100 -18.76 -18.72 -8.68
N ASN A 101 -18.74 -17.41 -8.85
CA ASN A 101 -18.83 -16.81 -10.18
C ASN A 101 -17.48 -16.87 -10.92
N ALA A 102 -17.48 -16.47 -12.20
CA ALA A 102 -16.29 -16.49 -13.05
C ALA A 102 -15.12 -15.65 -12.49
N ILE A 103 -15.41 -14.49 -11.88
CA ILE A 103 -14.38 -13.61 -11.28
C ILE A 103 -13.71 -14.30 -10.07
N GLN A 104 -14.52 -14.91 -9.19
CA GLN A 104 -14.06 -15.63 -8.01
C GLN A 104 -13.24 -16.88 -8.40
N LYS A 105 -13.71 -17.63 -9.41
CA LYS A 105 -12.99 -18.78 -9.99
C LYS A 105 -11.66 -18.37 -10.60
N ALA A 106 -11.63 -17.30 -11.41
CA ALA A 106 -10.42 -16.82 -12.06
C ALA A 106 -9.35 -16.44 -11.04
N LEU A 107 -9.70 -15.68 -9.99
CA LEU A 107 -8.74 -15.34 -8.93
C LEU A 107 -8.17 -16.57 -8.23
N CYS A 108 -9.01 -17.57 -7.94
CA CYS A 108 -8.52 -18.83 -7.36
C CYS A 108 -7.56 -19.55 -8.33
N LYS A 109 -7.96 -19.70 -9.61
CA LYS A 109 -7.18 -20.39 -10.64
C LYS A 109 -5.80 -19.76 -10.88
N PHE A 110 -5.68 -18.44 -10.81
CA PHE A 110 -4.42 -17.73 -11.07
C PHE A 110 -3.60 -17.41 -9.81
N ASN A 111 -3.99 -17.92 -8.63
CA ASN A 111 -3.40 -17.54 -7.34
C ASN A 111 -3.46 -16.03 -7.03
N GLY A 112 -4.52 -15.36 -7.50
CA GLY A 112 -4.79 -13.94 -7.28
C GLY A 112 -5.10 -13.55 -5.82
N THR A 113 -4.91 -14.47 -4.88
CA THR A 113 -5.18 -14.28 -3.45
C THR A 113 -4.15 -15.01 -2.59
N GLN A 114 -3.56 -14.29 -1.63
CA GLN A 114 -2.63 -14.84 -0.63
C GLN A 114 -3.23 -14.71 0.77
N CYS A 115 -3.04 -13.57 1.44
CA CYS A 115 -3.67 -13.37 2.76
C CYS A 115 -5.19 -13.30 2.66
N GLY A 116 -5.74 -12.85 1.53
CA GLY A 116 -7.17 -12.82 1.17
C GLY A 116 -7.94 -11.56 1.58
N PHE A 117 -7.35 -10.65 2.37
CA PHE A 117 -8.10 -9.54 2.96
C PHE A 117 -8.52 -8.47 1.94
N CYS A 118 -7.74 -8.25 0.88
CA CYS A 118 -8.10 -7.31 -0.19
C CYS A 118 -8.98 -7.94 -1.28
N THR A 119 -9.07 -9.26 -1.33
CA THR A 119 -9.68 -10.03 -2.43
C THR A 119 -11.15 -9.66 -2.67
N PRO A 120 -12.01 -9.54 -1.65
CA PRO A 120 -13.40 -9.12 -1.85
C PRO A 120 -13.55 -7.77 -2.55
N GLY A 121 -12.73 -6.78 -2.20
CA GLY A 121 -12.76 -5.46 -2.83
C GLY A 121 -12.29 -5.48 -4.29
N MET A 122 -11.34 -6.35 -4.63
CA MET A 122 -10.91 -6.58 -6.02
C MET A 122 -12.03 -7.20 -6.85
N VAL A 123 -12.66 -8.24 -6.31
CA VAL A 123 -13.80 -8.94 -6.94
C VAL A 123 -14.94 -7.96 -7.24
N MET A 124 -15.34 -7.16 -6.23
CA MET A 124 -16.47 -6.25 -6.39
C MET A 124 -16.20 -5.08 -7.34
N ASN A 125 -14.95 -4.60 -7.42
CA ASN A 125 -14.60 -3.57 -8.40
C ASN A 125 -14.68 -4.12 -9.83
N LEU A 126 -14.15 -5.32 -10.10
CA LEU A 126 -14.28 -5.94 -11.42
C LEU A 126 -15.74 -6.23 -11.79
N PHE A 127 -16.52 -6.71 -10.82
CA PHE A 127 -17.94 -7.00 -11.03
C PHE A 127 -18.70 -5.75 -11.50
N ALA A 128 -18.51 -4.61 -10.84
CA ALA A 128 -19.14 -3.37 -11.26
C ALA A 128 -18.65 -2.89 -12.63
N LEU A 129 -17.36 -3.06 -12.93
CA LEU A 129 -16.76 -2.67 -14.20
C LEU A 129 -17.32 -3.48 -15.38
N ASN A 130 -17.45 -4.80 -15.19
CA ASN A 130 -17.96 -5.73 -16.21
C ASN A 130 -19.43 -5.48 -16.59
N GLU A 131 -20.22 -4.85 -15.71
CA GLU A 131 -21.60 -4.47 -15.99
C GLU A 131 -21.73 -3.19 -16.84
N LYS A 132 -20.67 -2.36 -16.92
CA LYS A 132 -20.74 -1.02 -17.54
C LYS A 132 -20.40 -1.01 -19.04
N GLN A 133 -19.45 -1.83 -19.48
CA GLN A 133 -18.92 -1.81 -20.85
C GLN A 133 -18.22 -3.13 -21.22
N ASP A 134 -17.79 -3.27 -22.47
CA ASP A 134 -16.90 -4.35 -22.89
C ASP A 134 -15.57 -4.26 -22.14
N LEU A 135 -15.21 -5.35 -21.47
CA LEU A 135 -14.06 -5.41 -20.57
C LEU A 135 -12.77 -5.61 -21.39
N THR A 136 -11.93 -4.57 -21.49
CA THR A 136 -10.61 -4.66 -22.14
C THR A 136 -9.47 -4.70 -21.13
N MET A 137 -8.32 -5.29 -21.50
CA MET A 137 -7.15 -5.38 -20.61
C MET A 137 -6.66 -4.00 -20.12
N LYS A 138 -6.69 -2.98 -21.00
CA LYS A 138 -6.32 -1.60 -20.65
C LYS A 138 -7.29 -1.00 -19.63
N THR A 139 -8.60 -1.25 -19.78
CA THR A 139 -9.62 -0.79 -18.84
C THR A 139 -9.43 -1.42 -17.47
N VAL A 140 -9.17 -2.73 -17.43
CA VAL A 140 -8.86 -3.46 -16.19
C VAL A 140 -7.71 -2.76 -15.46
N GLU A 141 -6.53 -2.61 -16.08
CA GLU A 141 -5.39 -1.98 -15.40
C GLU A 141 -5.64 -0.57 -14.88
N ASN A 142 -6.40 0.24 -15.64
CA ASN A 142 -6.71 1.60 -15.23
C ASN A 142 -7.69 1.69 -14.05
N SER A 143 -8.45 0.62 -13.77
CA SER A 143 -9.56 0.65 -12.82
C SER A 143 -9.20 0.27 -11.38
N PHE A 144 -8.04 -0.35 -11.14
CA PHE A 144 -7.67 -0.90 -9.82
C PHE A 144 -6.73 -0.01 -8.99
N GLY A 145 -6.45 1.23 -9.40
CA GLY A 145 -5.59 2.16 -8.62
C GLY A 145 -6.08 2.44 -7.18
N GLY A 146 -7.35 2.13 -6.87
CA GLY A 146 -7.94 2.25 -5.54
C GLY A 146 -7.90 0.97 -4.69
N ASN A 147 -7.48 -0.16 -5.25
CA ASN A 147 -7.45 -1.44 -4.56
C ASN A 147 -5.99 -1.82 -4.26
N ILE A 148 -5.62 -1.74 -2.98
CA ILE A 148 -4.25 -2.05 -2.55
C ILE A 148 -4.15 -3.52 -2.16
N CYS A 149 -3.11 -4.19 -2.64
CA CYS A 149 -2.72 -5.53 -2.23
C CYS A 149 -1.26 -5.51 -1.78
N ARG A 150 -0.99 -6.03 -0.58
CA ARG A 150 0.36 -6.05 0.00
C ARG A 150 1.12 -7.36 -0.23
N CYS A 151 0.43 -8.42 -0.67
CA CYS A 151 0.99 -9.78 -0.69
C CYS A 151 1.36 -10.26 -2.09
N THR A 152 0.55 -9.91 -3.09
CA THR A 152 0.43 -10.69 -4.33
C THR A 152 1.29 -10.17 -5.48
N GLY A 153 1.93 -9.01 -5.33
CA GLY A 153 2.63 -8.33 -6.42
C GLY A 153 1.74 -7.88 -7.58
N TYR A 154 0.40 -7.91 -7.42
CA TYR A 154 -0.65 -7.62 -8.41
C TYR A 154 -0.66 -8.46 -9.70
N ARG A 155 0.47 -8.98 -10.18
CA ARG A 155 0.56 -9.80 -11.40
C ARG A 155 -0.50 -10.90 -11.35
N PRO A 156 -0.55 -11.74 -10.27
CA PRO A 156 -1.73 -12.33 -9.67
C PRO A 156 -3.06 -12.18 -10.36
N ILE A 157 -3.56 -11.02 -9.95
CA ILE A 157 -4.89 -10.47 -10.06
C ILE A 157 -5.06 -9.93 -11.46
N LEU A 158 -4.04 -9.27 -12.02
CA LEU A 158 -4.12 -8.73 -13.36
C LEU A 158 -4.26 -9.82 -14.42
N SER A 159 -3.50 -10.93 -14.39
CA SER A 159 -3.74 -11.98 -15.38
C SER A 159 -5.07 -12.70 -15.16
N ALA A 160 -5.51 -12.88 -13.90
CA ALA A 160 -6.82 -13.44 -13.60
C ALA A 160 -7.97 -12.58 -14.17
N PHE A 161 -7.83 -11.26 -14.12
CA PHE A 161 -8.84 -10.34 -14.61
C PHE A 161 -8.76 -10.13 -16.11
N LYS A 162 -7.54 -10.11 -16.68
CA LYS A 162 -7.32 -10.04 -18.13
C LYS A 162 -7.79 -11.31 -18.84
N SER A 163 -7.78 -12.47 -18.20
CA SER A 163 -8.35 -13.70 -18.77
C SER A 163 -9.87 -13.64 -18.99
N LEU A 164 -10.52 -12.59 -18.49
CA LEU A 164 -11.95 -12.35 -18.65
C LEU A 164 -12.24 -11.21 -19.66
N CYS A 165 -11.20 -10.61 -20.24
CA CYS A 165 -11.33 -9.51 -21.19
C CYS A 165 -11.63 -9.99 -22.61
N THR A 166 -12.27 -9.14 -23.41
CA THR A 166 -12.67 -9.42 -24.80
C THR A 166 -11.51 -9.30 -25.79
N ASP A 167 -10.47 -8.53 -25.47
CA ASP A 167 -9.28 -8.28 -26.30
C ASP A 167 -8.09 -9.21 -25.96
N LEU A 168 -8.38 -10.34 -25.31
CA LEU A 168 -7.40 -11.33 -24.89
C LEU A 168 -6.64 -11.92 -26.08
N THR A 169 -5.30 -11.92 -25.99
CA THR A 169 -4.44 -12.64 -26.94
C THR A 169 -3.82 -13.88 -26.27
N LYS A 170 -3.44 -14.89 -27.07
CA LYS A 170 -2.78 -16.12 -26.57
C LYS A 170 -1.47 -15.82 -25.82
N ASP A 171 -0.75 -14.76 -26.22
CA ASP A 171 0.53 -14.36 -25.63
C ASP A 171 0.39 -13.72 -24.23
N CYS A 172 -0.81 -13.27 -23.84
CA CYS A 172 -1.03 -12.54 -22.59
C CYS A 172 -1.26 -13.43 -21.35
N LEU A 173 -1.45 -14.75 -21.52
CA LEU A 173 -1.86 -15.66 -20.45
C LEU A 173 -0.78 -16.62 -19.94
N GLY A 174 0.34 -16.77 -20.66
CA GLY A 174 1.29 -17.84 -20.37
C GLY A 174 0.66 -19.24 -20.53
N THR A 175 1.39 -20.28 -20.13
CA THR A 175 0.96 -21.69 -20.20
C THR A 175 -0.09 -21.99 -19.12
N VAL A 176 -1.38 -21.76 -19.43
CA VAL A 176 -2.48 -22.25 -18.60
C VAL A 176 -3.44 -23.07 -19.45
N SER A 177 -3.60 -24.34 -19.07
CA SER A 177 -4.54 -25.30 -19.62
C SER A 177 -5.98 -24.95 -19.20
N ASP A 178 -6.86 -24.93 -20.19
CA ASP A 178 -8.32 -24.84 -20.15
C ASP A 178 -8.97 -23.48 -19.80
N ILE A 179 -9.17 -22.65 -20.83
CA ILE A 179 -9.88 -21.36 -20.75
C ILE A 179 -11.40 -21.49 -20.95
N GLU A 180 -11.86 -22.57 -21.58
CA GLU A 180 -13.24 -22.72 -22.07
C GLU A 180 -14.29 -22.78 -20.93
N ASP A 181 -13.85 -23.10 -19.71
CA ASP A 181 -14.71 -23.15 -18.51
C ASP A 181 -14.98 -21.79 -17.84
N LEU A 182 -14.33 -20.70 -18.31
CA LEU A 182 -14.36 -19.38 -17.66
C LEU A 182 -15.31 -18.37 -18.33
N THR A 183 -16.40 -18.83 -18.95
CA THR A 183 -17.39 -17.93 -19.53
C THR A 183 -18.12 -17.12 -18.42
N ILE A 184 -18.06 -15.78 -18.53
CA ILE A 184 -18.89 -14.91 -17.69
C ILE A 184 -20.32 -15.03 -18.21
N THR A 185 -21.13 -15.83 -17.54
CA THR A 185 -22.58 -15.76 -17.72
C THR A 185 -23.06 -14.45 -17.12
N LYS A 186 -23.53 -13.53 -17.96
CA LYS A 186 -24.32 -12.36 -17.53
C LYS A 186 -25.62 -12.89 -16.93
N LYS A 187 -25.63 -13.27 -15.64
CA LYS A 187 -26.90 -13.46 -14.93
C LYS A 187 -27.58 -12.10 -14.95
N GLY A 188 -28.72 -12.01 -15.63
CA GLY A 188 -29.52 -10.79 -15.66
C GLY A 188 -30.02 -10.48 -14.24
N TYR A 189 -29.29 -9.66 -13.51
CA TYR A 189 -29.73 -9.10 -12.23
C TYR A 189 -30.80 -8.03 -12.52
N ASN A 190 -31.99 -8.49 -12.88
CA ASN A 190 -33.13 -7.69 -13.32
C ASN A 190 -34.21 -7.59 -12.24
N LYS A 191 -33.85 -7.08 -11.06
CA LYS A 191 -34.86 -6.49 -10.18
C LYS A 191 -34.83 -4.97 -10.34
N ASN A 192 -35.92 -4.45 -10.88
CA ASN A 192 -36.17 -3.02 -10.96
C ASN A 192 -36.26 -2.45 -9.54
N CYS A 193 -35.60 -1.32 -9.32
CA CYS A 193 -35.88 -0.46 -8.16
C CYS A 193 -37.38 -0.10 -8.18
N ASP A 194 -38.05 -0.12 -7.03
CA ASP A 194 -39.45 0.32 -6.92
C ASP A 194 -39.55 1.73 -7.52
N ASN A 195 -40.28 1.84 -8.64
CA ASN A 195 -40.40 3.04 -9.49
C ASN A 195 -41.22 4.17 -8.83
N SER A 196 -41.30 4.24 -7.51
CA SER A 196 -41.92 5.37 -6.82
C SER A 196 -41.01 6.58 -6.92
N CYS A 197 -41.12 7.31 -8.03
CA CYS A 197 -40.55 8.65 -8.17
C CYS A 197 -41.20 9.56 -7.11
N HIS A 198 -40.59 9.64 -5.92
CA HIS A 198 -41.00 10.59 -4.90
C HIS A 198 -40.89 12.01 -5.47
N LYS A 199 -41.98 12.77 -5.36
CA LYS A 199 -42.03 14.17 -5.79
C LYS A 199 -41.75 15.13 -4.63
N ASN A 200 -42.00 14.71 -3.39
CA ASN A 200 -41.78 15.50 -2.18
C ASN A 200 -40.44 15.12 -1.52
N PRO A 201 -39.79 16.05 -0.80
CA PRO A 201 -38.63 15.73 0.01
C PRO A 201 -38.97 14.74 1.13
N LEU A 202 -38.05 13.84 1.44
CA LEU A 202 -38.17 12.84 2.50
C LEU A 202 -37.44 13.30 3.76
N LEU A 203 -38.07 13.19 4.92
CA LEU A 203 -37.51 13.54 6.23
C LEU A 203 -37.31 12.28 7.09
N PHE A 204 -36.07 12.03 7.49
CA PHE A 204 -35.69 10.98 8.42
C PHE A 204 -35.33 11.64 9.75
N LYS A 205 -36.18 11.46 10.77
CA LYS A 205 -35.99 12.07 12.08
C LYS A 205 -35.21 11.13 12.99
N LEU A 206 -34.02 11.55 13.42
CA LEU A 206 -33.19 10.82 14.38
C LEU A 206 -33.27 11.48 15.76
N LEU A 207 -32.68 10.82 16.76
CA LEU A 207 -32.73 11.28 18.16
C LEU A 207 -32.11 12.68 18.36
N TYR A 208 -31.01 12.99 17.67
CA TYR A 208 -30.26 14.25 17.85
C TYR A 208 -30.06 15.06 16.56
N SER A 209 -30.53 14.57 15.42
CA SER A 209 -30.33 15.22 14.12
C SER A 209 -31.43 14.78 13.14
N SER A 210 -31.49 15.40 11.97
CA SER A 210 -32.38 14.97 10.89
C SER A 210 -31.63 14.79 9.58
N TRP A 211 -32.07 13.85 8.75
CA TRP A 211 -31.62 13.71 7.37
C TRP A 211 -32.77 14.04 6.43
N ILE A 212 -32.51 14.83 5.39
CA ILE A 212 -33.51 15.26 4.41
C ILE A 212 -33.02 14.87 3.02
N LYS A 213 -33.81 14.14 2.26
CA LYS A 213 -33.51 13.80 0.87
C LYS A 213 -34.37 14.65 -0.06
N VAL A 214 -33.73 15.38 -0.98
CA VAL A 214 -34.39 16.30 -1.94
C VAL A 214 -34.22 15.83 -3.39
N PHE A 215 -35.16 16.21 -4.26
CA PHE A 215 -35.25 15.70 -5.64
C PHE A 215 -35.23 16.78 -6.74
N ASN A 216 -35.39 18.05 -6.37
CA ASN A 216 -35.32 19.19 -7.29
C ASN A 216 -34.73 20.42 -6.57
N LEU A 217 -34.28 21.39 -7.36
CA LEU A 217 -33.56 22.55 -6.84
C LEU A 217 -34.47 23.47 -6.02
N SER A 218 -35.73 23.64 -6.44
CA SER A 218 -36.69 24.48 -5.71
C SER A 218 -36.90 24.00 -4.27
N ASP A 219 -37.05 22.68 -4.08
CA ASP A 219 -37.20 22.09 -2.75
C ASP A 219 -35.92 22.22 -1.92
N LEU A 220 -34.74 22.06 -2.52
CA LEU A 220 -33.46 22.28 -1.83
C LEU A 220 -33.37 23.72 -1.30
N LEU A 221 -33.68 24.71 -2.14
CA LEU A 221 -33.63 26.12 -1.78
C LEU A 221 -34.66 26.47 -0.68
N LYS A 222 -35.89 25.97 -0.78
CA LYS A 222 -36.93 26.14 0.25
C LYS A 222 -36.54 25.51 1.59
N VAL A 223 -35.91 24.33 1.56
CA VAL A 223 -35.40 23.68 2.80
C VAL A 223 -34.32 24.55 3.43
N ILE A 224 -33.36 25.05 2.65
CA ILE A 224 -32.32 25.94 3.17
C ILE A 224 -32.95 27.22 3.75
N GLU A 225 -33.89 27.85 3.03
CA GLU A 225 -34.61 29.04 3.51
C GLU A 225 -35.30 28.78 4.85
N THR A 226 -36.04 27.68 4.95
CA THR A 226 -36.78 27.29 6.17
C THR A 226 -35.84 27.08 7.36
N LEU A 227 -34.67 26.47 7.14
CA LEU A 227 -33.68 26.26 8.20
C LEU A 227 -33.03 27.56 8.68
N GLN A 228 -33.13 28.63 7.89
CA GLN A 228 -32.47 29.92 8.12
C GLN A 228 -33.42 31.07 8.48
N SER A 229 -34.74 30.90 8.32
CA SER A 229 -35.76 31.93 8.56
C SER A 229 -36.33 31.96 9.99
N GLY A 230 -36.13 30.91 10.80
CA GLY A 230 -36.62 30.85 12.18
C GLY A 230 -35.76 31.63 13.19
N GLU A 231 -36.31 31.89 14.40
CA GLU A 231 -35.63 32.58 15.52
C GLU A 231 -34.29 31.90 15.90
N LYS A 232 -34.20 30.58 15.73
CA LYS A 232 -32.97 29.79 15.91
C LYS A 232 -32.58 29.13 14.59
N LYS A 233 -31.53 29.64 13.96
CA LYS A 233 -30.96 29.07 12.72
C LYS A 233 -30.42 27.67 12.97
N SER A 234 -30.86 26.71 12.15
CA SER A 234 -30.37 25.33 12.21
C SER A 234 -29.10 25.20 11.38
N SER A 235 -28.09 24.51 11.93
CA SER A 235 -26.89 24.18 11.19
C SER A 235 -27.15 23.01 10.24
N TYR A 236 -26.64 23.07 9.01
CA TYR A 236 -26.82 22.00 8.04
C TYR A 236 -25.57 21.67 7.22
N MET A 237 -25.57 20.48 6.62
CA MET A 237 -24.54 20.03 5.70
C MET A 237 -25.18 19.42 4.45
N LEU A 238 -24.74 19.84 3.26
CA LEU A 238 -25.12 19.18 2.01
C LEU A 238 -24.29 17.90 1.80
N ILE A 239 -24.97 16.81 1.47
CA ILE A 239 -24.36 15.49 1.25
C ILE A 239 -24.63 15.04 -0.19
N ALA A 240 -23.54 14.79 -0.92
CA ALA A 240 -23.55 14.12 -2.21
C ALA A 240 -22.80 12.78 -2.08
N GLY A 241 -21.56 12.72 -2.57
CA GLY A 241 -20.70 11.53 -2.48
C GLY A 241 -20.08 11.23 -1.12
N ASN A 242 -20.05 12.22 -0.21
CA ASN A 242 -19.41 12.15 1.12
C ASN A 242 -17.90 11.78 1.10
N THR A 243 -17.24 11.81 -0.07
CA THR A 243 -15.85 11.39 -0.23
C THR A 243 -14.83 12.34 0.40
N GLY A 244 -15.23 13.59 0.66
CA GLY A 244 -14.41 14.58 1.38
C GLY A 244 -14.00 14.14 2.79
N GLN A 245 -14.79 13.26 3.43
CA GLN A 245 -14.46 12.64 4.73
C GLN A 245 -13.22 11.73 4.66
N GLY A 246 -12.82 11.28 3.48
CA GLY A 246 -11.55 10.59 3.28
C GLY A 246 -10.35 11.54 3.37
N VAL A 247 -10.57 12.83 3.08
CA VAL A 247 -9.55 13.88 3.07
C VAL A 247 -9.50 14.61 4.41
N TYR A 248 -10.56 15.37 4.70
CA TYR A 248 -10.74 16.17 5.90
C TYR A 248 -11.94 15.62 6.66
N LYS A 249 -11.69 15.07 7.85
CA LYS A 249 -12.76 14.55 8.71
C LYS A 249 -13.57 15.72 9.23
N VAL A 250 -14.89 15.65 9.09
CA VAL A 250 -15.79 16.68 9.61
C VAL A 250 -16.20 16.29 11.03
N HIS A 251 -15.64 16.98 12.02
CA HIS A 251 -15.95 16.74 13.44
C HIS A 251 -17.16 17.54 13.94
N LYS A 252 -17.56 18.59 13.22
CA LYS A 252 -18.74 19.40 13.52
C LYS A 252 -19.99 18.54 13.35
N LYS A 253 -20.84 18.52 14.38
CA LYS A 253 -22.20 17.99 14.29
C LYS A 253 -23.11 19.05 13.68
N PHE A 254 -24.01 18.61 12.81
CA PHE A 254 -25.03 19.46 12.21
C PHE A 254 -26.41 19.01 12.68
N ASP A 255 -27.33 19.95 12.80
CA ASP A 255 -28.73 19.64 13.16
C ASP A 255 -29.40 18.89 12.01
N VAL A 256 -29.07 19.25 10.76
CA VAL A 256 -29.68 18.69 9.55
C VAL A 256 -28.65 18.30 8.48
N TYR A 257 -28.82 17.15 7.87
CA TYR A 257 -28.03 16.67 6.72
C TYR A 257 -28.93 16.59 5.50
N ILE A 258 -28.57 17.24 4.40
CA ILE A 258 -29.40 17.33 3.19
C ILE A 258 -28.76 16.54 2.05
N ASP A 259 -29.34 15.40 1.68
CA ASP A 259 -28.94 14.58 0.55
C ASP A 259 -29.43 15.16 -0.77
N ILE A 260 -28.49 15.57 -1.61
CA ILE A 260 -28.73 16.21 -2.91
C ILE A 260 -28.48 15.28 -4.11
N ASN A 261 -28.19 13.99 -3.90
CA ASN A 261 -27.86 13.03 -4.97
C ASN A 261 -28.95 12.86 -6.04
N ASN A 262 -30.18 13.31 -5.78
CA ASN A 262 -31.32 13.14 -6.68
C ASN A 262 -31.86 14.46 -7.24
N VAL A 263 -31.17 15.59 -7.02
CA VAL A 263 -31.57 16.90 -7.54
C VAL A 263 -31.23 17.01 -9.02
N LYS A 264 -32.23 16.83 -9.90
CA LYS A 264 -32.04 16.70 -11.35
C LYS A 264 -31.28 17.87 -11.99
N GLU A 265 -31.56 19.09 -11.56
CA GLU A 265 -30.98 20.32 -12.09
C GLU A 265 -29.47 20.41 -11.81
N LEU A 266 -28.96 19.68 -10.81
CA LEU A 266 -27.53 19.59 -10.51
C LEU A 266 -26.82 18.48 -11.30
N HIS A 267 -27.53 17.77 -12.18
CA HIS A 267 -27.02 16.70 -13.04
C HIS A 267 -27.17 16.99 -14.55
N VAL A 268 -27.46 18.24 -14.93
CA VAL A 268 -27.56 18.66 -16.34
C VAL A 268 -26.20 18.51 -17.03
N SER A 269 -26.19 18.06 -18.29
CA SER A 269 -25.00 18.08 -19.15
C SER A 269 -25.48 18.32 -20.58
N GLU A 270 -25.22 19.50 -21.13
CA GLU A 270 -25.70 19.89 -22.46
C GLU A 270 -24.86 21.01 -23.06
N ILE A 271 -24.82 21.07 -24.40
CA ILE A 271 -24.22 22.20 -25.11
C ILE A 271 -25.31 23.20 -25.47
N LYS A 272 -25.13 24.46 -25.09
CA LYS A 272 -25.99 25.60 -25.45
C LYS A 272 -25.13 26.78 -25.86
N ASN A 273 -25.46 27.44 -26.97
CA ASN A 273 -24.76 28.63 -27.47
C ASN A 273 -23.23 28.48 -27.56
N ASN A 274 -22.73 27.31 -28.01
CA ASN A 274 -21.30 26.97 -28.07
C ASN A 274 -20.59 26.93 -26.70
N GLU A 275 -21.35 26.69 -25.64
CA GLU A 275 -20.85 26.47 -24.28
C GLU A 275 -21.39 25.15 -23.74
N LEU A 276 -20.55 24.40 -23.03
CA LEU A 276 -20.93 23.16 -22.36
C LEU A 276 -21.32 23.46 -20.91
N ILE A 277 -22.59 23.23 -20.57
CA ILE A 277 -23.13 23.41 -19.22
C ILE A 277 -23.16 22.07 -18.50
N ILE A 278 -22.55 22.01 -17.31
CA ILE A 278 -22.38 20.80 -16.50
C ILE A 278 -22.86 21.05 -15.09
N GLY A 279 -23.79 20.24 -14.60
CA GLY A 279 -24.34 20.33 -13.27
C GLY A 279 -23.29 20.06 -12.18
N GLY A 280 -23.36 20.81 -11.08
CA GLY A 280 -22.39 20.73 -10.00
C GLY A 280 -22.32 19.36 -9.31
N ASN A 281 -23.40 18.58 -9.33
CA ASN A 281 -23.49 17.27 -8.68
C ASN A 281 -23.17 16.09 -9.62
N ILE A 282 -22.69 16.36 -10.84
CA ILE A 282 -22.12 15.32 -11.72
C ILE A 282 -20.90 14.68 -11.03
N SER A 283 -20.87 13.35 -10.99
CA SER A 283 -19.73 12.60 -10.46
C SER A 283 -18.52 12.72 -11.38
N LEU A 284 -17.30 12.57 -10.85
CA LEU A 284 -16.10 12.68 -11.68
C LEU A 284 -16.04 11.60 -12.77
N THR A 285 -16.57 10.41 -12.53
CA THR A 285 -16.68 9.36 -13.56
C THR A 285 -17.63 9.77 -14.68
N GLN A 286 -18.80 10.30 -14.34
CA GLN A 286 -19.75 10.80 -15.36
C GLN A 286 -19.17 11.98 -16.13
N ALA A 287 -18.41 12.85 -15.48
CA ALA A 287 -17.71 13.93 -16.17
C ALA A 287 -16.71 13.39 -17.21
N ILE A 288 -15.91 12.37 -16.87
CA ILE A 288 -15.01 11.69 -17.82
C ILE A 288 -15.77 11.13 -19.01
N ASP A 289 -16.87 10.39 -18.76
CA ASP A 289 -17.67 9.78 -19.82
C ASP A 289 -18.24 10.86 -20.76
N ASN A 290 -18.91 11.88 -20.20
CA ASN A 290 -19.49 12.98 -20.96
C ASN A 290 -18.44 13.76 -21.76
N PHE A 291 -17.27 14.03 -21.16
CA PHE A 291 -16.16 14.73 -21.81
C PHE A 291 -15.62 13.98 -23.02
N ASN A 292 -15.42 12.67 -22.90
CA ASN A 292 -15.01 11.84 -24.02
C ASN A 292 -16.07 11.82 -25.13
N ASP A 293 -17.35 11.80 -24.77
CA ASP A 293 -18.44 11.81 -25.75
C ASP A 293 -18.53 13.16 -26.49
N TYR A 294 -18.46 14.30 -25.78
CA TYR A 294 -18.44 15.61 -26.45
C TYR A 294 -17.19 15.81 -27.30
N ALA A 295 -16.01 15.40 -26.82
CA ALA A 295 -14.76 15.53 -27.58
C ALA A 295 -14.77 14.77 -28.91
N LYS A 296 -15.48 13.63 -28.96
CA LYS A 296 -15.65 12.82 -30.19
C LYS A 296 -16.63 13.45 -31.17
N ASN A 297 -17.68 14.10 -30.66
CA ASN A 297 -18.80 14.56 -31.48
C ASN A 297 -18.71 16.03 -31.90
N ASP A 298 -17.92 16.87 -31.20
CA ASP A 298 -17.79 18.30 -31.50
C ASP A 298 -16.32 18.76 -31.46
N LYS A 299 -15.86 19.33 -32.58
CA LYS A 299 -14.47 19.82 -32.73
C LYS A 299 -14.13 20.94 -31.76
N CYS A 300 -15.10 21.79 -31.39
CA CYS A 300 -14.87 22.90 -30.46
C CYS A 300 -14.57 22.40 -29.02
N PHE A 301 -14.92 21.14 -28.73
CA PHE A 301 -14.76 20.53 -27.41
C PHE A 301 -13.72 19.39 -27.41
N LYS A 302 -12.90 19.26 -28.46
CA LYS A 302 -11.84 18.24 -28.54
C LYS A 302 -10.88 18.26 -27.34
N TYR A 303 -10.64 19.44 -26.76
CA TYR A 303 -9.78 19.60 -25.58
C TYR A 303 -10.28 18.81 -24.36
N LEU A 304 -11.57 18.46 -24.29
CA LEU A 304 -12.17 17.70 -23.20
C LEU A 304 -11.62 16.27 -23.09
N GLU A 305 -11.05 15.69 -24.15
CA GLU A 305 -10.33 14.41 -24.09
C GLU A 305 -9.13 14.52 -23.13
N LYS A 306 -8.32 15.58 -23.27
CA LYS A 306 -7.19 15.86 -22.37
C LYS A 306 -7.65 16.17 -20.94
N VAL A 307 -8.84 16.74 -20.78
CA VAL A 307 -9.46 16.97 -19.45
C VAL A 307 -9.85 15.63 -18.81
N ALA A 308 -10.52 14.77 -19.56
CA ALA A 308 -10.93 13.43 -19.11
C ALA A 308 -9.71 12.59 -18.69
N GLU A 309 -8.62 12.60 -19.47
CA GLU A 309 -7.35 11.97 -19.11
C GLU A 309 -6.78 12.47 -17.77
N HIS A 310 -6.84 13.78 -17.52
CA HIS A 310 -6.36 14.34 -16.26
C HIS A 310 -7.26 13.91 -15.09
N ILE A 311 -8.59 13.98 -15.26
CA ILE A 311 -9.56 13.59 -14.23
C ILE A 311 -9.44 12.08 -13.91
N ASP A 312 -9.05 11.23 -14.87
CA ASP A 312 -8.80 9.81 -14.62
C ASP A 312 -7.64 9.56 -13.62
N LEU A 313 -6.70 10.51 -13.52
CA LEU A 313 -5.63 10.51 -12.52
C LEU A 313 -6.10 11.07 -11.15
N VAL A 314 -7.33 11.59 -11.03
CA VAL A 314 -7.88 12.13 -9.79
C VAL A 314 -8.53 11.00 -8.98
N ALA A 315 -8.01 10.78 -7.78
CA ALA A 315 -8.43 9.71 -6.88
C ALA A 315 -8.44 8.34 -7.56
N ASN A 316 -9.34 7.45 -7.16
CA ASN A 316 -9.57 6.14 -7.76
C ASN A 316 -11.03 5.99 -8.20
N VAL A 317 -11.33 4.96 -9.01
CA VAL A 317 -12.67 4.72 -9.61
C VAL A 317 -13.79 4.77 -8.57
N ALA A 318 -13.65 4.07 -7.44
CA ALA A 318 -14.70 4.02 -6.43
C ALA A 318 -14.94 5.39 -5.76
N VAL A 319 -13.89 6.20 -5.58
CA VAL A 319 -14.00 7.58 -5.12
C VAL A 319 -14.61 8.47 -6.21
N ARG A 320 -14.21 8.33 -7.49
CA ARG A 320 -14.76 9.12 -8.61
C ARG A 320 -16.23 8.86 -8.88
N ASN A 321 -16.70 7.63 -8.68
CA ASN A 321 -18.11 7.24 -8.80
C ASN A 321 -19.02 7.92 -7.74
N GLY A 322 -18.46 8.35 -6.62
CA GLY A 322 -19.16 9.08 -5.57
C GLY A 322 -18.89 10.59 -5.57
N GLY A 323 -17.62 10.98 -5.74
CA GLY A 323 -17.17 12.37 -5.66
C GLY A 323 -17.68 13.22 -6.82
N THR A 324 -18.11 14.44 -6.52
CA THR A 324 -18.73 15.37 -7.49
C THR A 324 -17.86 16.60 -7.73
N ILE A 325 -18.10 17.30 -8.85
CA ILE A 325 -17.38 18.53 -9.21
C ILE A 325 -17.56 19.59 -8.12
N ALA A 326 -18.80 19.89 -7.72
CA ALA A 326 -19.10 20.86 -6.67
C ALA A 326 -18.52 20.43 -5.32
N GLY A 327 -18.56 19.13 -4.98
CA GLY A 327 -17.95 18.62 -3.76
C GLY A 327 -16.44 18.88 -3.72
N ASN A 328 -15.75 18.70 -4.84
CA ASN A 328 -14.32 18.98 -4.95
C ASN A 328 -14.01 20.49 -4.85
N LEU A 329 -14.81 21.33 -5.50
CA LEU A 329 -14.68 22.79 -5.45
C LEU A 329 -14.94 23.34 -4.03
N MET A 330 -15.96 22.83 -3.34
CA MET A 330 -16.23 23.22 -1.95
C MET A 330 -15.12 22.80 -0.98
N LEU A 331 -14.42 21.68 -1.24
CA LEU A 331 -13.21 21.34 -0.47
C LEU A 331 -12.09 22.37 -0.69
N LYS A 332 -11.88 22.83 -1.93
CA LYS A 332 -10.91 23.89 -2.24
C LYS A 332 -11.30 25.24 -1.64
N HIS A 333 -12.59 25.55 -1.61
CA HIS A 333 -13.13 26.76 -0.98
C HIS A 333 -12.89 26.76 0.54
N GLN A 334 -13.23 25.66 1.22
CA GLN A 334 -13.05 25.50 2.66
C GLN A 334 -11.58 25.38 3.07
N HIS A 335 -10.75 24.76 2.23
CA HIS A 335 -9.34 24.51 2.46
C HIS A 335 -8.52 25.03 1.28
N LYS A 336 -8.15 26.32 1.29
CA LYS A 336 -7.45 26.99 0.17
C LYS A 336 -6.13 26.32 -0.22
N ASP A 337 -5.52 25.56 0.68
CA ASP A 337 -4.29 24.79 0.45
C ASP A 337 -4.51 23.40 -0.19
N PHE A 338 -5.77 22.96 -0.32
CA PHE A 338 -6.13 21.72 -1.00
C PHE A 338 -5.69 21.76 -2.47
N PRO A 339 -4.86 20.80 -2.93
CA PRO A 339 -4.38 20.75 -4.32
C PRO A 339 -5.45 20.15 -5.23
N SER A 340 -6.51 20.89 -5.49
CA SER A 340 -7.62 20.46 -6.36
C SER A 340 -7.21 20.48 -7.83
N ASP A 341 -7.15 19.29 -8.44
CA ASP A 341 -6.97 19.13 -9.89
C ASP A 341 -8.18 19.67 -10.67
N ILE A 342 -9.40 19.53 -10.12
CA ILE A 342 -10.64 20.00 -10.77
C ILE A 342 -10.66 21.54 -10.84
N PHE A 343 -10.37 22.21 -9.72
CA PHE A 343 -10.23 23.66 -9.68
C PHE A 343 -9.21 24.16 -10.70
N LEU A 344 -8.02 23.52 -10.73
CA LEU A 344 -6.95 23.91 -11.63
C LEU A 344 -7.38 23.82 -13.10
N ILE A 345 -8.01 22.72 -13.52
CA ILE A 345 -8.47 22.55 -14.89
C ILE A 345 -9.54 23.58 -15.23
N LEU A 346 -10.54 23.78 -14.36
CA LEU A 346 -11.62 24.72 -14.60
C LEU A 346 -11.10 26.16 -14.72
N GLU A 347 -10.14 26.56 -13.88
CA GLU A 347 -9.54 27.89 -13.97
C GLU A 347 -8.70 28.05 -15.25
N THR A 348 -7.95 27.02 -15.63
CA THR A 348 -7.15 27.02 -16.87
C THR A 348 -8.04 27.21 -18.10
N LEU A 349 -9.24 26.61 -18.09
CA LEU A 349 -10.18 26.68 -19.21
C LEU A 349 -11.05 27.94 -19.21
N GLY A 350 -10.94 28.80 -18.20
CA GLY A 350 -11.81 29.97 -18.06
C GLY A 350 -13.27 29.58 -17.83
N ALA A 351 -13.52 28.52 -17.06
CA ALA A 351 -14.86 28.10 -16.71
C ALA A 351 -15.62 29.21 -15.94
N GLN A 352 -16.95 29.21 -16.05
CA GLN A 352 -17.82 30.07 -15.24
C GLN A 352 -18.67 29.23 -14.30
N LEU A 353 -18.73 29.58 -13.02
CA LEU A 353 -19.62 28.94 -12.05
C LEU A 353 -20.92 29.71 -11.96
N THR A 354 -22.05 29.00 -11.97
CA THR A 354 -23.36 29.56 -11.60
C THR A 354 -23.76 29.06 -10.22
N ILE A 355 -24.00 30.00 -9.31
CA ILE A 355 -24.32 29.75 -7.91
C ILE A 355 -25.68 30.36 -7.61
N VAL A 356 -26.51 29.64 -6.85
CA VAL A 356 -27.87 30.08 -6.50
C VAL A 356 -28.03 30.21 -5.00
N ASP A 357 -28.81 31.19 -4.56
CA ASP A 357 -29.24 31.36 -3.17
C ASP A 357 -30.71 30.95 -2.97
N PRO A 358 -31.26 30.98 -1.74
CA PRO A 358 -32.63 30.55 -1.48
C PRO A 358 -33.71 31.41 -2.14
N SER A 359 -33.38 32.66 -2.50
CA SER A 359 -34.27 33.55 -3.28
C SER A 359 -34.23 33.25 -4.79
N ASN A 360 -33.48 32.21 -5.18
CA ASN A 360 -33.22 31.83 -6.56
C ASN A 360 -32.42 32.89 -7.34
N LYS A 361 -31.69 33.77 -6.64
CA LYS A 361 -30.78 34.73 -7.26
C LYS A 361 -29.53 34.00 -7.74
N GLU A 362 -29.18 34.21 -9.01
CA GLU A 362 -27.97 33.67 -9.62
C GLU A 362 -26.77 34.61 -9.41
N TYR A 363 -25.63 34.01 -9.08
CA TYR A 363 -24.32 34.62 -8.97
C TYR A 363 -23.41 33.93 -9.97
N TYR A 364 -22.65 34.71 -10.73
CA TYR A 364 -21.69 34.23 -11.70
C TYR A 364 -20.28 34.63 -11.27
N GLY A 365 -19.30 33.76 -11.51
CA GLY A 365 -17.90 34.10 -11.29
C GLY A 365 -16.95 33.03 -11.80
N SER A 366 -15.69 33.40 -11.97
CA SER A 366 -14.60 32.46 -12.25
C SER A 366 -14.33 31.55 -11.04
N PRO A 367 -13.60 30.43 -11.21
CA PRO A 367 -13.14 29.63 -10.07
C PRO A 367 -12.32 30.46 -9.07
N GLU A 368 -11.43 31.35 -9.51
CA GLU A 368 -10.69 32.29 -8.64
C GLU A 368 -11.63 33.16 -7.80
N GLU A 369 -12.61 33.82 -8.42
CA GLU A 369 -13.60 34.67 -7.74
C GLU A 369 -14.43 33.88 -6.72
N PHE A 370 -14.79 32.63 -7.07
CA PHE A 370 -15.51 31.72 -6.20
C PHE A 370 -14.80 31.46 -4.86
N LEU A 371 -13.46 31.44 -4.81
CA LEU A 371 -12.72 31.24 -3.55
C LEU A 371 -12.91 32.35 -2.51
N SER A 372 -13.43 33.50 -2.93
CA SER A 372 -13.71 34.66 -2.06
C SER A 372 -15.20 34.85 -1.80
N LEU A 373 -16.07 34.14 -2.52
CA LEU A 373 -17.52 34.23 -2.35
C LEU A 373 -17.97 33.55 -1.04
N ASP A 374 -18.83 34.22 -0.26
CA ASP A 374 -19.49 33.59 0.87
C ASP A 374 -20.55 32.58 0.38
N MET A 375 -20.24 31.29 0.58
CA MET A 375 -21.10 30.17 0.20
C MET A 375 -22.17 29.83 1.24
N THR A 376 -22.28 30.60 2.32
CA THR A 376 -23.38 30.44 3.29
C THR A 376 -24.72 30.56 2.58
N ASN A 377 -25.58 29.56 2.78
CA ASN A 377 -26.92 29.44 2.17
C ASN A 377 -26.94 29.30 0.64
N LYS A 378 -25.79 29.11 -0.02
CA LYS A 378 -25.70 29.03 -1.48
C LYS A 378 -25.36 27.63 -1.98
N VAL A 379 -25.70 27.35 -3.23
CA VAL A 379 -25.46 26.06 -3.90
C VAL A 379 -24.84 26.30 -5.27
N ILE A 380 -23.79 25.52 -5.61
CA ILE A 380 -23.22 25.50 -6.96
C ILE A 380 -24.21 24.75 -7.87
N ARG A 381 -24.87 25.46 -8.79
CA ARG A 381 -25.83 24.86 -9.72
C ARG A 381 -25.13 24.13 -10.86
N CYS A 382 -24.31 24.85 -11.60
CA CYS A 382 -23.62 24.35 -12.78
C CYS A 382 -22.30 25.10 -13.05
N ILE A 383 -21.50 24.51 -13.93
CA ILE A 383 -20.24 25.02 -14.44
C ILE A 383 -20.40 25.09 -15.96
N THR A 384 -20.01 26.22 -16.54
CA THR A 384 -20.04 26.46 -17.99
C THR A 384 -18.62 26.46 -18.53
N LEU A 385 -18.37 25.65 -19.56
CA LEU A 385 -17.08 25.54 -20.27
C LEU A 385 -17.20 26.09 -21.69
N PRO A 386 -16.25 26.91 -22.16
CA PRO A 386 -16.31 27.49 -23.50
C PRO A 386 -15.95 26.47 -24.58
N GLY A 387 -16.54 26.61 -25.77
CA GLY A 387 -16.01 26.00 -26.98
C GLY A 387 -14.71 26.69 -27.42
N LEU A 388 -13.67 25.92 -27.74
CA LEU A 388 -12.36 26.44 -28.16
C LEU A 388 -12.19 26.32 -29.68
N SER A 389 -11.66 27.37 -30.31
CA SER A 389 -11.33 27.36 -31.75
C SER A 389 -10.04 26.58 -32.05
N HIS A 390 -9.75 26.34 -33.33
CA HIS A 390 -8.53 25.65 -33.78
C HIS A 390 -7.21 26.38 -33.46
N ASN A 391 -7.28 27.67 -33.12
CA ASN A 391 -6.12 28.45 -32.69
C ASN A 391 -5.79 28.29 -31.20
N HIS A 392 -6.55 27.47 -30.47
CA HIS A 392 -6.30 27.19 -29.06
C HIS A 392 -5.49 25.93 -28.87
N GLU A 393 -4.45 26.02 -28.05
CA GLU A 393 -3.66 24.89 -27.58
C GLU A 393 -3.82 24.71 -26.08
N PHE A 394 -4.29 23.53 -25.68
CA PHE A 394 -4.49 23.17 -24.27
C PHE A 394 -3.65 21.97 -23.88
N ALA A 395 -3.00 22.05 -22.72
CA ALA A 395 -2.41 20.91 -22.05
C ALA A 395 -2.55 21.02 -20.53
N SER A 396 -2.62 19.86 -19.87
CA SER A 396 -2.56 19.77 -18.43
C SER A 396 -1.68 18.61 -18.01
N TYR A 397 -1.06 18.77 -16.84
CA TYR A 397 -0.08 17.84 -16.27
C TYR A 397 -0.37 17.63 -14.79
N LYS A 398 -0.23 16.37 -14.36
CA LYS A 398 -0.32 15.97 -12.96
C LYS A 398 0.83 15.05 -12.61
N ILE A 399 1.80 15.56 -11.86
CA ILE A 399 2.98 14.80 -11.46
C ILE A 399 2.75 14.24 -10.06
N MET A 400 2.77 12.91 -9.94
CA MET A 400 2.44 12.19 -8.71
C MET A 400 3.65 11.39 -8.18
N PRO A 401 3.64 10.98 -6.89
CA PRO A 401 4.66 10.08 -6.33
C PRO A 401 4.50 8.62 -6.79
N ARG A 402 3.32 8.23 -7.30
CA ARG A 402 3.04 6.91 -7.92
C ARG A 402 2.06 7.05 -9.08
N SER A 403 1.82 5.99 -9.85
CA SER A 403 1.08 6.04 -11.12
C SER A 403 -0.40 6.48 -11.00
N GLN A 404 -1.07 6.16 -9.89
CA GLN A 404 -2.50 6.47 -9.68
C GLN A 404 -2.82 6.73 -8.20
N ASN A 405 -4.01 7.28 -7.93
CA ASN A 405 -4.58 7.43 -6.58
C ASN A 405 -3.61 8.13 -5.60
N ALA A 406 -2.97 9.21 -6.04
CA ALA A 406 -2.07 10.02 -5.24
C ALA A 406 -2.28 11.50 -5.53
N HIS A 407 -1.87 12.35 -4.59
CA HIS A 407 -1.91 13.79 -4.80
C HIS A 407 -0.80 14.23 -5.74
N ALA A 408 -1.08 15.32 -6.46
CA ALA A 408 -0.07 15.97 -7.26
C ALA A 408 1.05 16.49 -6.35
N LEU A 409 2.29 16.07 -6.63
CA LEU A 409 3.49 16.78 -6.17
C LEU A 409 3.49 18.19 -6.77
N LEU A 410 3.07 18.29 -8.02
CA LEU A 410 2.75 19.51 -8.74
C LEU A 410 1.76 19.18 -9.87
N ASN A 411 0.81 20.06 -10.13
CA ASN A 411 -0.06 20.02 -11.29
C ASN A 411 -0.06 21.40 -11.97
N ALA A 412 -0.26 21.40 -13.29
CA ALA A 412 -0.20 22.60 -14.12
C ALA A 412 -1.21 22.49 -15.26
N GLY A 413 -1.76 23.63 -15.66
CA GLY A 413 -2.63 23.79 -16.81
C GLY A 413 -2.18 24.97 -17.65
N PHE A 414 -2.16 24.76 -18.96
CA PHE A 414 -1.77 25.76 -19.96
C PHE A 414 -2.85 25.83 -21.04
N LEU A 415 -3.35 27.02 -21.32
CA LEU A 415 -4.25 27.30 -22.43
C LEU A 415 -3.74 28.52 -23.19
N PHE A 416 -3.41 28.35 -24.46
CA PHE A 416 -2.84 29.39 -25.33
C PHE A 416 -3.77 29.63 -26.50
N LYS A 417 -4.01 30.89 -26.88
CA LYS A 417 -4.69 31.28 -28.11
C LYS A 417 -3.72 32.04 -29.01
N PHE A 418 -3.52 31.54 -30.22
CA PHE A 418 -2.65 32.16 -31.21
C PHE A 418 -3.44 33.01 -32.22
N ASP A 419 -2.80 34.06 -32.75
CA ASP A 419 -3.23 34.72 -33.98
C ASP A 419 -2.68 33.99 -35.22
N ASP A 420 -3.07 34.46 -36.41
CA ASP A 420 -2.62 33.89 -37.68
C ASP A 420 -1.09 34.05 -37.91
N GLN A 421 -0.42 34.92 -37.15
CA GLN A 421 1.04 35.14 -37.17
C GLN A 421 1.77 34.34 -36.09
N LYS A 422 1.09 33.41 -35.40
CA LYS A 422 1.63 32.63 -34.26
C LYS A 422 2.08 33.48 -33.07
N LYS A 423 1.59 34.72 -32.95
CA LYS A 423 1.71 35.52 -31.72
C LYS A 423 0.59 35.14 -30.76
N ILE A 424 0.83 35.30 -29.48
CA ILE A 424 -0.13 34.93 -28.45
C ILE A 424 -1.14 36.08 -28.26
N GLU A 425 -2.43 35.80 -28.50
CA GLU A 425 -3.52 36.75 -28.24
C GLU A 425 -3.96 36.74 -26.76
N SER A 426 -4.02 35.55 -26.17
CA SER A 426 -4.39 35.36 -24.77
C SER A 426 -3.89 34.02 -24.26
N PHE A 427 -3.68 33.91 -22.96
CA PHE A 427 -3.21 32.68 -22.36
C PHE A 427 -3.49 32.61 -20.86
N ARG A 428 -3.46 31.38 -20.34
CA ARG A 428 -3.65 31.06 -18.93
C ARG A 428 -2.60 30.05 -18.51
N ILE A 429 -1.84 30.38 -17.49
CA ILE A 429 -0.79 29.55 -16.89
C ILE A 429 -1.15 29.35 -15.42
N VAL A 430 -1.80 28.21 -15.13
CA VAL A 430 -2.30 27.90 -13.80
C VAL A 430 -1.45 26.79 -13.19
N TYR A 431 -0.92 27.05 -12.00
CA TYR A 431 -0.19 26.05 -11.23
C TYR A 431 -0.91 25.74 -9.92
N GLY A 432 -0.93 24.46 -9.54
CA GLY A 432 -1.35 24.05 -8.21
C GLY A 432 -0.16 23.65 -7.35
N ASN A 433 -0.38 23.61 -6.04
CA ASN A 433 0.62 23.24 -5.04
C ASN A 433 1.87 24.15 -4.98
N ILE A 434 1.80 25.41 -5.43
CA ILE A 434 2.86 26.42 -5.25
C ILE A 434 2.74 27.05 -3.86
N SER A 435 1.73 27.88 -3.64
CA SER A 435 1.36 28.49 -2.37
C SER A 435 -0.15 28.39 -2.14
N LYS A 436 -0.68 28.89 -1.01
CA LYS A 436 -2.13 28.92 -0.78
C LYS A 436 -2.88 29.90 -1.69
N SER A 437 -2.21 30.96 -2.13
CA SER A 437 -2.80 32.07 -2.90
C SER A 437 -2.37 32.11 -4.36
N PHE A 438 -1.29 31.43 -4.74
CA PHE A 438 -0.83 31.40 -6.12
C PHE A 438 -1.76 30.56 -6.98
N ILE A 439 -2.27 31.16 -8.05
CA ILE A 439 -3.14 30.52 -9.05
C ILE A 439 -2.51 30.71 -10.43
N HIS A 440 -2.33 31.97 -10.84
CA HIS A 440 -1.79 32.38 -12.14
C HIS A 440 -0.35 32.87 -12.05
N ALA A 441 0.43 32.61 -13.10
CA ALA A 441 1.68 33.31 -13.37
C ALA A 441 1.41 34.63 -14.12
N LYS A 442 0.76 35.59 -13.45
CA LYS A 442 0.22 36.82 -14.06
C LYS A 442 1.30 37.67 -14.74
N LYS A 443 2.51 37.75 -14.19
CA LYS A 443 3.60 38.53 -14.83
C LYS A 443 4.03 37.93 -16.15
N VAL A 444 4.09 36.59 -16.20
CA VAL A 444 4.35 35.88 -17.45
C VAL A 444 3.17 36.07 -18.39
N GLU A 445 1.94 36.01 -17.87
CA GLU A 445 0.67 36.34 -18.55
C GLU A 445 0.66 37.71 -19.25
N ASP A 446 1.18 38.74 -18.61
CA ASP A 446 1.22 40.05 -19.24
C ASP A 446 2.35 40.15 -20.29
N TYR A 447 3.46 39.43 -20.09
CA TYR A 447 4.63 39.51 -20.98
C TYR A 447 4.41 38.83 -22.34
N LEU A 448 3.74 37.68 -22.43
CA LEU A 448 3.64 36.98 -23.72
C LEU A 448 2.59 37.53 -24.69
N VAL A 449 1.66 38.39 -24.25
CA VAL A 449 0.64 38.95 -25.14
C VAL A 449 1.32 39.72 -26.27
N GLY A 450 1.00 39.37 -27.52
CA GLY A 450 1.59 39.95 -28.72
C GLY A 450 3.00 39.44 -29.08
N ASN A 451 3.61 38.61 -28.24
CA ASN A 451 4.90 38.00 -28.50
C ASN A 451 4.76 36.61 -29.15
N ASN A 452 5.80 36.20 -29.87
CA ASN A 452 5.93 34.85 -30.43
C ASN A 452 6.82 34.01 -29.50
N ILE A 453 6.22 33.06 -28.78
CA ILE A 453 6.92 32.20 -27.80
C ILE A 453 7.95 31.24 -28.43
N PHE A 454 7.92 31.06 -29.75
CA PHE A 454 8.90 30.25 -30.47
C PHE A 454 10.17 31.06 -30.82
N ASN A 455 10.17 32.38 -30.57
CA ASN A 455 11.41 33.15 -30.55
C ASN A 455 12.17 32.82 -29.26
N ASN A 456 13.47 32.53 -29.38
CA ASN A 456 14.24 32.13 -28.22
C ASN A 456 14.40 33.22 -27.16
N ASP A 457 14.62 34.48 -27.53
CA ASP A 457 14.84 35.54 -26.53
C ASP A 457 13.58 35.74 -25.70
N VAL A 458 12.41 35.64 -26.34
CA VAL A 458 11.11 35.61 -25.65
C VAL A 458 11.02 34.40 -24.73
N LEU A 459 11.37 33.21 -25.21
CA LEU A 459 11.33 31.98 -24.42
C LEU A 459 12.28 32.02 -23.20
N GLN A 460 13.52 32.51 -23.36
CA GLN A 460 14.47 32.68 -22.26
C GLN A 460 13.97 33.67 -21.23
N ARG A 461 13.48 34.83 -21.68
CA ARG A 461 12.90 35.82 -20.77
C ARG A 461 11.69 35.27 -20.01
N THR A 462 10.90 34.42 -20.65
CA THR A 462 9.78 33.71 -20.02
C THR A 462 10.25 32.82 -18.87
N PHE A 463 11.35 32.09 -19.05
CA PHE A 463 11.91 31.23 -18.00
C PHE A 463 12.44 32.03 -16.81
N GLU A 464 13.08 33.17 -17.06
CA GLU A 464 13.51 34.09 -16.00
C GLU A 464 12.31 34.59 -15.19
N LEU A 465 11.25 35.07 -15.87
CA LEU A 465 10.04 35.55 -15.23
C LEU A 465 9.33 34.44 -14.42
N LEU A 466 9.26 33.22 -14.94
CA LEU A 466 8.72 32.07 -14.21
C LEU A 466 9.56 31.76 -12.96
N ASP A 467 10.88 31.84 -13.04
CA ASP A 467 11.75 31.64 -11.88
C ASP A 467 11.56 32.77 -10.84
N GLU A 468 11.36 34.02 -11.26
CA GLU A 468 11.06 35.13 -10.34
C GLU A 468 9.67 34.99 -9.68
N GLU A 469 8.64 34.62 -10.45
CA GLU A 469 7.24 34.63 -10.02
C GLU A 469 6.85 33.38 -9.21
N ILE A 470 7.41 32.21 -9.52
CA ILE A 470 7.07 30.96 -8.86
C ILE A 470 7.86 30.82 -7.55
N VAL A 471 7.19 31.12 -6.44
CA VAL A 471 7.73 31.01 -5.09
C VAL A 471 6.93 29.98 -4.27
N PRO A 472 7.32 28.68 -4.27
CA PRO A 472 6.58 27.66 -3.54
C PRO A 472 6.75 27.79 -2.01
N GLU A 473 5.64 27.70 -1.27
CA GLU A 473 5.64 27.70 0.20
C GLU A 473 6.12 26.36 0.76
N PHE A 474 6.91 26.35 1.84
CA PHE A 474 7.29 25.12 2.52
C PHE A 474 6.06 24.30 2.95
N LYS A 475 6.07 23.00 2.64
CA LYS A 475 5.07 22.04 3.10
C LYS A 475 5.78 20.87 3.76
N GLU A 476 5.56 20.67 5.05
CA GLU A 476 6.19 19.62 5.85
C GLU A 476 6.03 18.23 5.20
N MET A 477 4.82 17.94 4.71
CA MET A 477 4.47 16.71 4.01
C MET A 477 4.69 16.75 2.49
N GLY A 478 5.18 17.86 1.93
CA GLY A 478 5.36 18.05 0.49
C GLY A 478 6.76 17.69 -0.04
N PRO A 479 6.96 17.78 -1.37
CA PRO A 479 8.30 17.82 -1.98
C PRO A 479 9.04 19.12 -1.62
N SER A 480 10.35 19.19 -1.94
CA SER A 480 11.13 20.42 -1.68
C SER A 480 10.62 21.62 -2.48
N ILE A 481 10.93 22.83 -1.99
CA ILE A 481 10.64 24.09 -2.68
C ILE A 481 11.33 24.10 -4.05
N GLU A 482 12.63 23.78 -4.07
CA GLU A 482 13.44 23.71 -5.29
C GLU A 482 12.84 22.75 -6.34
N PHE A 483 12.44 21.54 -5.92
CA PHE A 483 11.83 20.58 -6.83
C PHE A 483 10.56 21.12 -7.46
N ARG A 484 9.65 21.71 -6.67
CA ARG A 484 8.39 22.27 -7.21
C ARG A 484 8.65 23.42 -8.16
N LYS A 485 9.54 24.36 -7.79
CA LYS A 485 9.86 25.51 -8.63
C LYS A 485 10.38 25.06 -9.99
N LYS A 486 11.38 24.18 -10.00
CA LYS A 486 12.00 23.72 -11.24
C LYS A 486 11.07 22.82 -12.05
N LEU A 487 10.28 21.96 -11.40
CA LEU A 487 9.27 21.17 -12.09
C LEU A 487 8.21 22.05 -12.78
N SER A 488 7.79 23.17 -12.18
CA SER A 488 6.86 24.11 -12.83
C SER A 488 7.39 24.64 -14.16
N ILE A 489 8.66 25.06 -14.17
CA ILE A 489 9.37 25.54 -15.36
C ILE A 489 9.52 24.40 -16.38
N SER A 490 9.91 23.19 -15.94
CA SER A 490 10.03 22.03 -16.83
C SER A 490 8.70 21.62 -17.45
N LEU A 491 7.58 21.74 -16.74
CA LEU A 491 6.24 21.49 -17.29
C LEU A 491 5.85 22.53 -18.34
N PHE A 492 6.19 23.80 -18.13
CA PHE A 492 6.01 24.84 -19.15
C PHE A 492 6.83 24.51 -20.39
N TYR A 493 8.12 24.18 -20.23
CA TYR A 493 8.96 23.79 -21.36
C TYR A 493 8.42 22.56 -22.11
N LYS A 494 7.96 21.55 -21.36
CA LYS A 494 7.30 20.36 -21.92
C LYS A 494 6.05 20.73 -22.74
N PHE A 495 5.26 21.70 -22.27
CA PHE A 495 4.13 22.23 -23.02
C PHE A 495 4.56 22.91 -24.33
N ILE A 496 5.54 23.82 -24.27
CA ILE A 496 6.07 24.50 -25.47
C ILE A 496 6.59 23.50 -26.50
N LEU A 497 7.33 22.47 -26.07
CA LEU A 497 7.78 21.39 -26.94
C LEU A 497 6.61 20.63 -27.60
N SER A 498 5.48 20.47 -26.89
CA SER A 498 4.32 19.74 -27.39
C SER A 498 3.51 20.47 -28.45
N ILE A 499 3.61 21.80 -28.51
CA ILE A 499 2.88 22.65 -29.47
C ILE A 499 3.79 23.22 -30.57
N SER A 500 5.10 23.00 -30.47
CA SER A 500 6.06 23.42 -31.51
C SER A 500 5.99 22.48 -32.72
N GLU A 501 5.87 23.07 -33.91
CA GLU A 501 5.88 22.34 -35.19
C GLU A 501 7.30 21.87 -35.57
N THR A 502 8.32 22.56 -35.07
CA THR A 502 9.75 22.32 -35.37
C THR A 502 10.51 21.95 -34.11
N VAL A 503 10.55 20.65 -33.79
CA VAL A 503 11.33 20.10 -32.67
C VAL A 503 12.43 19.19 -33.20
N ARG A 504 13.67 19.43 -32.77
CA ARG A 504 14.81 18.55 -33.08
C ARG A 504 14.48 17.10 -32.72
N ALA A 505 14.91 16.16 -33.56
CA ALA A 505 14.57 14.75 -33.41
C ALA A 505 14.88 14.20 -32.00
N ASP A 506 16.01 14.60 -31.42
CA ASP A 506 16.46 14.18 -30.09
C ASP A 506 15.65 14.78 -28.92
N MET A 507 14.97 15.91 -29.15
CA MET A 507 14.12 16.60 -28.18
C MET A 507 12.66 16.16 -28.21
N LYS A 508 12.21 15.45 -29.26
CA LYS A 508 10.81 15.02 -29.42
C LYS A 508 10.30 14.20 -28.23
N SER A 509 11.17 13.41 -27.59
CA SER A 509 10.82 12.62 -26.40
C SER A 509 10.38 13.46 -25.20
N GLY A 510 10.76 14.73 -25.13
CA GLY A 510 10.33 15.69 -24.12
C GLY A 510 8.94 16.27 -24.38
N ALA A 511 8.49 16.32 -25.64
CA ALA A 511 7.16 16.82 -26.04
C ALA A 511 6.03 15.85 -25.68
N VAL A 512 6.34 14.54 -25.63
CA VAL A 512 5.34 13.47 -25.47
C VAL A 512 5.21 13.06 -24.01
N LYS A 513 3.97 12.86 -23.54
CA LYS A 513 3.69 12.27 -22.22
C LYS A 513 4.20 10.82 -22.18
N MET A 514 4.66 10.37 -21.02
CA MET A 514 5.08 8.98 -20.85
C MET A 514 3.85 8.09 -20.79
N GLU A 515 3.75 7.12 -21.70
CA GLU A 515 2.64 6.16 -21.73
C GLU A 515 3.11 4.79 -21.25
N ARG A 516 2.27 4.16 -20.44
CA ARG A 516 2.48 2.80 -19.96
C ARG A 516 1.62 1.84 -20.79
N THR A 517 2.24 0.86 -21.42
CA THR A 517 1.54 -0.22 -22.12
C THR A 517 0.93 -1.22 -21.14
N VAL A 518 -0.01 -2.05 -21.63
CA VAL A 518 -0.62 -3.12 -20.83
C VAL A 518 0.48 -4.08 -20.39
N SER A 519 0.51 -4.40 -19.10
CA SER A 519 1.52 -5.28 -18.52
C SER A 519 1.31 -6.74 -18.91
N LYS A 520 2.39 -7.52 -18.78
CA LYS A 520 2.39 -8.98 -18.91
C LYS A 520 3.35 -9.58 -17.90
N GLY A 521 3.25 -10.88 -17.68
CA GLY A 521 4.22 -11.60 -16.87
C GLY A 521 4.41 -13.02 -17.35
N THR A 522 5.62 -13.54 -17.13
CA THR A 522 6.03 -14.88 -17.52
C THR A 522 6.56 -15.62 -16.30
N GLN A 523 6.15 -16.87 -16.14
CA GLN A 523 6.56 -17.71 -15.02
C GLN A 523 7.17 -18.99 -15.61
N ASP A 524 8.46 -19.21 -15.40
CA ASP A 524 9.22 -20.37 -15.90
C ASP A 524 9.59 -21.27 -14.72
N PHE A 525 8.84 -22.37 -14.56
CA PHE A 525 9.02 -23.36 -13.51
C PHE A 525 8.61 -24.74 -14.01
N GLN A 526 9.07 -25.78 -13.31
CA GLN A 526 8.71 -27.17 -13.59
C GLN A 526 7.92 -27.77 -12.43
N THR A 527 7.14 -28.80 -12.73
CA THR A 527 6.47 -29.64 -11.72
C THR A 527 6.85 -31.09 -11.95
N ASN A 528 6.96 -31.88 -10.88
CA ASN A 528 7.25 -33.31 -10.98
C ASN A 528 6.01 -34.17 -10.66
N ALA A 529 5.37 -34.73 -11.70
CA ALA A 529 4.17 -35.55 -11.56
C ALA A 529 4.36 -36.81 -10.70
N SER A 530 5.58 -37.36 -10.64
CA SER A 530 5.88 -38.54 -9.79
C SER A 530 5.84 -38.23 -8.29
N LEU A 531 5.92 -36.95 -7.92
CA LEU A 531 5.89 -36.49 -6.53
C LEU A 531 4.50 -35.97 -6.12
N TYR A 532 3.52 -35.94 -7.03
CA TYR A 532 2.20 -35.37 -6.73
C TYR A 532 1.57 -36.05 -5.50
N PRO A 533 0.99 -35.25 -4.57
CA PRO A 533 0.68 -33.84 -4.70
C PRO A 533 1.82 -32.85 -4.34
N LEU A 534 3.04 -33.30 -4.00
CA LEU A 534 4.18 -32.38 -3.92
C LEU A 534 4.54 -31.88 -5.32
N SER A 535 5.04 -30.65 -5.43
CA SER A 535 5.39 -30.01 -6.71
C SER A 535 4.17 -29.72 -7.61
N GLU A 536 2.99 -30.30 -7.34
CA GLU A 536 1.74 -29.94 -7.99
C GLU A 536 1.39 -28.47 -7.69
N ASN A 537 1.08 -27.71 -8.74
CA ASN A 537 0.81 -26.28 -8.67
C ASN A 537 -0.64 -25.97 -8.23
N ILE A 538 -1.13 -26.68 -7.23
CA ILE A 538 -2.49 -26.52 -6.71
C ILE A 538 -2.70 -25.10 -6.16
N SER A 539 -3.93 -24.60 -6.29
CA SER A 539 -4.33 -23.33 -5.69
C SER A 539 -4.31 -23.43 -4.16
N LYS A 540 -4.04 -22.31 -3.48
CA LYS A 540 -4.10 -22.24 -2.03
C LYS A 540 -5.47 -22.71 -1.51
N LEU A 541 -5.48 -23.51 -0.44
CA LEU A 541 -6.70 -24.11 0.12
C LEU A 541 -7.79 -23.08 0.46
N GLU A 542 -7.39 -21.93 1.02
CA GLU A 542 -8.33 -20.86 1.37
C GLU A 542 -8.71 -19.95 0.19
N ALA A 543 -8.13 -20.11 -0.99
CA ALA A 543 -8.30 -19.16 -2.09
C ALA A 543 -9.77 -18.93 -2.45
N MET A 544 -10.58 -20.00 -2.49
CA MET A 544 -12.00 -19.88 -2.82
C MET A 544 -12.78 -19.09 -1.76
N ILE A 545 -12.64 -19.45 -0.48
CA ILE A 545 -13.34 -18.75 0.61
C ILE A 545 -12.85 -17.30 0.78
N GLN A 546 -11.62 -16.98 0.35
CA GLN A 546 -11.13 -15.60 0.30
C GLN A 546 -11.79 -14.81 -0.83
N SER A 547 -11.94 -15.42 -2.01
CA SER A 547 -12.61 -14.82 -3.17
C SER A 547 -14.11 -14.61 -2.96
N THR A 548 -14.77 -15.47 -2.17
CA THR A 548 -16.22 -15.38 -1.88
C THR A 548 -16.54 -14.57 -0.62
N GLY A 549 -15.52 -14.15 0.14
CA GLY A 549 -15.69 -13.40 1.38
C GLY A 549 -16.02 -14.24 2.62
N GLU A 550 -16.12 -15.56 2.47
CA GLU A 550 -16.38 -16.52 3.57
C GLU A 550 -15.17 -16.72 4.51
N ALA A 551 -13.97 -16.28 4.08
CA ALA A 551 -12.79 -16.26 4.93
C ALA A 551 -12.98 -15.26 6.09
N GLN A 552 -13.15 -15.81 7.30
CA GLN A 552 -13.22 -15.03 8.54
C GLN A 552 -11.83 -14.68 9.08
N TYR A 553 -11.62 -13.41 9.38
CA TYR A 553 -10.46 -12.85 10.09
C TYR A 553 -10.85 -12.41 11.52
N ILE A 554 -9.90 -11.91 12.32
CA ILE A 554 -10.16 -11.58 13.74
C ILE A 554 -11.24 -10.50 13.88
N ALA A 555 -11.18 -9.46 13.05
CA ALA A 555 -12.18 -8.39 13.04
C ALA A 555 -13.57 -8.81 12.50
N ASP A 556 -13.65 -9.98 11.84
CA ASP A 556 -14.89 -10.54 11.27
C ASP A 556 -15.62 -11.48 12.23
N MET A 557 -15.02 -11.79 13.38
CA MET A 557 -15.70 -12.57 14.41
C MET A 557 -16.94 -11.80 14.90
N PRO A 558 -18.12 -12.46 14.98
CA PRO A 558 -19.33 -11.85 15.51
C PRO A 558 -19.11 -11.28 16.90
N ASP A 559 -19.70 -10.12 17.15
CA ASP A 559 -19.65 -9.51 18.47
C ASP A 559 -20.46 -10.35 19.47
N GLN A 560 -19.90 -10.54 20.66
CA GLN A 560 -20.58 -11.23 21.75
C GLN A 560 -21.62 -10.34 22.44
N PRO A 561 -22.66 -10.91 23.08
CA PRO A 561 -23.56 -10.13 23.91
C PRO A 561 -22.81 -9.30 24.96
N ASN A 562 -23.15 -8.01 25.06
CA ASN A 562 -22.51 -7.05 25.95
C ASN A 562 -21.00 -6.84 25.71
N GLN A 563 -20.48 -7.21 24.52
CA GLN A 563 -19.10 -6.94 24.16
C GLN A 563 -18.80 -5.44 24.18
N LEU A 564 -17.62 -5.10 24.70
CA LEU A 564 -17.10 -3.74 24.77
C LEU A 564 -15.94 -3.56 23.79
N PHE A 565 -15.60 -2.30 23.53
CA PHE A 565 -14.55 -1.91 22.60
C PHE A 565 -13.49 -1.07 23.31
N ALA A 566 -12.22 -1.36 23.05
CA ALA A 566 -11.10 -0.69 23.68
C ALA A 566 -10.28 0.13 22.67
N CYS A 567 -9.77 1.29 23.09
CA CYS A 567 -8.90 2.14 22.29
C CYS A 567 -7.78 2.74 23.16
N PHE A 568 -6.54 2.75 22.67
CA PHE A 568 -5.41 3.35 23.38
C PHE A 568 -5.54 4.86 23.48
N VAL A 569 -5.14 5.41 24.62
CA VAL A 569 -4.80 6.82 24.78
C VAL A 569 -3.29 6.97 24.54
N LEU A 570 -2.90 7.88 23.65
CA LEU A 570 -1.52 8.06 23.21
C LEU A 570 -0.94 9.37 23.73
N ALA A 571 0.35 9.36 24.11
CA ALA A 571 1.07 10.56 24.51
C ALA A 571 1.18 11.55 23.33
N LYS A 572 0.76 12.80 23.52
CA LYS A 572 0.88 13.90 22.53
C LYS A 572 1.97 14.89 22.98
N ALA A 573 3.17 14.36 23.22
CA ALA A 573 4.32 15.10 23.73
C ALA A 573 5.64 14.46 23.26
N PRO A 574 6.72 15.26 23.09
CA PRO A 574 8.03 14.74 22.72
C PRO A 574 8.63 13.84 23.81
N ALA A 575 9.63 13.05 23.44
CA ALA A 575 10.41 12.26 24.38
C ALA A 575 10.97 13.11 25.54
N ASN A 576 11.15 12.47 26.69
CA ASN A 576 11.56 13.07 27.97
C ASN A 576 10.54 14.02 28.63
N SER A 577 9.33 14.15 28.07
CA SER A 577 8.25 14.88 28.72
C SER A 577 7.71 14.10 29.92
N ILE A 578 7.55 14.76 31.07
CA ILE A 578 7.00 14.14 32.29
C ILE A 578 5.48 14.27 32.27
N ILE A 579 4.76 13.16 32.42
CA ILE A 579 3.31 13.16 32.61
C ILE A 579 3.01 13.62 34.03
N LYS A 580 2.46 14.83 34.16
CA LYS A 580 2.08 15.41 35.46
C LYS A 580 0.74 14.86 35.94
N LYS A 581 -0.23 14.74 35.03
CA LYS A 581 -1.60 14.29 35.35
C LYS A 581 -2.27 13.72 34.10
N ILE A 582 -3.01 12.63 34.27
CA ILE A 582 -3.97 12.10 33.30
C ILE A 582 -5.36 12.25 33.92
N ASN A 583 -6.26 12.97 33.24
CA ASN A 583 -7.62 13.22 33.70
C ASN A 583 -8.65 12.66 32.70
N ALA A 584 -9.28 11.55 33.09
CA ALA A 584 -10.33 10.90 32.31
C ALA A 584 -11.76 11.24 32.80
N GLU A 585 -11.94 12.09 33.82
CA GLU A 585 -13.25 12.34 34.45
C GLU A 585 -14.32 12.83 33.47
N LYS A 586 -13.95 13.74 32.56
CA LYS A 586 -14.87 14.26 31.53
C LYS A 586 -15.30 13.17 30.56
N VAL A 587 -14.38 12.27 30.21
CA VAL A 587 -14.61 11.19 29.25
C VAL A 587 -15.45 10.08 29.87
N LEU A 588 -15.23 9.75 31.14
CA LEU A 588 -16.02 8.77 31.89
C LEU A 588 -17.48 9.19 32.08
N LYS A 589 -17.80 10.49 31.99
CA LYS A 589 -19.17 11.01 32.02
C LYS A 589 -19.91 10.89 30.68
N LEU A 590 -19.22 10.53 29.60
CA LEU A 590 -19.87 10.33 28.29
C LEU A 590 -20.69 9.05 28.31
N ASN A 591 -21.96 9.13 27.91
CA ASN A 591 -22.84 7.96 27.84
C ASN A 591 -22.24 6.88 26.92
N GLY A 592 -22.10 5.67 27.45
CA GLY A 592 -21.53 4.52 26.75
C GLY A 592 -20.03 4.31 26.96
N VAL A 593 -19.30 5.26 27.56
CA VAL A 593 -17.95 5.01 28.08
C VAL A 593 -18.07 4.22 29.38
N VAL A 594 -17.27 3.16 29.53
CA VAL A 594 -17.35 2.22 30.64
C VAL A 594 -16.18 2.37 31.60
N ALA A 595 -14.97 2.51 31.08
CA ALA A 595 -13.76 2.54 31.90
C ALA A 595 -12.60 3.28 31.21
N PHE A 596 -11.64 3.71 32.03
CA PHE A 596 -10.29 4.08 31.63
C PHE A 596 -9.33 3.31 32.53
N TYR A 597 -8.33 2.65 31.95
CA TYR A 597 -7.28 1.95 32.67
C TYR A 597 -5.91 2.50 32.28
N GLY A 598 -5.09 2.80 33.28
CA GLY A 598 -3.68 3.20 33.12
C GLY A 598 -2.74 2.19 33.78
N LYS A 599 -1.47 2.57 33.91
CA LYS A 599 -0.41 1.69 34.48
C LYS A 599 -0.77 1.10 35.86
N ASN A 600 -1.49 1.84 36.70
CA ASN A 600 -1.82 1.46 38.07
C ASN A 600 -2.96 0.43 38.14
N ASP A 601 -3.66 0.18 37.03
CA ASP A 601 -4.75 -0.78 36.96
C ASP A 601 -4.28 -2.19 36.60
N ILE A 602 -3.01 -2.34 36.21
CA ILE A 602 -2.36 -3.59 35.82
C ILE A 602 -2.06 -4.41 37.09
N PRO A 603 -2.67 -5.60 37.28
CA PRO A 603 -2.49 -6.39 38.50
C PRO A 603 -1.09 -7.00 38.67
N GLY A 604 -0.40 -7.30 37.56
CA GLY A 604 0.93 -7.89 37.53
C GLY A 604 1.99 -6.91 37.07
N LYS A 605 2.82 -7.32 36.10
CA LYS A 605 3.90 -6.47 35.56
C LYS A 605 3.38 -5.56 34.45
N ASN A 606 3.77 -4.29 34.47
CA ASN A 606 3.51 -3.33 33.38
C ASN A 606 4.40 -3.61 32.16
N THR A 607 4.19 -4.73 31.47
CA THR A 607 4.94 -5.11 30.27
C THR A 607 4.08 -5.89 29.29
N PHE A 608 4.38 -5.75 28.00
CA PHE A 608 3.86 -6.62 26.94
C PHE A 608 4.95 -7.49 26.28
N THR A 609 6.18 -7.41 26.80
CA THR A 609 7.36 -8.16 26.35
C THR A 609 8.09 -8.73 27.57
N PRO A 610 7.46 -9.62 28.35
CA PRO A 610 8.10 -10.20 29.52
C PRO A 610 9.36 -10.98 29.12
N LYS A 611 10.40 -10.98 29.97
CA LYS A 611 11.65 -11.72 29.76
C LYS A 611 11.50 -13.23 29.96
N VAL A 612 10.67 -13.86 29.15
CA VAL A 612 10.42 -15.32 29.17
C VAL A 612 11.07 -16.05 27.99
N PHE A 613 11.73 -15.32 27.09
CA PHE A 613 12.42 -15.86 25.93
C PHE A 613 13.91 -15.52 25.94
N SER A 614 14.68 -16.13 25.04
CA SER A 614 16.09 -15.81 24.82
C SER A 614 16.30 -14.29 24.66
N GLU A 615 17.37 -13.78 25.27
CA GLU A 615 17.83 -12.40 25.11
C GLU A 615 18.11 -12.04 23.64
N LEU A 616 18.23 -13.05 22.76
CA LEU A 616 18.33 -12.86 21.31
C LEU A 616 17.11 -12.15 20.70
N PHE A 617 15.90 -12.36 21.24
CA PHE A 617 14.65 -11.82 20.69
C PHE A 617 14.02 -10.74 21.57
N ILE A 618 14.02 -10.97 22.89
CA ILE A 618 13.48 -10.05 23.90
C ILE A 618 14.57 -9.72 24.92
N GLU A 619 15.30 -8.63 24.68
CA GLU A 619 16.36 -8.16 25.58
C GLU A 619 15.80 -7.29 26.72
N MET A 620 14.71 -6.58 26.46
CA MET A 620 14.12 -5.64 27.42
C MET A 620 12.60 -5.79 27.55
N GLU A 621 12.11 -5.55 28.76
CA GLU A 621 10.68 -5.38 29.02
C GLU A 621 10.26 -3.97 28.61
N GLU A 622 9.33 -3.88 27.68
CA GLU A 622 8.70 -2.63 27.24
C GLU A 622 7.35 -2.45 27.94
N GLU A 623 7.08 -1.21 28.35
CA GLU A 623 5.89 -0.88 29.13
C GLU A 623 4.59 -1.01 28.33
N LEU A 624 3.57 -1.63 28.92
CA LEU A 624 2.22 -1.64 28.34
C LEU A 624 1.64 -0.21 28.31
N PHE A 625 1.75 0.50 29.43
CA PHE A 625 1.41 1.91 29.56
C PHE A 625 2.57 2.69 30.18
N CYS A 626 2.89 3.87 29.62
CA CYS A 626 3.97 4.73 30.09
C CYS A 626 3.94 4.95 31.62
N SER A 627 5.06 4.69 32.29
CA SER A 627 5.17 4.85 33.74
C SER A 627 5.32 6.29 34.23
N GLY A 628 5.52 7.26 33.35
CA GLY A 628 5.48 8.69 33.71
C GLY A 628 6.42 9.58 32.91
N VAL A 629 7.46 9.03 32.29
CA VAL A 629 8.32 9.77 31.34
C VAL A 629 8.05 9.24 29.95
N VAL A 630 7.55 10.11 29.07
CA VAL A 630 7.28 9.76 27.68
C VAL A 630 8.60 9.42 26.98
N GLN A 631 8.72 8.22 26.45
CA GLN A 631 9.94 7.75 25.78
C GLN A 631 9.96 8.15 24.29
N TYR A 632 8.80 8.21 23.66
CA TYR A 632 8.62 8.58 22.26
C TYR A 632 7.23 9.16 22.03
N TYR A 633 7.09 9.96 20.98
CA TYR A 633 5.81 10.57 20.62
C TYR A 633 4.77 9.49 20.29
N HIS A 634 3.55 9.61 20.83
CA HIS A 634 2.49 8.60 20.75
C HIS A 634 2.70 7.29 21.54
N GLN A 635 3.62 7.23 22.50
CA GLN A 635 3.67 6.10 23.45
C GLN A 635 2.29 5.89 24.12
N PRO A 636 1.75 4.66 24.17
CA PRO A 636 0.52 4.38 24.90
C PRO A 636 0.65 4.71 26.39
N ILE A 637 -0.33 5.44 26.92
CA ILE A 637 -0.37 5.88 28.35
C ILE A 637 -1.54 5.28 29.12
N GLY A 638 -2.49 4.67 28.42
CA GLY A 638 -3.67 4.03 28.99
C GLY A 638 -4.62 3.53 27.89
N VAL A 639 -5.79 3.05 28.29
CA VAL A 639 -6.82 2.52 27.39
C VAL A 639 -8.20 2.96 27.87
N VAL A 640 -9.04 3.40 26.94
CA VAL A 640 -10.47 3.69 27.16
C VAL A 640 -11.30 2.52 26.67
N VAL A 641 -12.34 2.16 27.43
CA VAL A 641 -13.31 1.12 27.09
C VAL A 641 -14.71 1.72 26.94
N ALA A 642 -15.41 1.41 25.85
CA ALA A 642 -16.76 1.91 25.57
C ALA A 642 -17.66 0.83 24.92
N ARG A 643 -18.96 1.15 24.77
CA ARG A 643 -19.96 0.26 24.17
C ARG A 643 -19.87 0.14 22.64
N THR A 644 -19.20 1.08 21.97
CA THR A 644 -18.96 1.04 20.52
C THR A 644 -17.53 1.45 20.22
N GLN A 645 -17.00 0.94 19.09
CA GLN A 645 -15.66 1.26 18.62
C GLN A 645 -15.49 2.76 18.38
N GLU A 646 -16.44 3.39 17.69
CA GLU A 646 -16.39 4.81 17.34
C GLU A 646 -16.42 5.72 18.59
N LEU A 647 -17.13 5.29 19.64
CA LEU A 647 -17.13 6.00 20.92
C LEU A 647 -15.80 5.84 21.65
N ALA A 648 -15.22 4.63 21.68
CA ALA A 648 -13.92 4.40 22.31
C ALA A 648 -12.81 5.25 21.66
N GLU A 649 -12.79 5.34 20.32
CA GLU A 649 -11.85 6.16 19.57
C GLU A 649 -12.00 7.66 19.89
N LYS A 650 -13.23 8.18 19.83
CA LYS A 650 -13.51 9.59 20.17
C LYS A 650 -13.17 9.91 21.62
N ALA A 651 -13.51 9.01 22.53
CA ALA A 651 -13.28 9.16 23.96
C ALA A 651 -11.78 9.16 24.30
N ALA A 652 -10.98 8.29 23.66
CA ALA A 652 -9.53 8.25 23.85
C ALA A 652 -8.85 9.57 23.44
N ASP A 653 -9.31 10.23 22.38
CA ASP A 653 -8.77 11.52 21.93
C ASP A 653 -9.13 12.69 22.87
N LEU A 654 -10.16 12.54 23.71
CA LEU A 654 -10.65 13.57 24.64
C LEU A 654 -10.07 13.46 26.06
N VAL A 655 -9.26 12.43 26.34
CA VAL A 655 -8.59 12.30 27.65
C VAL A 655 -7.59 13.46 27.80
N ASP A 656 -7.74 14.23 28.87
CA ASP A 656 -6.90 15.39 29.15
C ASP A 656 -5.60 14.93 29.83
N VAL A 657 -4.46 15.23 29.20
CA VAL A 657 -3.14 14.83 29.69
C VAL A 657 -2.26 16.05 29.79
N GLN A 658 -1.76 16.31 30.99
CA GLN A 658 -0.89 17.43 31.29
C GLN A 658 0.56 16.96 31.31
N TYR A 659 1.39 17.54 30.45
CA TYR A 659 2.82 17.25 30.35
C TYR A 659 3.65 18.40 30.96
N GLY A 660 4.80 18.06 31.52
CA GLY A 660 5.89 19.02 31.72
C GLY A 660 6.63 19.29 30.40
N GLU A 661 7.29 20.44 30.31
CA GLU A 661 8.15 20.73 29.16
C GLU A 661 9.29 19.72 29.07
N SER A 662 9.56 19.24 27.85
CA SER A 662 10.78 18.48 27.59
C SER A 662 11.98 19.43 27.64
N LYS A 663 13.00 19.06 28.41
CA LYS A 663 14.22 19.86 28.58
C LYS A 663 15.25 19.61 27.47
N VAL A 664 14.98 18.69 26.55
CA VAL A 664 15.94 18.22 25.53
C VAL A 664 15.24 18.12 24.19
N LYS A 665 15.87 18.66 23.14
CA LYS A 665 15.38 18.47 21.76
C LYS A 665 15.48 16.98 21.39
N PRO A 666 14.38 16.32 20.94
CA PRO A 666 14.43 14.94 20.49
C PRO A 666 15.41 14.74 19.33
N LEU A 667 16.16 13.63 19.37
CA LEU A 667 17.05 13.18 18.30
C LEU A 667 16.32 12.09 17.53
N VAL A 668 15.73 12.45 16.39
CA VAL A 668 14.77 11.61 15.66
C VAL A 668 15.39 10.77 14.54
N SER A 669 16.71 10.84 14.36
CA SER A 669 17.44 10.05 13.37
C SER A 669 18.87 9.72 13.83
N ILE A 670 19.47 8.69 13.23
CA ILE A 670 20.89 8.33 13.44
C ILE A 670 21.81 9.54 13.24
N ARG A 671 21.58 10.29 12.16
CA ARG A 671 22.40 11.46 11.83
C ARG A 671 22.25 12.58 12.84
N ASP A 672 21.11 12.72 13.51
CA ASP A 672 20.95 13.69 14.61
C ASP A 672 21.76 13.27 15.83
N VAL A 673 21.77 11.97 16.17
CA VAL A 673 22.58 11.42 17.27
C VAL A 673 24.08 11.61 17.01
N LEU A 674 24.55 11.27 15.81
CA LEU A 674 25.95 11.43 15.41
C LEU A 674 26.39 12.91 15.43
N LYS A 675 25.57 13.82 14.87
CA LYS A 675 25.85 15.26 14.87
C LYS A 675 25.87 15.87 16.27
N ALA A 676 24.98 15.40 17.15
CA ALA A 676 24.95 15.83 18.55
C ALA A 676 26.06 15.19 19.40
N ASN A 677 26.88 14.30 18.84
CA ASN A 677 27.98 13.59 19.50
C ASN A 677 27.54 12.87 20.80
N ARG A 678 26.35 12.27 20.78
CA ARG A 678 25.75 11.58 21.93
C ARG A 678 26.22 10.12 21.98
N LYS A 679 27.47 9.90 22.41
CA LYS A 679 28.11 8.57 22.44
C LYS A 679 27.36 7.56 23.31
N GLU A 680 26.67 8.02 24.36
CA GLU A 680 25.88 7.14 25.24
C GLU A 680 24.61 6.58 24.57
N LYS A 681 24.24 7.10 23.40
CA LYS A 681 23.17 6.57 22.54
C LYS A 681 23.68 5.63 21.45
N ILE A 682 24.97 5.31 21.43
CA ILE A 682 25.60 4.45 20.42
C ILE A 682 26.28 3.28 21.12
N VAL A 683 25.88 2.06 20.76
CA VAL A 683 26.42 0.82 21.31
C VAL A 683 27.04 0.02 20.18
N GLN A 684 28.33 -0.31 20.28
CA GLN A 684 28.97 -1.21 19.33
C GLN A 684 28.36 -2.62 19.48
N ASP A 685 27.99 -3.25 18.36
CA ASP A 685 27.39 -4.59 18.35
C ASP A 685 28.39 -5.64 17.87
N ARG A 686 28.82 -5.56 16.61
CA ARG A 686 29.72 -6.54 15.98
C ARG A 686 30.82 -5.86 15.14
N VAL A 687 31.99 -6.51 15.10
CA VAL A 687 33.14 -6.11 14.30
C VAL A 687 33.59 -7.28 13.44
N VAL A 688 33.76 -7.04 12.14
CA VAL A 688 34.40 -7.92 11.18
C VAL A 688 35.78 -7.35 10.88
N LEU A 689 36.83 -8.15 11.10
CA LEU A 689 38.21 -7.77 10.84
C LEU A 689 38.66 -8.35 9.49
N PRO A 690 39.47 -7.59 8.72
CA PRO A 690 40.04 -8.10 7.49
C PRO A 690 41.11 -9.17 7.80
N VAL A 691 41.20 -10.18 6.95
CA VAL A 691 42.25 -11.21 6.95
C VAL A 691 43.55 -10.64 6.37
N PHE A 692 43.45 -9.83 5.31
CA PHE A 692 44.58 -9.11 4.72
C PHE A 692 44.12 -7.73 4.21
N ARG A 693 45.07 -6.87 3.85
CA ARG A 693 44.80 -5.62 3.14
C ARG A 693 45.65 -5.61 1.89
N GLY A 694 45.04 -5.33 0.74
CA GLY A 694 45.78 -5.19 -0.51
C GLY A 694 46.76 -4.01 -0.48
N GLU A 695 47.79 -4.07 -1.34
CA GLU A 695 48.86 -3.05 -1.39
C GLU A 695 48.64 -2.01 -2.50
N GLU A 696 47.67 -2.23 -3.40
CA GLU A 696 47.45 -1.41 -4.60
C GLU A 696 46.28 -0.41 -4.46
N ASP A 697 46.47 0.61 -3.63
CA ASP A 697 45.46 1.66 -3.36
C ASP A 697 45.35 2.69 -4.52
N LYS A 698 45.01 2.24 -5.73
CA LYS A 698 44.94 3.08 -6.95
C LYS A 698 43.74 4.03 -6.96
N HIS A 699 42.54 3.49 -6.72
CA HIS A 699 41.29 4.24 -6.71
C HIS A 699 40.69 4.23 -5.32
N ILE A 700 40.70 5.37 -4.61
CA ILE A 700 40.09 5.50 -3.27
C ILE A 700 38.72 6.16 -3.41
N ILE A 701 37.67 5.42 -3.04
CA ILE A 701 36.27 5.88 -3.11
C ILE A 701 35.72 6.02 -1.68
N LYS A 702 35.12 7.18 -1.40
CA LYS A 702 34.42 7.45 -0.13
C LYS A 702 32.94 7.65 -0.40
N GLY A 703 32.11 7.01 0.41
CA GLY A 703 30.66 7.07 0.24
C GLY A 703 29.90 7.08 1.56
N MET A 704 28.63 7.43 1.42
CA MET A 704 27.67 7.48 2.52
C MET A 704 26.31 7.08 1.99
N MET A 705 25.59 6.23 2.74
CA MET A 705 24.24 5.80 2.43
C MET A 705 23.34 5.84 3.66
N ASP A 706 22.08 6.27 3.48
CA ASP A 706 21.06 6.25 4.53
C ASP A 706 19.82 5.50 4.01
N LEU A 707 19.44 4.43 4.71
CA LEU A 707 18.19 3.69 4.54
C LEU A 707 17.15 4.15 5.56
N LYS A 708 15.87 3.96 5.26
CA LYS A 708 14.77 4.64 5.95
C LYS A 708 13.73 3.68 6.49
N TRP A 709 12.79 4.24 7.24
CA TRP A 709 11.62 3.55 7.73
C TRP A 709 10.76 3.00 6.57
N GLN A 710 10.09 1.88 6.85
CA GLN A 710 9.01 1.30 6.07
C GLN A 710 7.94 0.74 7.01
N SER A 711 6.67 0.91 6.66
CA SER A 711 5.52 0.30 7.33
C SER A 711 5.13 -1.02 6.66
N HIS A 712 4.71 -1.99 7.45
CA HIS A 712 4.24 -3.30 6.98
C HIS A 712 3.06 -3.15 6.01
N PHE A 713 2.15 -2.22 6.33
CA PHE A 713 0.89 -2.02 5.63
C PHE A 713 0.09 -3.32 5.45
N HIS A 714 0.11 -4.19 6.46
CA HIS A 714 -0.73 -5.39 6.46
C HIS A 714 -2.21 -4.98 6.33
N MET A 715 -2.93 -5.64 5.43
CA MET A 715 -4.27 -5.20 5.03
C MET A 715 -5.30 -5.34 6.17
N GLU A 716 -5.12 -6.33 7.04
CA GLU A 716 -5.84 -6.42 8.32
C GLU A 716 -5.03 -5.68 9.40
N ASN A 717 -5.54 -4.56 9.92
CA ASN A 717 -4.94 -3.87 11.08
C ASN A 717 -4.89 -4.79 12.31
N HIS A 718 -4.07 -4.44 13.31
CA HIS A 718 -4.06 -5.19 14.55
C HIS A 718 -5.45 -5.24 15.21
N CYS A 719 -5.82 -6.43 15.66
CA CYS A 719 -7.11 -6.71 16.29
C CYS A 719 -6.92 -7.80 17.35
N CYS A 720 -7.67 -7.76 18.44
CA CYS A 720 -7.78 -8.87 19.39
C CYS A 720 -9.18 -8.90 19.99
N ASN A 721 -9.79 -10.09 20.02
CA ASN A 721 -10.98 -10.37 20.85
C ASN A 721 -10.54 -11.14 22.09
N VAL A 722 -11.05 -10.77 23.25
CA VAL A 722 -10.79 -11.47 24.50
C VAL A 722 -12.08 -11.72 25.26
N TYR A 723 -12.33 -12.97 25.62
CA TYR A 723 -13.52 -13.41 26.34
C TYR A 723 -13.11 -14.00 27.70
N PRO A 724 -13.66 -13.51 28.82
CA PRO A 724 -13.53 -14.22 30.08
C PRO A 724 -14.17 -15.61 30.00
N ASN A 725 -13.48 -16.63 30.50
CA ASN A 725 -13.98 -18.01 30.51
C ASN A 725 -14.38 -18.46 31.93
N GLN A 726 -15.09 -19.59 32.00
CA GLN A 726 -15.69 -20.10 33.25
C GLN A 726 -14.66 -20.54 34.29
N ASP A 727 -13.42 -20.84 33.86
CA ASP A 727 -12.33 -21.28 34.73
C ASP A 727 -11.59 -20.11 35.41
N GLY A 728 -12.13 -18.89 35.34
CA GLY A 728 -11.49 -17.67 35.83
C GLY A 728 -10.32 -17.22 34.97
N GLY A 729 -10.27 -17.68 33.72
CA GLY A 729 -9.25 -17.37 32.72
C GLY A 729 -9.77 -16.55 31.55
N LEU A 730 -9.04 -16.56 30.42
CA LEU A 730 -9.36 -15.81 29.22
C LEU A 730 -9.20 -16.66 27.95
N ASP A 731 -10.13 -16.51 27.01
CA ASP A 731 -10.00 -16.98 25.63
C ASP A 731 -9.65 -15.79 24.73
N MET A 732 -8.46 -15.83 24.13
CA MET A 732 -7.90 -14.75 23.33
C MET A 732 -7.81 -15.14 21.86
N TYR A 733 -8.23 -14.23 20.99
CA TYR A 733 -8.16 -14.35 19.53
C TYR A 733 -7.35 -13.16 18.98
N PRO A 734 -6.02 -13.17 19.10
CA PRO A 734 -5.17 -12.08 18.65
C PRO A 734 -4.80 -12.20 17.16
N ALA A 735 -4.68 -11.06 16.48
CA ALA A 735 -4.01 -11.00 15.18
C ALA A 735 -2.49 -11.10 15.37
N SER A 736 -1.97 -12.32 15.61
CA SER A 736 -0.61 -12.58 16.08
C SER A 736 0.13 -13.64 15.25
N GLN A 737 1.41 -13.38 14.96
CA GLN A 737 2.37 -14.36 14.45
C GLN A 737 3.07 -15.15 15.57
N TRP A 738 2.86 -14.78 16.84
CA TRP A 738 3.50 -15.42 17.99
C TRP A 738 2.50 -15.56 19.16
N MET A 739 1.79 -16.68 19.18
CA MET A 739 0.76 -16.97 20.19
C MET A 739 1.34 -17.02 21.60
N ASP A 740 2.50 -17.67 21.75
CA ASP A 740 3.14 -17.87 23.05
C ASP A 740 3.52 -16.55 23.73
N LEU A 741 4.11 -15.60 23.00
CA LEU A 741 4.36 -14.26 23.53
C LEU A 741 3.06 -13.54 23.93
N SER A 742 1.98 -13.72 23.16
CA SER A 742 0.68 -13.09 23.47
C SER A 742 0.09 -13.65 24.77
N GLN A 743 0.18 -14.96 24.97
CA GLN A 743 -0.23 -15.65 26.19
C GLN A 743 0.59 -15.18 27.40
N ASN A 744 1.92 -15.22 27.26
CA ASN A 744 2.84 -14.90 28.36
C ASN A 744 2.80 -13.42 28.74
N ALA A 745 2.63 -12.51 27.78
CA ALA A 745 2.45 -11.09 28.05
C ALA A 745 1.16 -10.82 28.84
N ALA A 746 0.03 -11.41 28.41
CA ALA A 746 -1.22 -11.31 29.15
C ALA A 746 -1.13 -11.95 30.54
N ALA A 747 -0.53 -13.13 30.66
CA ALA A 747 -0.30 -13.81 31.94
C ALA A 747 0.50 -12.93 32.91
N ALA A 748 1.62 -12.36 32.46
CA ALA A 748 2.49 -11.51 33.26
C ALA A 748 1.81 -10.20 33.69
N ALA A 749 1.05 -9.55 32.79
CA ALA A 749 0.35 -8.31 33.09
C ALA A 749 -0.84 -8.52 34.02
N LEU A 750 -1.54 -9.65 33.91
CA LEU A 750 -2.71 -9.95 34.73
C LEU A 750 -2.39 -10.68 36.03
N ASN A 751 -1.13 -11.09 36.22
CA ASN A 751 -0.72 -11.99 37.30
C ASN A 751 -1.54 -13.30 37.29
N LEU A 752 -1.78 -13.86 36.10
CA LEU A 752 -2.47 -15.14 35.91
C LEU A 752 -1.47 -16.23 35.49
N PRO A 753 -1.68 -17.48 35.91
CA PRO A 753 -0.96 -18.61 35.33
C PRO A 753 -1.23 -18.71 33.82
N ALA A 754 -0.21 -19.03 33.01
CA ALA A 754 -0.34 -19.09 31.55
C ALA A 754 -1.43 -20.09 31.10
N ASN A 755 -1.62 -21.20 31.82
CA ASN A 755 -2.64 -22.20 31.51
C ASN A 755 -4.10 -21.71 31.70
N LYS A 756 -4.31 -20.53 32.29
CA LYS A 756 -5.63 -19.88 32.36
C LYS A 756 -5.93 -19.06 31.10
N ILE A 757 -4.99 -18.96 30.16
CA ILE A 757 -5.14 -18.16 28.95
C ILE A 757 -5.06 -19.08 27.73
N ASN A 758 -6.20 -19.23 27.05
CA ASN A 758 -6.29 -19.93 25.78
C ASN A 758 -6.06 -18.93 24.64
N VAL A 759 -5.25 -19.31 23.65
CA VAL A 759 -4.97 -18.46 22.47
C VAL A 759 -5.29 -19.25 21.22
N VAL A 760 -6.08 -18.66 20.33
CA VAL A 760 -6.46 -19.27 19.04
C VAL A 760 -6.22 -18.28 17.90
N VAL A 761 -5.47 -18.72 16.89
CA VAL A 761 -5.22 -17.95 15.66
C VAL A 761 -5.53 -18.82 14.45
N LYS A 762 -6.55 -18.42 13.67
CA LYS A 762 -6.95 -19.15 12.47
C LYS A 762 -6.17 -18.73 11.23
N ARG A 763 -6.04 -17.42 11.02
CA ARG A 763 -5.33 -16.77 9.90
C ARG A 763 -5.22 -15.27 10.13
N LEU A 764 -4.32 -14.61 9.41
CA LEU A 764 -4.13 -13.16 9.42
C LEU A 764 -4.23 -12.55 8.02
N GLY A 765 -4.74 -11.32 7.91
CA GLY A 765 -4.75 -10.53 6.68
C GLY A 765 -3.41 -9.84 6.43
N GLY A 766 -2.33 -10.62 6.38
CA GLY A 766 -0.95 -10.15 6.31
C GLY A 766 -0.36 -9.88 7.71
N GLY A 767 0.96 -10.03 7.83
CA GLY A 767 1.71 -9.81 9.08
C GLY A 767 3.07 -9.18 8.81
N PHE A 768 3.88 -9.84 7.97
CA PHE A 768 5.19 -9.35 7.51
C PHE A 768 6.18 -9.02 8.64
N GLY A 769 6.01 -9.57 9.84
CA GLY A 769 6.87 -9.31 11.00
C GLY A 769 6.23 -8.37 12.03
N GLY A 770 5.36 -7.45 11.61
CA GLY A 770 4.70 -6.48 12.50
C GLY A 770 3.76 -7.13 13.53
N LYS A 771 3.26 -8.33 13.22
CA LYS A 771 2.40 -9.11 14.11
C LYS A 771 3.16 -10.11 14.99
N ILE A 772 4.51 -10.09 15.03
CA ILE A 772 5.31 -10.96 15.91
C ILE A 772 5.32 -10.43 17.34
N ILE A 773 5.95 -9.29 17.59
CA ILE A 773 6.09 -8.73 18.95
C ILE A 773 5.03 -7.67 19.23
N ARG A 774 4.84 -6.69 18.34
CA ARG A 774 3.98 -5.52 18.63
C ARG A 774 2.51 -5.88 18.90
N ASN A 775 2.05 -7.02 18.36
CA ASN A 775 0.70 -7.51 18.61
C ASN A 775 0.41 -7.73 20.11
N SER A 776 1.43 -8.13 20.90
CA SER A 776 1.24 -8.45 22.32
C SER A 776 0.86 -7.23 23.14
N GLN A 777 1.22 -6.01 22.71
CA GLN A 777 0.74 -4.78 23.34
C GLN A 777 -0.79 -4.65 23.23
N ILE A 778 -1.34 -4.95 22.05
CA ILE A 778 -2.78 -4.87 21.77
C ILE A 778 -3.52 -5.98 22.52
N SER A 779 -3.03 -7.21 22.42
CA SER A 779 -3.70 -8.36 23.04
C SER A 779 -3.65 -8.30 24.57
N THR A 780 -2.55 -7.82 25.15
CA THR A 780 -2.43 -7.60 26.60
C THR A 780 -3.35 -6.49 27.09
N ALA A 781 -3.47 -5.37 26.36
CA ALA A 781 -4.40 -4.29 26.71
C ALA A 781 -5.87 -4.75 26.64
N ALA A 782 -6.23 -5.51 25.60
CA ALA A 782 -7.57 -6.11 25.47
C ALA A 782 -7.84 -7.10 26.62
N ALA A 783 -6.85 -7.93 26.97
CA ALA A 783 -6.94 -8.88 28.07
C ALA A 783 -7.11 -8.20 29.43
N LEU A 784 -6.38 -7.10 29.69
CA LEU A 784 -6.58 -6.25 30.87
C LEU A 784 -8.02 -5.76 30.97
N CYS A 785 -8.57 -5.23 29.88
CA CYS A 785 -9.93 -4.71 29.87
C CYS A 785 -10.96 -5.82 30.14
N ALA A 786 -10.82 -6.98 29.48
CA ALA A 786 -11.72 -8.12 29.66
C ALA A 786 -11.65 -8.68 31.08
N PHE A 787 -10.44 -8.83 31.62
CA PHE A 787 -10.21 -9.31 32.98
C PHE A 787 -10.80 -8.38 34.04
N LYS A 788 -10.61 -7.07 33.92
CA LYS A 788 -11.11 -6.09 34.92
C LYS A 788 -12.63 -5.96 34.89
N LEU A 789 -13.25 -6.08 33.71
CA LEU A 789 -14.69 -5.88 33.54
C LEU A 789 -15.50 -7.18 33.58
N GLN A 790 -14.84 -8.34 33.48
CA GLN A 790 -15.48 -9.64 33.33
C GLN A 790 -16.50 -9.64 32.18
N LYS A 791 -16.14 -9.01 31.05
CA LYS A 791 -16.93 -8.92 29.82
C LYS A 791 -16.06 -9.16 28.59
N PRO A 792 -16.64 -9.66 27.48
CA PRO A 792 -15.97 -9.70 26.19
C PRO A 792 -15.46 -8.31 25.78
N VAL A 793 -14.22 -8.23 25.30
CA VAL A 793 -13.63 -6.98 24.78
C VAL A 793 -13.00 -7.24 23.41
N LYS A 794 -13.35 -6.38 22.44
CA LYS A 794 -12.69 -6.29 21.13
C LYS A 794 -11.83 -5.03 21.08
N MET A 795 -10.57 -5.18 20.71
CA MET A 795 -9.67 -4.06 20.46
C MET A 795 -9.20 -4.11 19.01
N TRP A 796 -9.71 -3.20 18.19
CA TRP A 796 -9.30 -3.04 16.80
C TRP A 796 -8.61 -1.69 16.64
N LEU A 797 -7.43 -1.66 16.00
CA LEU A 797 -6.72 -0.42 15.76
C LEU A 797 -7.15 0.25 14.44
N PRO A 798 -7.59 1.51 14.47
CA PRO A 798 -7.67 2.33 13.26
C PRO A 798 -6.32 2.42 12.58
N LEU A 799 -6.30 2.57 11.25
CA LEU A 799 -5.07 2.64 10.47
C LEU A 799 -4.10 3.71 11.02
N LYS A 800 -4.63 4.86 11.41
CA LYS A 800 -3.89 5.97 12.01
C LYS A 800 -3.14 5.54 13.28
N THR A 801 -3.85 4.93 14.23
CA THR A 801 -3.24 4.42 15.47
C THR A 801 -2.26 3.28 15.19
N ASN A 802 -2.60 2.38 14.26
CA ASN A 802 -1.71 1.30 13.81
C ASN A 802 -0.38 1.86 13.28
N PHE A 803 -0.41 2.93 12.49
CA PHE A 803 0.80 3.60 12.01
C PHE A 803 1.60 4.28 13.12
N ARG A 804 0.93 4.79 14.16
CA ARG A 804 1.58 5.54 15.24
C ARG A 804 2.31 4.67 16.24
N ILE A 805 1.83 3.45 16.50
CA ILE A 805 2.34 2.63 17.62
C ILE A 805 3.04 1.34 17.19
N ILE A 806 2.76 0.82 15.99
CA ILE A 806 3.41 -0.41 15.52
C ILE A 806 4.81 -0.06 15.01
N GLY A 807 5.82 -0.87 15.37
CA GLY A 807 7.20 -0.74 14.91
C GLY A 807 7.33 -0.64 13.38
N LYS A 808 8.46 -0.09 12.90
CA LYS A 808 8.78 0.05 11.46
C LYS A 808 10.11 -0.65 11.16
N ARG A 809 10.43 -0.81 9.87
CA ARG A 809 11.77 -1.22 9.41
C ARG A 809 12.86 -0.35 10.04
N HIS A 810 13.97 -0.97 10.46
CA HIS A 810 15.14 -0.27 10.98
C HIS A 810 15.76 0.63 9.89
N PRO A 811 15.90 1.94 10.15
CA PRO A 811 16.86 2.75 9.43
C PRO A 811 18.26 2.22 9.59
N LEU A 812 19.05 2.42 8.54
CA LEU A 812 20.47 2.14 8.54
C LEU A 812 21.22 3.35 8.01
N SER A 813 22.39 3.61 8.56
CA SER A 813 23.31 4.62 8.07
C SER A 813 24.69 3.99 7.91
N CYS A 814 25.27 4.09 6.72
CA CYS A 814 26.58 3.52 6.39
C CYS A 814 27.51 4.61 5.89
N ASP A 815 28.69 4.71 6.50
CA ASP A 815 29.81 5.52 6.02
C ASP A 815 30.95 4.57 5.64
N TYR A 816 31.48 4.71 4.42
CA TYR A 816 32.48 3.78 3.92
C TYR A 816 33.60 4.43 3.12
N GLU A 817 34.75 3.76 3.11
CA GLU A 817 35.91 4.01 2.26
C GLU A 817 36.34 2.69 1.64
N ALA A 818 36.59 2.66 0.34
CA ALA A 818 37.07 1.48 -0.37
C ALA A 818 38.26 1.84 -1.27
N ALA A 819 39.22 0.94 -1.40
CA ALA A 819 40.24 1.03 -2.44
C ALA A 819 40.18 -0.16 -3.39
N VAL A 820 40.41 0.13 -4.66
CA VAL A 820 40.33 -0.82 -5.78
C VAL A 820 41.52 -0.58 -6.72
N ASP A 821 42.02 -1.65 -7.31
CA ASP A 821 43.08 -1.60 -8.33
C ASP A 821 42.54 -1.30 -9.75
N ASP A 822 43.42 -1.31 -10.74
CA ASP A 822 43.06 -1.00 -12.14
C ASP A 822 42.27 -2.12 -12.84
N ASP A 823 42.32 -3.36 -12.31
CA ASP A 823 41.56 -4.50 -12.80
C ASP A 823 40.16 -4.60 -12.17
N GLY A 824 39.85 -3.71 -11.23
CA GLY A 824 38.56 -3.67 -10.54
C GLY A 824 38.48 -4.61 -9.34
N ILE A 825 39.60 -5.10 -8.79
CA ILE A 825 39.62 -5.95 -7.60
C ILE A 825 39.72 -5.10 -6.34
N ILE A 826 38.85 -5.39 -5.37
CA ILE A 826 38.75 -4.65 -4.11
C ILE A 826 39.92 -5.00 -3.18
N GLN A 827 40.75 -3.99 -2.89
CA GLN A 827 41.92 -4.12 -2.03
C GLN A 827 41.58 -3.98 -0.54
N TYR A 828 40.62 -3.11 -0.20
CA TYR A 828 39.98 -3.07 1.12
C TYR A 828 38.64 -2.32 1.08
N ILE A 829 37.81 -2.57 2.09
CA ILE A 829 36.67 -1.71 2.46
C ILE A 829 36.69 -1.46 3.96
N ASN A 830 36.54 -0.21 4.36
CA ASN A 830 36.32 0.22 5.75
C ASN A 830 34.90 0.74 5.90
N ASN A 831 34.05 0.05 6.67
CA ASN A 831 32.65 0.44 6.88
C ASN A 831 32.33 0.73 8.35
N LEU A 832 31.59 1.83 8.58
CA LEU A 832 30.91 2.13 9.83
C LEU A 832 29.40 2.13 9.60
N ILE A 833 28.69 1.23 10.29
CA ILE A 833 27.28 0.96 10.02
C ILE A 833 26.47 1.15 11.30
N TYR A 834 25.44 1.96 11.24
CA TYR A 834 24.59 2.33 12.36
C TYR A 834 23.14 1.91 12.09
N PHE A 835 22.50 1.23 13.04
CA PHE A 835 21.10 0.82 12.99
C PHE A 835 20.26 1.64 13.97
N ASP A 836 19.09 2.11 13.56
CA ASP A 836 18.18 2.84 14.46
C ASP A 836 17.15 1.92 15.10
N HIS A 837 17.35 1.65 16.39
CA HIS A 837 16.45 0.84 17.22
C HIS A 837 15.42 1.68 18.01
N GLY A 838 15.40 3.00 17.83
CA GLY A 838 14.62 3.90 18.67
C GLY A 838 14.99 3.73 20.14
N VAL A 839 14.00 3.89 21.02
CA VAL A 839 14.16 3.64 22.46
C VAL A 839 14.17 2.15 22.83
N GLY A 840 13.94 1.25 21.87
CA GLY A 840 13.84 -0.19 22.11
C GLY A 840 15.19 -0.91 21.99
N LYS A 841 15.23 -2.14 22.52
CA LYS A 841 16.36 -3.09 22.37
C LYS A 841 15.93 -4.46 21.84
N ASN A 842 14.63 -4.65 21.64
CA ASN A 842 14.07 -5.86 21.06
C ASN A 842 14.22 -5.80 19.52
N CYS A 843 13.97 -6.93 18.86
CA CYS A 843 14.02 -7.07 17.40
C CYS A 843 15.39 -6.85 16.74
N LYS A 844 16.50 -7.33 17.35
CA LYS A 844 17.83 -7.24 16.72
C LYS A 844 17.88 -7.96 15.36
N ASP A 845 18.56 -7.35 14.39
CA ASP A 845 18.70 -7.86 13.02
C ASP A 845 20.11 -7.68 12.42
N VAL A 846 21.08 -7.18 13.21
CA VAL A 846 22.48 -6.95 12.76
C VAL A 846 23.17 -8.26 12.31
N PHE A 847 22.85 -9.39 12.93
CA PHE A 847 23.44 -10.68 12.52
C PHE A 847 22.97 -11.09 11.12
N LEU A 848 21.67 -11.00 10.83
CA LEU A 848 21.10 -11.25 9.50
C LEU A 848 21.66 -10.27 8.45
N PHE A 849 21.90 -9.02 8.85
CA PHE A 849 22.58 -8.05 8.01
C PHE A 849 23.97 -8.53 7.62
N LEU A 850 24.81 -8.94 8.58
CA LEU A 850 26.18 -9.36 8.31
C LEU A 850 26.23 -10.60 7.42
N ASP A 851 25.39 -11.60 7.70
CA ASP A 851 25.32 -12.82 6.90
C ASP A 851 25.02 -12.51 5.42
N SER A 852 24.08 -11.57 5.17
CA SER A 852 23.70 -11.18 3.82
C SER A 852 24.68 -10.18 3.17
N TYR A 853 25.30 -9.30 3.96
CA TYR A 853 26.28 -8.31 3.50
C TYR A 853 27.59 -8.97 3.02
N LEU A 854 28.01 -10.04 3.69
CA LEU A 854 29.25 -10.77 3.40
C LEU A 854 29.06 -11.95 2.43
N GLY A 855 27.81 -12.26 2.05
CA GLY A 855 27.48 -13.52 1.36
C GLY A 855 27.97 -13.64 -0.09
N CYS A 856 27.78 -12.60 -0.92
CA CYS A 856 28.04 -12.70 -2.37
C CYS A 856 29.52 -12.66 -2.76
N TYR A 857 30.30 -11.81 -2.10
CA TYR A 857 31.59 -11.32 -2.61
C TYR A 857 32.75 -11.80 -1.75
N ASN A 858 33.97 -11.73 -2.30
CA ASN A 858 35.16 -11.97 -1.50
C ASN A 858 35.38 -10.80 -0.52
N THR A 859 35.14 -11.06 0.76
CA THR A 859 35.16 -10.05 1.83
C THR A 859 36.38 -10.14 2.74
N THR A 860 37.38 -10.96 2.37
CA THR A 860 38.59 -11.18 3.20
C THR A 860 39.38 -9.91 3.49
N SER A 861 39.22 -8.85 2.69
CA SER A 861 39.88 -7.57 2.88
C SER A 861 39.02 -6.49 3.56
N TRP A 862 37.84 -6.85 4.07
CA TRP A 862 36.86 -5.87 4.54
C TRP A 862 36.89 -5.74 6.07
N PHE A 863 36.95 -4.49 6.53
CA PHE A 863 36.66 -4.09 7.90
C PHE A 863 35.22 -3.56 7.98
N THR A 864 34.42 -4.11 8.88
CA THR A 864 33.05 -3.63 9.12
C THR A 864 32.76 -3.52 10.60
N ASN A 865 32.37 -2.33 11.06
CA ASN A 865 31.99 -2.08 12.44
C ASN A 865 30.53 -1.65 12.51
N THR A 866 29.73 -2.37 13.29
CA THR A 866 28.29 -2.16 13.41
C THR A 866 27.91 -1.60 14.77
N PHE A 867 26.93 -0.69 14.78
CA PHE A 867 26.48 0.01 15.97
C PHE A 867 24.96 0.05 16.05
N LEU A 868 24.42 -0.18 17.24
CA LEU A 868 23.03 0.13 17.59
C LEU A 868 22.95 1.60 18.02
N THR A 869 22.05 2.35 17.41
CA THR A 869 21.81 3.77 17.69
C THR A 869 20.42 3.95 18.30
N HIS A 870 20.37 4.59 19.47
CA HIS A 870 19.14 4.84 20.23
C HIS A 870 18.61 6.26 19.97
N THR A 871 17.69 6.40 19.02
CA THR A 871 16.97 7.65 18.77
C THR A 871 15.81 7.83 19.76
N ASP A 872 15.26 9.05 19.83
CA ASP A 872 14.08 9.38 20.65
C ASP A 872 12.76 9.01 19.93
N MET A 873 12.82 7.98 19.08
CA MET A 873 11.71 7.45 18.29
C MET A 873 11.19 6.13 18.89
N HIS A 874 9.98 5.74 18.49
CA HIS A 874 9.42 4.46 18.92
C HIS A 874 10.30 3.28 18.45
N PRO A 875 10.28 2.14 19.15
CA PRO A 875 11.05 0.96 18.76
C PRO A 875 10.74 0.50 17.33
N SER A 876 11.79 0.30 16.54
CA SER A 876 11.73 -0.41 15.27
C SER A 876 11.37 -1.89 15.51
N CYS A 877 10.91 -2.59 14.47
CA CYS A 877 10.62 -4.01 14.56
C CYS A 877 10.83 -4.75 13.25
N TYR A 878 10.76 -6.08 13.31
CA TYR A 878 10.89 -6.94 12.14
C TYR A 878 9.90 -6.58 11.04
N ILE A 879 10.42 -6.48 9.83
CA ILE A 879 9.68 -6.44 8.58
C ILE A 879 10.38 -7.37 7.59
N ARG A 880 9.63 -8.05 6.71
CA ARG A 880 10.11 -9.05 5.73
C ARG A 880 11.58 -8.84 5.28
N ALA A 881 12.44 -9.83 5.50
CA ALA A 881 13.91 -9.76 5.36
C ALA A 881 14.55 -8.69 6.28
N PRO A 882 14.40 -8.79 7.62
CA PRO A 882 15.02 -7.84 8.53
C PRO A 882 16.54 -8.03 8.52
N GLY A 883 17.30 -6.93 8.38
CA GLY A 883 18.76 -6.96 8.28
C GLY A 883 19.25 -7.37 6.89
N SER A 884 18.73 -8.45 6.31
CA SER A 884 19.17 -8.97 5.00
C SER A 884 18.91 -8.01 3.84
N LEU A 885 17.73 -7.36 3.80
CA LEU A 885 17.45 -6.33 2.79
C LEU A 885 18.45 -5.19 2.90
N GLU A 886 18.70 -4.73 4.11
CA GLU A 886 19.64 -3.65 4.41
C GLU A 886 21.08 -4.06 4.04
N GLY A 887 21.48 -5.30 4.31
CA GLY A 887 22.78 -5.89 3.98
C GLY A 887 23.06 -5.91 2.49
N ILE A 888 22.17 -6.56 1.73
CA ILE A 888 22.25 -6.67 0.27
C ILE A 888 22.18 -5.27 -0.36
N THR A 889 21.28 -4.41 0.11
CA THR A 889 21.19 -3.02 -0.40
C THR A 889 22.50 -2.25 -0.19
N THR A 890 23.15 -2.45 0.96
CA THR A 890 24.40 -1.75 1.31
C THR A 890 25.53 -2.22 0.41
N VAL A 891 25.77 -3.52 0.30
CA VAL A 891 26.85 -4.04 -0.52
C VAL A 891 26.62 -3.73 -2.00
N GLU A 892 25.42 -3.92 -2.52
CA GLU A 892 25.11 -3.66 -3.93
C GLU A 892 25.25 -2.18 -4.30
N SER A 893 24.92 -1.28 -3.39
CA SER A 893 25.11 0.16 -3.60
C SER A 893 26.59 0.55 -3.57
N ILE A 894 27.40 -0.09 -2.73
CA ILE A 894 28.86 0.11 -2.70
C ILE A 894 29.48 -0.41 -4.00
N MET A 895 29.12 -1.62 -4.42
CA MET A 895 29.58 -2.22 -5.68
C MET A 895 29.26 -1.32 -6.88
N GLU A 896 28.02 -0.82 -6.96
CA GLU A 896 27.64 0.10 -8.03
C GLU A 896 28.42 1.42 -7.98
N HIS A 897 28.68 1.99 -6.79
CA HIS A 897 29.47 3.22 -6.65
C HIS A 897 30.88 3.04 -7.19
N ILE A 898 31.54 1.97 -6.78
CA ILE A 898 32.91 1.70 -7.18
C ILE A 898 32.98 1.50 -8.70
N ALA A 899 32.14 0.61 -9.25
CA ALA A 899 32.11 0.32 -10.68
C ALA A 899 31.93 1.60 -11.53
N ILE A 900 30.99 2.46 -11.15
CA ILE A 900 30.74 3.73 -11.85
C ILE A 900 31.94 4.67 -11.80
N ASN A 901 32.66 4.73 -10.68
CA ASN A 901 33.80 5.64 -10.52
C ASN A 901 35.04 5.20 -11.28
N ILE A 902 35.29 3.89 -11.39
CA ILE A 902 36.42 3.35 -12.18
C ILE A 902 36.08 3.18 -13.66
N GLY A 903 34.80 3.34 -14.04
CA GLY A 903 34.34 3.23 -15.43
C GLY A 903 34.14 1.81 -15.93
N MET A 904 34.00 0.83 -15.03
CA MET A 904 33.75 -0.58 -15.35
C MET A 904 32.24 -0.86 -15.43
N ASP A 905 31.84 -1.81 -16.28
CA ASP A 905 30.47 -2.30 -16.28
C ASP A 905 30.14 -2.92 -14.91
N SER A 906 28.97 -2.56 -14.37
CA SER A 906 28.64 -2.92 -13.00
C SER A 906 28.38 -4.42 -12.81
N LEU A 907 28.03 -5.17 -13.85
CA LEU A 907 27.92 -6.64 -13.76
C LEU A 907 29.32 -7.27 -13.78
N ASP A 908 30.19 -6.80 -14.67
CA ASP A 908 31.56 -7.31 -14.79
C ASP A 908 32.35 -7.05 -13.51
N PHE A 909 32.19 -5.87 -12.89
CA PHE A 909 32.81 -5.55 -11.60
C PHE A 909 32.36 -6.50 -10.48
N ARG A 910 31.06 -6.84 -10.45
CA ARG A 910 30.53 -7.81 -9.47
C ARG A 910 31.10 -9.19 -9.69
N LEU A 911 31.18 -9.65 -10.94
CA LEU A 911 31.75 -10.94 -11.32
C LEU A 911 33.22 -11.05 -10.91
N ALA A 912 34.00 -10.00 -11.11
CA ALA A 912 35.42 -9.95 -10.73
C ALA A 912 35.65 -10.10 -9.21
N ASN A 913 34.68 -9.71 -8.39
CA ASN A 913 34.77 -9.73 -6.92
C ASN A 913 33.91 -10.81 -6.25
N LEU A 914 33.28 -11.72 -7.01
CA LEU A 914 32.49 -12.81 -6.43
C LEU A 914 33.35 -13.68 -5.51
N ASN A 915 32.76 -14.20 -4.44
CA ASN A 915 33.41 -15.23 -3.65
C ASN A 915 33.61 -16.49 -4.53
N PRO A 916 34.84 -17.01 -4.70
CA PRO A 916 35.10 -18.21 -5.50
C PRO A 916 34.32 -19.46 -5.05
N GLU A 917 33.86 -19.51 -3.80
CA GLU A 917 33.04 -20.61 -3.28
C GLU A 917 31.60 -20.59 -3.82
N ASN A 918 31.11 -19.44 -4.31
CA ASN A 918 29.76 -19.27 -4.84
C ASN A 918 29.63 -19.75 -6.30
N THR A 919 30.08 -20.99 -6.58
CA THR A 919 30.09 -21.56 -7.93
C THR A 919 28.68 -21.77 -8.51
N GLU A 920 27.70 -22.14 -7.68
CA GLU A 920 26.28 -22.27 -8.07
C GLU A 920 25.70 -20.94 -8.52
N LEU A 921 25.93 -19.87 -7.75
CA LEU A 921 25.50 -18.52 -8.11
C LEU A 921 26.10 -18.07 -9.45
N LEU A 922 27.39 -18.32 -9.67
CA LEU A 922 28.04 -18.01 -10.95
C LEU A 922 27.35 -18.73 -12.11
N SER A 923 27.01 -20.01 -11.96
CA SER A 923 26.27 -20.78 -12.96
C SER A 923 24.89 -20.16 -13.25
N TYR A 924 24.15 -19.77 -12.21
CA TYR A 924 22.85 -19.11 -12.39
C TYR A 924 22.98 -17.74 -13.04
N ILE A 925 24.02 -16.96 -12.75
CA ILE A 925 24.25 -15.68 -13.42
C ILE A 925 24.47 -15.88 -14.92
N VAL A 926 25.27 -16.88 -15.31
CA VAL A 926 25.54 -17.17 -16.73
C VAL A 926 24.26 -17.57 -17.47
N ASP A 927 23.50 -18.53 -16.95
CA ASP A 927 22.20 -18.93 -17.54
C ASP A 927 21.18 -17.77 -17.56
N PHE A 928 21.19 -16.93 -16.52
CA PHE A 928 20.30 -15.78 -16.42
C PHE A 928 20.62 -14.69 -17.44
N ILE A 929 21.90 -14.41 -17.71
CA ILE A 929 22.33 -13.39 -18.69
C ILE A 929 21.73 -13.69 -20.07
N ASP A 930 21.76 -14.96 -20.46
CA ASP A 930 21.21 -15.41 -21.74
C ASP A 930 19.68 -15.39 -21.73
N TRP A 931 19.05 -15.95 -20.69
CA TRP A 931 17.58 -16.00 -20.57
C TRP A 931 16.93 -14.61 -20.49
N ALA A 932 17.59 -13.64 -19.87
CA ALA A 932 17.10 -12.28 -19.70
C ALA A 932 17.53 -11.30 -20.81
N ASP A 933 18.20 -11.81 -21.86
CA ASP A 933 18.67 -11.06 -23.03
C ASP A 933 19.56 -9.85 -22.68
N ILE A 934 20.43 -9.97 -21.65
CA ILE A 934 21.10 -8.82 -21.04
C ILE A 934 21.99 -8.06 -22.05
N ALA A 935 22.75 -8.78 -22.87
CA ALA A 935 23.64 -8.17 -23.86
C ALA A 935 22.86 -7.33 -24.90
N SER A 936 21.78 -7.87 -25.44
CA SER A 936 20.91 -7.18 -26.41
C SER A 936 20.27 -5.94 -25.79
N ARG A 937 19.77 -6.04 -24.55
CA ARG A 937 19.17 -4.91 -23.83
C ARG A 937 20.16 -3.78 -23.57
N LYS A 938 21.40 -4.08 -23.17
CA LYS A 938 22.45 -3.06 -23.02
C LYS A 938 22.67 -2.28 -24.33
N LEU A 939 22.72 -2.98 -25.47
CA LEU A 939 22.88 -2.34 -26.79
C LEU A 939 21.68 -1.45 -27.15
N GLU A 940 20.46 -1.93 -26.91
CA GLU A 940 19.23 -1.17 -27.18
C GLU A 940 19.12 0.08 -26.30
N ILE A 941 19.44 -0.02 -25.02
CA ILE A 941 19.46 1.09 -24.08
C ILE A 941 20.48 2.15 -24.51
N ASN A 942 21.69 1.73 -24.90
CA ASN A 942 22.71 2.64 -25.40
C ASN A 942 22.26 3.38 -26.67
N ARG A 943 21.59 2.69 -27.60
CA ARG A 943 20.99 3.33 -28.79
C ARG A 943 19.89 4.30 -28.41
N PHE A 944 18.98 3.90 -27.51
CA PHE A 944 17.89 4.75 -27.03
C PHE A 944 18.41 6.02 -26.35
N ASN A 945 19.40 5.90 -25.47
CA ASN A 945 19.99 7.00 -24.73
C ASN A 945 20.74 7.99 -25.63
N LYS A 946 21.36 7.53 -26.72
CA LYS A 946 22.03 8.41 -27.69
C LYS A 946 21.05 9.29 -28.47
N VAL A 947 19.88 8.76 -28.83
CA VAL A 947 18.91 9.48 -29.68
C VAL A 947 17.82 10.21 -28.90
N ASN A 948 17.73 10.03 -27.58
CA ASN A 948 16.75 10.72 -26.73
C ASN A 948 17.44 11.64 -25.72
N LYS A 949 17.17 12.94 -25.80
CA LYS A 949 17.68 13.94 -24.85
C LYS A 949 16.93 13.91 -23.52
N TRP A 950 15.60 13.87 -23.58
CA TRP A 950 14.70 14.04 -22.42
C TRP A 950 14.13 12.74 -21.84
N ARG A 951 14.51 11.60 -22.43
CA ARG A 951 14.20 10.28 -21.89
C ARG A 951 15.46 9.44 -21.87
N LYS A 952 15.72 8.76 -20.76
CA LYS A 952 16.85 7.84 -20.61
C LYS A 952 16.40 6.52 -20.03
N LYS A 953 17.06 5.45 -20.43
CA LYS A 953 16.91 4.12 -19.84
C LYS A 953 18.16 3.74 -19.05
N GLY A 954 17.97 2.87 -18.07
CA GLY A 954 19.05 2.25 -17.30
C GLY A 954 18.74 0.78 -17.00
N LEU A 955 19.79 -0.03 -16.81
CA LEU A 955 19.69 -1.46 -16.58
C LEU A 955 20.67 -1.91 -15.48
N SER A 956 20.13 -2.35 -14.36
CA SER A 956 20.95 -2.96 -13.31
C SER A 956 20.76 -4.47 -13.29
N VAL A 957 21.85 -5.20 -13.11
CA VAL A 957 21.85 -6.66 -12.87
C VAL A 957 22.58 -6.91 -11.57
N ILE A 958 21.91 -7.54 -10.61
CA ILE A 958 22.48 -7.82 -9.28
C ILE A 958 22.31 -9.31 -8.92
N PRO A 959 23.32 -9.92 -8.27
CA PRO A 959 23.19 -11.21 -7.65
C PRO A 959 22.71 -11.10 -6.19
N MET A 960 22.40 -12.24 -5.59
CA MET A 960 22.05 -12.37 -4.18
C MET A 960 22.47 -13.73 -3.66
N VAL A 961 23.06 -13.72 -2.46
CA VAL A 961 23.17 -14.87 -1.56
C VAL A 961 22.36 -14.51 -0.32
N PHE A 962 21.35 -15.30 0.00
CA PHE A 962 20.55 -15.18 1.22
C PHE A 962 20.80 -16.41 2.08
N PRO A 963 21.67 -16.32 3.10
CA PRO A 963 21.91 -17.42 4.03
C PRO A 963 20.64 -17.76 4.83
N PHE A 964 20.37 -19.05 4.99
CA PHE A 964 19.18 -19.55 5.64
C PHE A 964 19.49 -20.69 6.60
N GLU A 965 18.89 -20.62 7.79
CA GLU A 965 18.99 -21.67 8.81
C GLU A 965 17.63 -21.90 9.49
N ILE A 966 17.39 -23.15 9.90
CA ILE A 966 16.20 -23.56 10.64
C ILE A 966 16.58 -23.63 12.14
N PHE A 967 16.01 -22.75 12.96
CA PHE A 967 16.27 -22.70 14.42
C PHE A 967 15.02 -22.60 15.33
N PHE A 968 13.82 -22.42 14.78
CA PHE A 968 12.54 -22.44 15.50
C PHE A 968 11.79 -23.78 15.43
N SER A 969 11.42 -24.33 16.59
CA SER A 969 10.58 -25.54 16.66
C SER A 969 9.09 -25.24 16.52
N PHE A 970 8.39 -26.11 15.79
CA PHE A 970 6.93 -26.06 15.60
C PHE A 970 6.32 -27.43 15.89
N ASN A 971 5.35 -27.45 16.81
CA ASN A 971 4.57 -28.65 17.10
C ASN A 971 3.50 -28.86 16.03
N VAL A 972 3.25 -30.11 15.67
CA VAL A 972 2.18 -30.54 14.78
C VAL A 972 1.45 -31.72 15.40
N ILE A 973 0.13 -31.76 15.27
CA ILE A 973 -0.69 -32.94 15.51
C ILE A 973 -1.37 -33.36 14.22
N VAL A 974 -1.34 -34.65 13.92
CA VAL A 974 -2.05 -35.29 12.82
C VAL A 974 -2.98 -36.34 13.40
N SER A 975 -4.28 -36.24 13.09
CA SER A 975 -5.31 -37.17 13.55
C SER A 975 -6.08 -37.74 12.35
N ILE A 976 -6.17 -39.06 12.27
CA ILE A 976 -6.94 -39.79 11.26
C ILE A 976 -8.30 -40.18 11.85
N HIS A 977 -9.38 -39.82 11.18
CA HIS A 977 -10.75 -40.11 11.60
C HIS A 977 -11.18 -41.51 11.12
N HIS A 978 -11.48 -42.40 12.05
CA HIS A 978 -11.70 -43.81 11.76
C HIS A 978 -12.95 -44.12 10.90
N LEU A 979 -13.92 -43.21 10.88
CA LEU A 979 -15.19 -43.42 10.18
C LEU A 979 -15.04 -43.35 8.65
N ASP A 980 -14.24 -42.39 8.17
CA ASP A 980 -14.15 -42.05 6.73
C ASP A 980 -12.70 -41.88 6.22
N GLY A 981 -11.71 -42.13 7.10
CA GLY A 981 -10.29 -41.98 6.79
C GLY A 981 -9.84 -40.54 6.55
N THR A 982 -10.66 -39.52 6.86
CA THR A 982 -10.24 -38.12 6.71
C THR A 982 -9.18 -37.76 7.74
N VAL A 983 -8.35 -36.77 7.41
CA VAL A 983 -7.20 -36.39 8.24
C VAL A 983 -7.31 -34.93 8.66
N SER A 984 -7.06 -34.67 9.93
CA SER A 984 -6.98 -33.32 10.49
C SER A 984 -5.55 -32.99 10.92
N ILE A 985 -5.05 -31.83 10.49
CA ILE A 985 -3.76 -31.30 10.89
C ILE A 985 -4.00 -30.06 11.73
N ALA A 986 -3.30 -29.93 12.86
CA ALA A 986 -3.14 -28.64 13.54
C ALA A 986 -1.66 -28.43 13.83
N HIS A 987 -1.15 -27.23 13.60
CA HIS A 987 0.27 -26.92 13.70
C HIS A 987 0.52 -25.57 14.35
N GLY A 988 1.73 -25.39 14.85
CA GLY A 988 2.16 -24.17 15.56
C GLY A 988 2.40 -22.94 14.68
N GLY A 989 2.60 -23.11 13.36
CA GLY A 989 2.72 -21.98 12.43
C GLY A 989 1.39 -21.26 12.19
N VAL A 990 1.44 -19.98 11.81
CA VAL A 990 0.26 -19.14 11.55
C VAL A 990 0.15 -18.81 10.05
N GLU A 991 -1.03 -19.04 9.47
CA GLU A 991 -1.32 -18.66 8.08
C GLU A 991 -1.50 -17.13 7.95
N ILE A 992 -0.54 -16.46 7.31
CA ILE A 992 -0.53 -15.01 7.06
C ILE A 992 -0.64 -14.64 5.59
N GLY A 993 -0.84 -15.63 4.71
CA GLY A 993 -0.92 -15.47 3.26
C GLY A 993 0.05 -16.36 2.49
N GLN A 994 1.10 -16.84 3.16
CA GLN A 994 2.21 -17.61 2.58
C GLN A 994 1.84 -19.04 2.17
N GLY A 995 0.62 -19.51 2.51
CA GLY A 995 0.14 -20.82 2.07
C GLY A 995 0.75 -21.99 2.86
N ILE A 996 1.08 -21.76 4.13
CA ILE A 996 1.64 -22.80 5.02
C ILE A 996 0.66 -23.96 5.19
N ASN A 997 -0.65 -23.67 5.28
CA ASN A 997 -1.67 -24.70 5.41
C ASN A 997 -1.72 -25.60 4.17
N THR A 998 -1.58 -25.01 2.98
CA THR A 998 -1.55 -25.75 1.71
C THR A 998 -0.32 -26.64 1.61
N LYS A 999 0.88 -26.11 1.93
CA LYS A 999 2.11 -26.90 1.94
C LYS A 999 2.03 -28.05 2.94
N ALA A 1000 1.56 -27.80 4.17
CA ALA A 1000 1.37 -28.83 5.19
C ALA A 1000 0.40 -29.94 4.72
N ALA A 1001 -0.69 -29.58 4.04
CA ALA A 1001 -1.64 -30.54 3.49
C ALA A 1001 -1.03 -31.36 2.34
N GLN A 1002 -0.31 -30.75 1.40
CA GLN A 1002 0.39 -31.48 0.32
C GLN A 1002 1.40 -32.48 0.90
N VAL A 1003 2.19 -32.07 1.90
CA VAL A 1003 3.17 -32.94 2.57
C VAL A 1003 2.51 -34.09 3.30
N CYS A 1004 1.42 -33.85 4.03
CA CYS A 1004 0.68 -34.90 4.72
C CYS A 1004 0.05 -35.89 3.74
N ALA A 1005 -0.58 -35.40 2.66
CA ALA A 1005 -1.17 -36.22 1.60
C ALA A 1005 -0.14 -37.11 0.93
N TYR A 1006 1.00 -36.53 0.56
CA TYR A 1006 2.13 -37.26 -0.02
C TYR A 1006 2.64 -38.36 0.91
N LYS A 1007 2.87 -38.05 2.19
CA LYS A 1007 3.39 -39.05 3.14
C LYS A 1007 2.39 -40.17 3.43
N LEU A 1008 1.11 -39.87 3.55
CA LEU A 1008 0.08 -40.88 3.82
C LEU A 1008 -0.39 -41.63 2.57
N GLY A 1009 -0.05 -41.15 1.37
CA GLY A 1009 -0.49 -41.74 0.11
C GLY A 1009 -2.00 -41.55 -0.17
N ILE A 1010 -2.55 -40.40 0.23
CA ILE A 1010 -3.98 -40.08 0.09
C ILE A 1010 -4.22 -38.76 -0.66
N PRO A 1011 -5.41 -38.52 -1.25
CA PRO A 1011 -5.75 -37.24 -1.86
C PRO A 1011 -5.73 -36.05 -0.89
N VAL A 1012 -5.27 -34.89 -1.35
CA VAL A 1012 -5.23 -33.63 -0.55
C VAL A 1012 -6.61 -33.24 -0.01
N ASN A 1013 -7.69 -33.52 -0.75
CA ASN A 1013 -9.06 -33.19 -0.33
C ASN A 1013 -9.56 -34.00 0.88
N LYS A 1014 -8.87 -35.07 1.30
CA LYS A 1014 -9.13 -35.76 2.58
C LYS A 1014 -8.53 -35.04 3.78
N ILE A 1015 -7.77 -33.97 3.57
CA ILE A 1015 -7.02 -33.27 4.62
C ILE A 1015 -7.66 -31.94 4.96
N SER A 1016 -7.83 -31.69 6.25
CA SER A 1016 -8.33 -30.43 6.79
C SER A 1016 -7.34 -29.84 7.79
N VAL A 1017 -6.88 -28.62 7.54
CA VAL A 1017 -6.05 -27.88 8.51
C VAL A 1017 -6.94 -27.12 9.49
N LYS A 1018 -6.74 -27.32 10.78
CA LYS A 1018 -7.48 -26.68 11.88
C LYS A 1018 -6.74 -25.43 12.38
N PRO A 1019 -7.41 -24.51 13.11
CA PRO A 1019 -6.77 -23.33 13.66
C PRO A 1019 -5.61 -23.65 14.60
N THR A 1020 -4.57 -22.84 14.53
CA THR A 1020 -3.42 -22.83 15.45
C THR A 1020 -3.91 -22.41 16.83
N ASN A 1021 -3.55 -23.16 17.87
CA ASN A 1021 -3.89 -22.82 19.25
C ASN A 1021 -2.81 -23.32 20.23
N ASN A 1022 -2.77 -22.72 21.41
CA ASN A 1022 -1.74 -23.02 22.43
C ASN A 1022 -1.98 -24.31 23.22
N LEU A 1023 -3.11 -25.00 23.04
CA LEU A 1023 -3.31 -26.36 23.58
C LEU A 1023 -2.60 -27.40 22.69
N VAL A 1024 -2.73 -27.27 21.37
CA VAL A 1024 -2.07 -28.15 20.39
C VAL A 1024 -0.58 -27.84 20.26
N SER A 1025 -0.20 -26.56 20.37
CA SER A 1025 1.18 -26.11 20.21
C SER A 1025 1.56 -25.12 21.31
N PRO A 1026 1.69 -25.59 22.57
CA PRO A 1026 2.24 -24.77 23.65
C PRO A 1026 3.71 -24.45 23.34
N ASN A 1027 4.20 -23.31 23.88
CA ASN A 1027 5.60 -22.91 23.77
C ASN A 1027 6.09 -22.73 22.32
N VAL A 1028 5.18 -22.47 21.38
CA VAL A 1028 5.52 -22.38 19.97
C VAL A 1028 6.27 -21.08 19.66
N SER A 1029 7.29 -21.21 18.81
CA SER A 1029 8.02 -20.08 18.25
C SER A 1029 7.19 -19.24 17.29
N MET A 1030 7.71 -18.05 16.95
CA MET A 1030 7.08 -17.13 16.02
C MET A 1030 7.01 -17.68 14.58
N THR A 1031 5.96 -17.32 13.86
CA THR A 1031 5.96 -17.42 12.39
C THR A 1031 6.79 -16.29 11.79
N GLY A 1032 7.99 -16.59 11.27
CA GLY A 1032 8.97 -15.62 10.76
C GLY A 1032 10.24 -16.28 10.20
N ALA A 1033 11.22 -15.47 9.79
CA ALA A 1033 12.54 -15.88 9.27
C ALA A 1033 12.48 -16.84 8.05
N SER A 1034 11.40 -16.77 7.26
CA SER A 1034 11.11 -17.66 6.11
C SER A 1034 11.04 -19.17 6.40
N MET A 1035 11.32 -19.60 7.63
CA MET A 1035 11.54 -20.98 7.98
C MET A 1035 10.30 -21.74 8.46
N THR A 1036 9.21 -21.03 8.78
CA THR A 1036 8.04 -21.62 9.43
C THR A 1036 7.40 -22.73 8.60
N SER A 1037 7.29 -22.55 7.27
CA SER A 1037 6.68 -23.57 6.41
C SER A 1037 7.53 -24.85 6.38
N GLU A 1038 8.85 -24.73 6.32
CA GLU A 1038 9.77 -25.87 6.37
C GLU A 1038 9.67 -26.61 7.71
N GLY A 1039 9.78 -25.90 8.83
CA GLY A 1039 9.67 -26.49 10.16
C GLY A 1039 8.33 -27.20 10.41
N VAL A 1040 7.22 -26.63 9.93
CA VAL A 1040 5.90 -27.28 10.00
C VAL A 1040 5.83 -28.50 9.09
N CYS A 1041 6.30 -28.41 7.85
CA CYS A 1041 6.28 -29.53 6.91
C CYS A 1041 7.12 -30.71 7.41
N TYR A 1042 8.31 -30.45 7.96
CA TYR A 1042 9.13 -31.52 8.55
C TYR A 1042 8.45 -32.14 9.78
N SER A 1043 7.80 -31.33 10.61
CA SER A 1043 7.05 -31.83 11.76
C SER A 1043 5.82 -32.67 11.34
N VAL A 1044 5.16 -32.32 10.23
CA VAL A 1044 4.13 -33.16 9.60
C VAL A 1044 4.72 -34.51 9.15
N ILE A 1045 5.90 -34.52 8.52
CA ILE A 1045 6.58 -35.76 8.10
C ILE A 1045 6.79 -36.69 9.30
N LYS A 1046 7.31 -36.18 10.42
CA LYS A 1046 7.55 -36.98 11.63
C LYS A 1046 6.25 -37.57 12.20
N ALA A 1047 5.17 -36.77 12.23
CA ALA A 1047 3.86 -37.24 12.69
C ALA A 1047 3.30 -38.34 11.77
N CYS A 1048 3.35 -38.13 10.45
CA CYS A 1048 2.89 -39.13 9.47
C CYS A 1048 3.72 -40.42 9.54
N SER A 1049 5.06 -40.34 9.65
CA SER A 1049 5.91 -41.53 9.79
C SER A 1049 5.56 -42.35 11.04
N THR A 1050 5.23 -41.68 12.15
CA THR A 1050 4.77 -42.35 13.37
C THR A 1050 3.46 -43.09 13.15
N LEU A 1051 2.49 -42.47 12.47
CA LEU A 1051 1.20 -43.09 12.15
C LEU A 1051 1.39 -44.29 11.22
N LEU A 1052 2.16 -44.14 10.14
CA LEU A 1052 2.41 -45.22 9.17
C LEU A 1052 3.05 -46.44 9.85
N LYS A 1053 4.04 -46.22 10.73
CA LYS A 1053 4.66 -47.31 11.50
C LYS A 1053 3.67 -48.05 12.40
N ARG A 1054 2.68 -47.35 12.98
CA ARG A 1054 1.63 -47.97 13.79
C ARG A 1054 0.62 -48.74 12.95
N MET A 1055 0.36 -48.28 11.72
CA MET A 1055 -0.62 -48.87 10.80
C MET A 1055 -0.05 -50.02 9.96
N GLU A 1056 1.28 -50.10 9.80
CA GLU A 1056 1.97 -51.11 9.00
C GLU A 1056 1.58 -52.56 9.34
N PRO A 1057 1.51 -53.00 10.62
CA PRO A 1057 1.09 -54.36 10.96
C PRO A 1057 -0.35 -54.70 10.58
N ILE A 1058 -1.22 -53.69 10.42
CA ILE A 1058 -2.60 -53.88 9.96
C ILE A 1058 -2.64 -53.95 8.45
N LYS A 1059 -1.91 -53.07 7.78
CA LYS A 1059 -1.78 -53.07 6.31
C LYS A 1059 -1.26 -54.41 5.80
N ASP A 1060 -0.27 -55.01 6.45
CA ASP A 1060 0.33 -56.29 6.05
C ASP A 1060 -0.60 -57.50 6.25
N LYS A 1061 -1.61 -57.40 7.12
CA LYS A 1061 -2.60 -58.47 7.37
C LYS A 1061 -3.74 -58.50 6.37
N LEU A 1062 -3.98 -57.39 5.68
CA LEU A 1062 -5.11 -57.21 4.78
C LEU A 1062 -4.63 -57.40 3.33
N ASP A 1063 -5.45 -58.04 2.50
CA ASP A 1063 -5.15 -58.24 1.08
C ASP A 1063 -5.56 -56.99 0.28
N ASN A 1064 -4.57 -56.23 -0.19
CA ASN A 1064 -4.75 -55.00 -0.99
C ASN A 1064 -5.85 -54.04 -0.46
N PRO A 1065 -5.81 -53.65 0.83
CA PRO A 1065 -6.88 -52.86 1.43
C PRO A 1065 -6.89 -51.41 0.91
N THR A 1066 -8.08 -50.83 0.86
CA THR A 1066 -8.24 -49.38 0.74
C THR A 1066 -7.75 -48.66 2.00
N TRP A 1067 -7.47 -47.36 1.87
CA TRP A 1067 -7.08 -46.53 3.02
C TRP A 1067 -8.12 -46.59 4.15
N GLU A 1068 -9.41 -46.51 3.81
CA GLU A 1068 -10.52 -46.56 4.73
C GLU A 1068 -10.61 -47.90 5.47
N GLU A 1069 -10.34 -49.01 4.78
CA GLU A 1069 -10.30 -50.35 5.40
C GLU A 1069 -9.16 -50.48 6.39
N ILE A 1070 -7.94 -50.01 6.04
CA ILE A 1070 -6.79 -50.00 6.96
C ILE A 1070 -7.15 -49.18 8.20
N VAL A 1071 -7.64 -47.95 8.01
CA VAL A 1071 -7.97 -47.03 9.10
C VAL A 1071 -9.05 -47.60 10.02
N LYS A 1072 -10.10 -48.19 9.44
CA LYS A 1072 -11.20 -48.80 10.18
C LYS A 1072 -10.73 -50.01 10.98
N GLN A 1073 -9.87 -50.85 10.38
CA GLN A 1073 -9.29 -52.00 11.08
C GLN A 1073 -8.35 -51.56 12.21
N CYS A 1074 -7.49 -50.56 11.97
CA CYS A 1074 -6.66 -49.94 13.01
C CYS A 1074 -7.50 -49.48 14.21
N TYR A 1075 -8.65 -48.87 13.98
CA TYR A 1075 -9.56 -48.47 15.05
C TYR A 1075 -10.13 -49.66 15.82
N PHE A 1076 -10.58 -50.71 15.14
CA PHE A 1076 -11.09 -51.93 15.80
C PHE A 1076 -10.00 -52.65 16.61
N ASP A 1077 -8.75 -52.54 16.18
CA ASP A 1077 -7.60 -53.12 16.86
C ASP A 1077 -6.97 -52.16 17.89
N PHE A 1078 -7.65 -51.06 18.24
CA PHE A 1078 -7.23 -50.07 19.24
C PHE A 1078 -5.85 -49.43 18.95
N ILE A 1079 -5.49 -49.30 17.68
CA ILE A 1079 -4.29 -48.58 17.25
C ILE A 1079 -4.52 -47.06 17.38
N ASP A 1080 -3.58 -46.37 18.03
CA ASP A 1080 -3.63 -44.91 18.15
C ASP A 1080 -3.39 -44.20 16.81
N LEU A 1081 -4.48 -43.66 16.26
CA LEU A 1081 -4.55 -42.92 14.99
C LEU A 1081 -4.29 -41.41 15.13
N THR A 1082 -3.69 -40.98 16.25
CA THR A 1082 -3.20 -39.61 16.43
C THR A 1082 -1.71 -39.60 16.75
N ALA A 1083 -0.96 -38.73 16.09
CA ALA A 1083 0.47 -38.55 16.38
C ALA A 1083 0.85 -37.08 16.42
N MET A 1084 1.82 -36.77 17.29
CA MET A 1084 2.49 -35.48 17.33
C MET A 1084 3.85 -35.57 16.62
N GLY A 1085 4.24 -34.48 15.98
CA GLY A 1085 5.55 -34.30 15.38
C GLY A 1085 6.15 -32.95 15.76
N MET A 1086 7.45 -32.93 15.96
CA MET A 1086 8.21 -31.71 16.22
C MET A 1086 9.62 -31.88 15.66
N TYR A 1087 10.04 -30.91 14.85
CA TYR A 1087 11.43 -30.72 14.45
C TYR A 1087 12.30 -30.30 15.64
N SER A 1088 13.53 -30.82 15.71
CA SER A 1088 14.59 -30.41 16.61
C SER A 1088 15.84 -30.07 15.81
N LYS A 1089 16.65 -29.12 16.29
CA LYS A 1089 17.97 -28.81 15.71
C LYS A 1089 18.95 -29.99 15.68
N ASN A 1090 18.65 -31.08 16.39
CA ASN A 1090 19.43 -32.31 16.39
C ASN A 1090 19.02 -33.28 15.26
N ASP A 1091 18.00 -32.94 14.47
CA ASP A 1091 17.62 -33.73 13.30
C ASP A 1091 18.69 -33.53 12.20
N GLU A 1092 19.63 -34.48 12.06
CA GLU A 1092 20.83 -34.41 11.20
C GLU A 1092 20.52 -34.25 9.70
N GLU A 1093 19.28 -34.56 9.28
CA GLU A 1093 18.81 -34.44 7.90
C GLU A 1093 18.60 -32.99 7.45
N LEU A 1094 18.56 -32.03 8.39
CA LEU A 1094 18.35 -30.62 8.10
C LEU A 1094 19.63 -29.81 8.38
N GLY A 1095 20.02 -29.00 7.40
CA GLY A 1095 21.20 -28.15 7.46
C GLY A 1095 20.93 -26.72 7.02
N GLY A 1096 21.84 -25.80 7.36
CA GLY A 1096 21.84 -24.46 6.80
C GLY A 1096 22.16 -24.49 5.30
N TYR A 1097 21.54 -23.60 4.53
CA TYR A 1097 21.74 -23.50 3.08
C TYR A 1097 21.62 -22.06 2.61
N ASN A 1098 22.10 -21.77 1.41
CA ASN A 1098 21.92 -20.47 0.78
C ASN A 1098 20.75 -20.50 -0.21
N VAL A 1099 19.97 -19.42 -0.23
CA VAL A 1099 19.04 -19.12 -1.33
C VAL A 1099 19.74 -18.14 -2.27
N TYR A 1100 19.98 -18.56 -3.50
CA TYR A 1100 20.58 -17.72 -4.52
C TYR A 1100 19.52 -16.99 -5.34
N GLY A 1101 19.86 -15.81 -5.84
CA GLY A 1101 19.00 -15.12 -6.79
C GLY A 1101 19.75 -14.15 -7.69
N VAL A 1102 19.13 -13.82 -8.82
CA VAL A 1102 19.63 -12.84 -9.78
C VAL A 1102 18.46 -11.99 -10.26
N CYS A 1103 18.67 -10.68 -10.36
CA CYS A 1103 17.66 -9.74 -10.83
C CYS A 1103 18.23 -8.81 -11.89
N ALA A 1104 17.52 -8.67 -13.01
CA ALA A 1104 17.73 -7.61 -13.98
C ALA A 1104 16.54 -6.66 -14.01
N ALA A 1105 16.80 -5.37 -13.82
CA ALA A 1105 15.79 -4.33 -13.80
C ALA A 1105 16.08 -3.24 -14.84
N GLU A 1106 15.13 -3.02 -15.75
CA GLU A 1106 15.17 -1.93 -16.74
C GLU A 1106 14.11 -0.88 -16.42
N VAL A 1107 14.53 0.39 -16.45
CA VAL A 1107 13.65 1.55 -16.24
C VAL A 1107 13.78 2.54 -17.38
N GLU A 1108 12.70 3.27 -17.68
CA GLU A 1108 12.71 4.47 -18.52
C GLU A 1108 12.36 5.68 -17.65
N LEU A 1109 13.17 6.73 -17.72
CA LEU A 1109 13.06 7.97 -16.95
C LEU A 1109 12.72 9.14 -17.88
N ASP A 1110 11.66 9.89 -17.54
CA ASP A 1110 11.37 11.20 -18.10
C ASP A 1110 12.13 12.26 -17.29
N VAL A 1111 13.11 12.90 -17.93
CA VAL A 1111 14.06 13.81 -17.28
C VAL A 1111 13.38 15.10 -16.82
N LEU A 1112 12.36 15.57 -17.55
CA LEU A 1112 11.69 16.85 -17.28
C LEU A 1112 10.72 16.75 -16.08
N THR A 1113 10.20 15.56 -15.81
CA THR A 1113 9.16 15.35 -14.78
C THR A 1113 9.59 14.43 -13.64
N ALA A 1114 10.74 13.77 -13.79
CA ALA A 1114 11.20 12.67 -12.95
C ALA A 1114 10.15 11.55 -12.79
N GLN A 1115 9.26 11.39 -13.77
CA GLN A 1115 8.41 10.21 -13.88
C GLN A 1115 9.22 9.07 -14.48
N TYR A 1116 8.89 7.84 -14.11
CA TYR A 1116 9.56 6.66 -14.63
C TYR A 1116 8.55 5.53 -14.85
N THR A 1117 8.91 4.61 -15.73
CA THR A 1117 8.29 3.30 -15.88
C THR A 1117 9.33 2.22 -15.63
N ILE A 1118 8.89 1.13 -15.01
CA ILE A 1118 9.69 -0.09 -14.89
C ILE A 1118 9.33 -0.95 -16.10
N SER A 1119 10.18 -0.94 -17.12
CA SER A 1119 9.88 -1.52 -18.43
C SER A 1119 9.92 -3.04 -18.40
N ARG A 1120 10.96 -3.62 -17.78
CA ARG A 1120 11.12 -5.07 -17.67
C ARG A 1120 11.88 -5.42 -16.40
N VAL A 1121 11.39 -6.44 -15.69
CA VAL A 1121 12.09 -7.09 -14.57
C VAL A 1121 12.11 -8.58 -14.83
N ASP A 1122 13.31 -9.15 -14.71
CA ASP A 1122 13.57 -10.59 -14.79
C ASP A 1122 14.14 -11.01 -13.42
N LEU A 1123 13.56 -12.03 -12.81
CA LEU A 1123 13.99 -12.61 -11.54
C LEU A 1123 14.29 -14.09 -11.71
N LEU A 1124 15.44 -14.52 -11.18
CA LEU A 1124 15.72 -15.92 -10.90
C LEU A 1124 15.90 -16.05 -9.38
N GLU A 1125 15.18 -16.98 -8.77
CA GLU A 1125 15.36 -17.36 -7.36
C GLU A 1125 15.46 -18.87 -7.25
N ASP A 1126 16.46 -19.33 -6.51
CA ASP A 1126 16.68 -20.73 -6.22
C ASP A 1126 15.74 -21.22 -5.12
N VAL A 1127 14.77 -22.05 -5.52
CA VAL A 1127 13.70 -22.55 -4.66
C VAL A 1127 13.86 -24.04 -4.30
N GLY A 1128 14.97 -24.66 -4.69
CA GLY A 1128 15.11 -26.11 -4.62
C GLY A 1128 14.03 -26.85 -5.43
N ASP A 1129 13.68 -28.06 -4.97
CA ASP A 1129 12.46 -28.75 -5.38
C ASP A 1129 11.24 -28.11 -4.69
N SER A 1130 10.64 -27.11 -5.32
CA SER A 1130 9.49 -26.40 -4.76
C SER A 1130 8.34 -27.35 -4.39
N ILE A 1131 7.88 -27.27 -3.14
CA ILE A 1131 6.69 -28.00 -2.66
C ILE A 1131 5.44 -27.55 -3.42
N ASN A 1132 5.32 -26.25 -3.72
CA ASN A 1132 4.22 -25.69 -4.49
C ASN A 1132 4.69 -24.44 -5.26
N PRO A 1133 5.00 -24.58 -6.56
CA PRO A 1133 5.63 -23.50 -7.32
C PRO A 1133 4.71 -22.29 -7.49
N LYS A 1134 3.39 -22.49 -7.50
CA LYS A 1134 2.41 -21.41 -7.62
C LYS A 1134 2.37 -20.52 -6.37
N ILE A 1135 2.54 -21.11 -5.19
CA ILE A 1135 2.68 -20.38 -3.93
C ILE A 1135 4.02 -19.64 -3.88
N ASP A 1136 5.10 -20.31 -4.26
CA ASP A 1136 6.45 -19.77 -4.21
C ASP A 1136 6.65 -18.59 -5.16
N ILE A 1137 6.14 -18.66 -6.40
CA ILE A 1137 6.11 -17.51 -7.31
C ILE A 1137 5.35 -16.34 -6.70
N GLY A 1138 4.21 -16.60 -6.06
CA GLY A 1138 3.45 -15.57 -5.39
C GLY A 1138 4.24 -14.90 -4.26
N GLN A 1139 5.06 -15.65 -3.52
CA GLN A 1139 5.94 -15.09 -2.50
C GLN A 1139 7.00 -14.18 -3.11
N ILE A 1140 7.62 -14.59 -4.22
CA ILE A 1140 8.66 -13.86 -4.95
C ILE A 1140 8.12 -12.55 -5.54
N GLU A 1141 7.04 -12.61 -6.33
CA GLU A 1141 6.38 -11.44 -6.92
C GLU A 1141 5.94 -10.45 -5.81
N GLY A 1142 5.40 -10.98 -4.71
CA GLY A 1142 4.98 -10.22 -3.55
C GLY A 1142 6.11 -9.52 -2.80
N ALA A 1143 7.22 -10.23 -2.59
CA ALA A 1143 8.40 -9.71 -1.90
C ALA A 1143 9.04 -8.58 -2.70
N PHE A 1144 9.25 -8.83 -3.98
CA PHE A 1144 9.86 -7.86 -4.88
C PHE A 1144 9.05 -6.56 -4.94
N VAL A 1145 7.72 -6.64 -5.11
CA VAL A 1145 6.86 -5.44 -5.14
C VAL A 1145 6.81 -4.72 -3.79
N MET A 1146 6.92 -5.42 -2.66
CA MET A 1146 7.10 -4.75 -1.35
C MET A 1146 8.40 -3.96 -1.29
N GLY A 1147 9.47 -4.46 -1.90
CA GLY A 1147 10.76 -3.78 -2.08
C GLY A 1147 10.69 -2.60 -3.06
N LEU A 1148 9.91 -2.70 -4.14
CA LEU A 1148 9.64 -1.56 -5.03
C LEU A 1148 9.07 -0.37 -4.25
N GLY A 1149 8.07 -0.64 -3.42
CA GLY A 1149 7.47 0.35 -2.55
C GLY A 1149 8.48 0.96 -1.59
N TYR A 1150 9.33 0.11 -0.99
CA TYR A 1150 10.45 0.57 -0.18
C TYR A 1150 11.32 1.54 -0.96
N PHE A 1151 11.91 1.21 -2.10
CA PHE A 1151 12.86 2.13 -2.72
C PHE A 1151 12.23 3.39 -3.33
N LEU A 1152 10.95 3.33 -3.73
CA LEU A 1152 10.38 4.34 -4.62
C LEU A 1152 9.30 5.22 -4.01
N THR A 1153 8.30 4.66 -3.31
CA THR A 1153 7.04 5.39 -3.03
C THR A 1153 6.68 5.52 -1.55
N GLU A 1154 7.17 4.63 -0.69
CA GLU A 1154 6.80 4.57 0.73
C GLU A 1154 7.71 5.46 1.58
N ASP A 1155 7.28 6.65 2.01
CA ASP A 1155 8.08 7.56 2.87
C ASP A 1155 7.39 7.75 4.23
N ILE A 1156 8.01 7.33 5.33
CA ILE A 1156 7.55 7.71 6.67
C ILE A 1156 8.13 9.09 7.01
N LYS A 1157 7.25 10.06 7.23
CA LYS A 1157 7.61 11.42 7.63
C LYS A 1157 7.38 11.62 9.12
N VAL A 1158 8.36 12.23 9.76
CA VAL A 1158 8.40 12.48 11.20
C VAL A 1158 8.65 13.97 11.42
N SER A 1159 7.98 14.58 12.40
CA SER A 1159 8.19 15.97 12.82
C SER A 1159 9.48 16.14 13.63
N GLU A 1160 9.90 17.37 13.90
CA GLU A 1160 11.06 17.63 14.77
C GLU A 1160 10.85 17.18 16.24
N GLN A 1161 9.59 17.00 16.67
CA GLN A 1161 9.24 16.52 18.00
C GLN A 1161 9.18 14.98 18.08
N GLY A 1162 9.33 14.28 16.95
CA GLY A 1162 9.20 12.82 16.85
C GLY A 1162 7.79 12.33 16.49
N GLU A 1163 6.86 13.22 16.10
CA GLU A 1163 5.52 12.80 15.69
C GLU A 1163 5.54 12.15 14.30
N ILE A 1164 4.93 10.97 14.15
CA ILE A 1164 4.68 10.38 12.83
C ILE A 1164 3.55 11.13 12.13
N LEU A 1165 3.88 11.77 11.01
CA LEU A 1165 2.96 12.59 10.21
C LEU A 1165 2.32 11.83 9.05
N SER A 1166 2.98 10.78 8.55
CA SER A 1166 2.52 9.93 7.44
C SER A 1166 1.78 8.69 7.95
N ASP A 1167 0.60 8.90 8.53
CA ASP A 1167 -0.18 7.88 9.24
C ASP A 1167 -1.51 7.53 8.54
N ARG A 1168 -1.69 7.92 7.27
CA ARG A 1168 -2.95 7.75 6.52
C ARG A 1168 -2.70 7.22 5.11
N THR A 1169 -3.76 6.70 4.46
CA THR A 1169 -3.71 6.34 3.03
C THR A 1169 -3.56 7.58 2.13
N TRP A 1170 -3.80 8.75 2.70
CA TRP A 1170 -3.60 10.06 2.08
C TRP A 1170 -2.13 10.43 1.84
N ASN A 1171 -1.22 9.93 2.68
CA ASN A 1171 0.17 10.41 2.71
C ASN A 1171 1.22 9.31 2.82
N TYR A 1172 0.81 8.04 2.78
CA TYR A 1172 1.68 6.87 2.66
C TYR A 1172 1.24 6.02 1.47
N TYR A 1173 2.16 5.75 0.53
CA TYR A 1173 1.83 5.18 -0.78
C TYR A 1173 2.55 3.84 -1.02
N PRO A 1174 1.96 2.70 -0.63
CA PRO A 1174 2.37 1.40 -1.16
C PRO A 1174 2.17 1.35 -2.67
N PRO A 1175 2.91 0.50 -3.41
CA PRO A 1175 2.70 0.32 -4.85
C PRO A 1175 1.27 -0.12 -5.17
N GLY A 1176 0.72 0.41 -6.25
CA GLY A 1176 -0.52 -0.03 -6.89
C GLY A 1176 -0.27 -0.90 -8.14
N PRO A 1177 -1.34 -1.38 -8.80
CA PRO A 1177 -1.23 -2.27 -9.96
C PRO A 1177 -0.45 -1.70 -11.14
N LYS A 1178 -0.46 -0.38 -11.35
CA LYS A 1178 0.30 0.28 -12.43
C LYS A 1178 1.74 0.64 -12.06
N ASP A 1179 2.15 0.40 -10.82
CA ASP A 1179 3.51 0.65 -10.33
C ASP A 1179 4.42 -0.57 -10.48
N ILE A 1180 3.88 -1.74 -10.82
CA ILE A 1180 4.66 -2.97 -11.06
C ILE A 1180 5.36 -2.92 -12.43
N PRO A 1181 6.33 -3.81 -12.71
CA PRO A 1181 6.97 -3.90 -14.03
C PRO A 1181 5.96 -4.10 -15.17
N ILE A 1182 6.23 -3.53 -16.35
CA ILE A 1182 5.39 -3.76 -17.54
C ILE A 1182 5.55 -5.20 -18.01
N ASP A 1183 6.78 -5.69 -18.09
CA ASP A 1183 7.09 -7.10 -18.32
C ASP A 1183 7.72 -7.67 -17.04
N PHE A 1184 7.02 -8.56 -16.34
CA PHE A 1184 7.46 -9.11 -15.04
C PHE A 1184 7.67 -10.63 -15.13
N ARG A 1185 8.92 -11.07 -15.09
CA ARG A 1185 9.29 -12.48 -15.31
C ARG A 1185 9.94 -13.09 -14.08
N VAL A 1186 9.57 -14.33 -13.77
CA VAL A 1186 10.15 -15.13 -12.69
C VAL A 1186 10.55 -16.50 -13.24
N LYS A 1187 11.78 -16.92 -12.96
CA LYS A 1187 12.36 -18.20 -13.35
C LYS A 1187 12.86 -18.96 -12.12
N PHE A 1188 12.65 -20.26 -12.09
CA PHE A 1188 13.34 -21.16 -11.17
C PHE A 1188 14.49 -21.89 -11.90
N PRO A 1189 15.64 -22.10 -11.24
CA PRO A 1189 16.64 -23.05 -11.72
C PRO A 1189 16.01 -24.43 -11.98
N LYS A 1190 16.48 -25.12 -13.02
CA LYS A 1190 16.01 -26.48 -13.36
C LYS A 1190 16.83 -27.53 -12.63
N ASP A 1191 16.20 -28.64 -12.27
CA ASP A 1191 16.84 -29.83 -11.70
C ASP A 1191 17.80 -29.53 -10.54
N ASN A 1192 17.35 -28.70 -9.58
CA ASN A 1192 18.20 -28.15 -8.51
C ASN A 1192 17.74 -28.57 -7.10
N PRO A 1193 17.82 -29.86 -6.72
CA PRO A 1193 17.39 -30.31 -5.39
C PRO A 1193 18.28 -29.77 -4.27
N ASN A 1194 17.68 -29.35 -3.15
CA ASN A 1194 18.42 -28.98 -1.94
C ASN A 1194 18.58 -30.18 -1.00
N GLU A 1195 19.72 -30.86 -1.00
CA GLU A 1195 19.91 -32.11 -0.23
C GLU A 1195 19.69 -31.96 1.30
N VAL A 1196 19.79 -30.75 1.85
CA VAL A 1196 19.59 -30.48 3.29
C VAL A 1196 18.26 -29.77 3.62
N GLY A 1197 17.45 -29.48 2.60
CA GLY A 1197 16.16 -28.79 2.74
C GLY A 1197 14.99 -29.75 2.94
N VAL A 1198 13.89 -29.26 3.49
CA VAL A 1198 12.71 -30.10 3.72
C VAL A 1198 12.13 -30.54 2.37
N LEU A 1199 12.14 -31.85 2.12
CA LEU A 1199 11.75 -32.45 0.83
C LEU A 1199 12.46 -31.79 -0.36
N LYS A 1200 13.75 -31.48 -0.17
CA LYS A 1200 14.61 -30.86 -1.17
C LYS A 1200 14.23 -29.43 -1.59
N SER A 1201 13.34 -28.77 -0.86
CA SER A 1201 12.91 -27.39 -1.14
C SER A 1201 13.83 -26.33 -0.53
N LYS A 1202 13.65 -25.07 -0.93
CA LYS A 1202 14.24 -23.87 -0.29
C LYS A 1202 13.16 -22.83 0.07
N ALA A 1203 13.49 -21.97 1.02
CA ALA A 1203 12.62 -20.92 1.51
C ALA A 1203 12.49 -19.72 0.54
N THR A 1204 11.26 -19.27 0.29
CA THR A 1204 10.92 -18.18 -0.66
C THR A 1204 10.27 -16.97 0.02
N GLY A 1205 10.13 -17.05 1.35
CA GLY A 1205 9.32 -16.13 2.14
C GLY A 1205 9.85 -14.70 2.19
N GLU A 1206 11.15 -14.47 2.05
CA GLU A 1206 11.82 -13.17 2.21
C GLU A 1206 12.77 -12.80 1.07
N PRO A 1207 13.57 -13.71 0.48
CA PRO A 1207 14.73 -13.36 -0.36
C PRO A 1207 14.47 -12.32 -1.46
N ALA A 1208 13.45 -12.52 -2.31
CA ALA A 1208 13.14 -11.62 -3.43
C ALA A 1208 12.89 -10.13 -3.09
N ILE A 1209 12.62 -9.75 -1.83
CA ILE A 1209 12.55 -8.32 -1.48
C ILE A 1209 13.92 -7.65 -1.62
N CYS A 1210 15.00 -8.38 -1.35
CA CYS A 1210 16.38 -7.90 -1.43
C CYS A 1210 16.78 -7.55 -2.85
N LEU A 1211 16.30 -8.33 -3.83
CA LEU A 1211 16.53 -8.10 -5.26
C LEU A 1211 15.91 -6.80 -5.79
N ALA A 1212 14.98 -6.18 -5.07
CA ALA A 1212 14.36 -4.92 -5.49
C ALA A 1212 15.34 -3.73 -5.52
N VAL A 1213 16.54 -3.84 -4.93
CA VAL A 1213 17.59 -2.80 -5.02
C VAL A 1213 18.09 -2.61 -6.46
N ALA A 1214 17.89 -3.57 -7.37
CA ALA A 1214 18.21 -3.38 -8.79
C ALA A 1214 17.51 -2.16 -9.40
N ILE A 1215 16.33 -1.82 -8.90
CA ILE A 1215 15.49 -0.74 -9.45
C ILE A 1215 16.06 0.66 -9.18
N PRO A 1216 16.37 1.06 -7.93
CA PRO A 1216 17.04 2.34 -7.68
C PRO A 1216 18.41 2.42 -8.37
N LEU A 1217 19.13 1.31 -8.55
CA LEU A 1217 20.39 1.29 -9.31
C LEU A 1217 20.15 1.49 -10.82
N ALA A 1218 19.12 0.89 -11.41
CA ALA A 1218 18.75 1.14 -12.80
C ALA A 1218 18.33 2.61 -13.03
N ILE A 1219 17.58 3.20 -12.09
CA ILE A 1219 17.25 4.64 -12.12
C ILE A 1219 18.52 5.48 -12.03
N ARG A 1220 19.47 5.09 -11.18
CA ARG A 1220 20.77 5.77 -11.06
C ARG A 1220 21.50 5.82 -12.38
N GLN A 1221 21.59 4.69 -13.08
CA GLN A 1221 22.24 4.65 -14.38
C GLN A 1221 21.52 5.54 -15.41
N ALA A 1222 20.19 5.50 -15.46
CA ALA A 1222 19.42 6.38 -16.34
C ALA A 1222 19.72 7.87 -16.06
N VAL A 1223 19.88 8.26 -14.80
CA VAL A 1223 20.27 9.62 -14.40
C VAL A 1223 21.74 9.91 -14.73
N ALA A 1224 22.65 8.97 -14.52
CA ALA A 1224 24.06 9.14 -14.85
C ALA A 1224 24.24 9.45 -16.35
N GLU A 1225 23.45 8.81 -17.21
CA GLU A 1225 23.39 9.09 -18.65
C GLU A 1225 22.90 10.50 -18.97
N VAL A 1226 21.95 11.05 -18.19
CA VAL A 1226 21.55 12.46 -18.31
C VAL A 1226 22.73 13.37 -17.96
N ARG A 1227 23.40 13.10 -16.84
CA ARG A 1227 24.49 13.92 -16.31
C ARG A 1227 25.66 13.98 -17.30
N GLY A 1228 26.12 12.82 -17.76
CA GLY A 1228 27.20 12.73 -18.75
C GLY A 1228 26.84 13.37 -20.08
N TYR A 1229 25.57 13.35 -20.49
CA TYR A 1229 25.11 14.02 -21.71
C TYR A 1229 25.22 15.55 -21.60
N PHE A 1230 24.82 16.15 -20.47
CA PHE A 1230 24.85 17.60 -20.29
C PHE A 1230 26.18 18.16 -19.81
N ASP A 1231 26.96 17.36 -19.08
CA ASP A 1231 28.26 17.72 -18.56
C ASP A 1231 29.16 16.46 -18.52
N PRO A 1232 30.02 16.27 -19.55
CA PRO A 1232 30.93 15.12 -19.61
C PRO A 1232 31.94 15.07 -18.44
N THR A 1233 32.17 16.20 -17.76
CA THR A 1233 33.07 16.28 -16.59
C THR A 1233 32.37 15.95 -15.28
N SER A 1234 31.03 15.86 -15.30
CA SER A 1234 30.26 15.55 -14.10
C SER A 1234 30.51 14.11 -13.66
N SER A 1235 30.69 13.91 -12.35
CA SER A 1235 30.72 12.56 -11.81
C SER A 1235 29.41 11.84 -12.15
N LYS A 1236 29.54 10.64 -12.71
CA LYS A 1236 28.43 9.71 -12.95
C LYS A 1236 27.83 9.22 -11.63
N TRP A 1237 28.62 9.19 -10.56
CA TRP A 1237 28.10 8.99 -9.22
C TRP A 1237 27.62 10.30 -8.60
N PHE A 1238 26.54 10.20 -7.85
CA PHE A 1238 25.98 11.32 -7.10
C PHE A 1238 25.25 10.77 -5.88
N LYS A 1239 25.15 11.57 -4.81
CA LYS A 1239 24.32 11.18 -3.67
C LYS A 1239 22.88 11.08 -4.15
N PHE A 1240 22.28 9.89 -4.06
CA PHE A 1240 20.84 9.76 -4.25
C PHE A 1240 20.16 10.57 -3.15
N GLY A 1241 19.66 11.76 -3.49
CA GLY A 1241 18.55 12.32 -2.76
C GLY A 1241 17.41 11.31 -2.82
N ASN A 1242 16.68 11.13 -1.73
CA ASN A 1242 15.57 10.19 -1.64
C ASN A 1242 14.70 10.19 -2.93
N ILE A 1243 14.66 9.07 -3.68
CA ILE A 1243 13.80 8.90 -4.88
C ILE A 1243 12.36 9.25 -4.51
N ARG A 1244 11.96 8.82 -3.31
CA ARG A 1244 10.63 9.01 -2.72
C ARG A 1244 10.22 10.47 -2.55
N LYS A 1245 11.18 11.38 -2.35
CA LYS A 1245 10.89 12.82 -2.21
C LYS A 1245 10.94 13.56 -3.55
N LYS A 1246 11.33 12.87 -4.64
CA LYS A 1246 11.92 13.50 -5.82
C LYS A 1246 12.87 14.63 -5.40
N LYS A 1247 13.62 14.43 -4.30
CA LYS A 1247 14.66 15.35 -3.79
C LYS A 1247 15.92 15.23 -4.63
N CYS A 1248 15.71 14.96 -5.90
CA CYS A 1248 16.75 14.95 -6.84
C CYS A 1248 17.03 16.40 -7.17
N THR A 1249 18.13 16.86 -6.63
CA THR A 1249 19.01 17.87 -7.21
C THR A 1249 19.37 17.59 -8.70
N TYR A 1250 18.59 16.81 -9.47
CA TYR A 1250 18.73 16.65 -10.92
C TYR A 1250 18.21 17.88 -11.68
N LEU A 1251 17.36 18.69 -11.05
CA LEU A 1251 16.92 19.98 -11.63
C LEU A 1251 17.97 21.09 -11.46
N PHE A 1252 19.11 20.82 -10.80
CA PHE A 1252 20.28 21.69 -10.89
C PHE A 1252 20.75 21.86 -12.35
N TYR A 1253 20.44 20.88 -13.21
CA TYR A 1253 20.78 20.95 -14.62
C TYR A 1253 19.73 21.65 -15.47
N THR A 1254 18.48 21.86 -15.05
CA THR A 1254 17.60 22.80 -15.78
C THR A 1254 18.24 24.18 -15.85
N TYR A 1255 18.96 24.59 -14.81
CA TYR A 1255 19.71 25.85 -14.79
C TYR A 1255 20.96 25.82 -15.68
N ILE A 1256 21.75 24.73 -15.66
CA ILE A 1256 22.87 24.54 -16.61
C ILE A 1256 22.38 24.41 -18.06
N ILE A 1257 21.18 23.88 -18.28
CA ILE A 1257 20.50 23.78 -19.59
C ILE A 1257 20.04 25.16 -20.07
N PHE A 1258 19.60 26.05 -19.17
CA PHE A 1258 19.32 27.44 -19.53
C PHE A 1258 20.60 28.22 -19.85
N CYS A 1259 21.68 27.98 -19.11
CA CYS A 1259 22.97 28.63 -19.38
C CYS A 1259 23.69 28.08 -20.64
N ARG A 1260 23.67 26.76 -20.90
CA ARG A 1260 24.35 26.14 -22.08
C ARG A 1260 23.54 26.21 -23.37
N TRP A 1261 22.24 26.50 -23.34
CA TRP A 1261 21.50 26.82 -24.57
C TRP A 1261 22.04 28.11 -25.23
N ALA A 1262 22.69 28.99 -24.46
CA ALA A 1262 23.35 30.20 -24.96
C ALA A 1262 24.74 29.97 -25.58
N ASP A 1263 25.44 28.87 -25.23
CA ASP A 1263 26.78 28.59 -25.76
C ASP A 1263 26.76 28.08 -27.21
N ASP A 1264 25.70 27.38 -27.63
CA ASP A 1264 25.52 26.94 -29.03
C ASP A 1264 25.12 28.10 -29.99
N SER A 1265 25.00 29.35 -29.49
CA SER A 1265 24.70 30.56 -30.27
C SER A 1265 25.73 31.69 -30.15
N GLY A 1266 26.85 31.47 -29.45
CA GLY A 1266 28.01 32.39 -29.48
C GLY A 1266 27.83 33.72 -28.76
N THR A 1267 27.49 33.74 -27.47
CA THR A 1267 27.57 34.97 -26.65
C THR A 1267 28.01 34.68 -25.21
N ASN A 1268 28.99 35.47 -24.73
CA ASN A 1268 29.78 35.20 -23.53
C ASN A 1268 29.04 35.60 -22.23
N PHE A 1269 28.55 34.62 -21.46
CA PHE A 1269 27.81 34.80 -20.20
C PHE A 1269 28.70 34.75 -18.93
N HIS A 1270 30.02 34.67 -19.06
CA HIS A 1270 30.92 34.46 -17.91
C HIS A 1270 31.01 35.64 -16.92
N GLU A 1271 30.64 36.87 -17.30
CA GLU A 1271 30.91 38.07 -16.49
C GLU A 1271 29.83 38.37 -15.42
N LEU A 1272 28.62 37.80 -15.53
CA LEU A 1272 27.55 38.02 -14.54
C LEU A 1272 27.64 37.04 -13.35
N PHE A 1273 28.29 35.89 -13.53
CA PHE A 1273 28.44 34.85 -12.51
C PHE A 1273 29.53 35.15 -11.46
N ALA A 1274 30.36 36.17 -11.69
CA ALA A 1274 31.41 36.58 -10.74
C ALA A 1274 30.96 37.64 -9.72
N ARG A 1275 29.70 38.13 -9.82
CA ARG A 1275 29.14 39.17 -8.92
C ARG A 1275 27.95 38.71 -8.07
N LEU A 1276 27.48 37.47 -8.22
CA LEU A 1276 26.50 36.78 -7.36
C LEU A 1276 27.21 35.66 -6.59
#